data_AF-A0AAC9MVY8-F1
#
_entry.id   AF-A0AAC9MVY8-F1
#
_cell.length_a   1.000
_cell.length_b   1.000
_cell.length_c   1.000
_cell.angle_alpha   90.00
_cell.angle_beta   90.00
_cell.angle_gamma   90.00
#
_symmetry.space_group_name_H-M   'P 1'
#
loop_
_entity.id
_entity.type
_entity.pdbx_description
1 polymer ?
#
loop_
_entity_poly.entity_id
_entity_poly.type
_entity_poly.pdbx_seq_one_letter_code
_entity_poly.pdbx_strand_id
1 'polypeptide(L)'
;MTVRADIILAILRAYRETNIKPPIELVARATKVWCRFGRTGRRPAQEILPDGVALCEGAAQDKSLRPLITELLVLFLPPLVNYISYLYGDQGRDVDVLIRSRILQAKLMGKEVEVDLFLPEELKQEREDLPYSEREKLERRRREFRRVFGFLLPAYELRADALLGTVSKESFEKRIKDCLAQIERDYEIRWRHDAMTIYRMVALALADAVLMISDEPAKWFRETVNVVLGRGVGGAIPLRLTLAEKAISRQDLHAEALDLLYEIRQELERAPGTASEQIDFLVRCARIADTVDPAVAGCYFQLAVKAASEVDEEAYAQIACLASLAEKAASYPQFSAPELAYHFARFAEDCHRRMYGWDHFPWNDIFRGLSCLDAASAFAVLSRWDDRGVIHIEDEILAVLLKGVQRGFISPETAWALSVLAVPFDRRYENFTTAILDQGLASGEPERTIKLLSMIAKDIQLYAPMEERKARASVVLAWAVKHGLDHSQGAVSLRELVRFLERNEEKTGGQGIKWREEELQKTPDWVSVFGGRMFLTPDEIESAIDEVKEYDTYGNSAVKELLKQIQIRCGPRDYVSHLDALIRVDPQKLPIGILLDALDSRFAKWKSHPNIWQWREVNSSVFLERRFGEMFFNDRFASYMFKRFREVFGVHDEDILDLAIRVLPQWIGVPAQATYEVVQELVPSLTPAEAEAVLQWVLKRLSAHIRADWADGPWREEFCPPREATETLARFLWGLFGHPDKRLRWRAAHAVRRMVRLGRSEVVDALVSHVSDKNCPAFRDQQNYFFWLSARLWVFILLDRLAKEVPEVVKPHYERIAQEALKPEVPHALIRHFAQSAALALHEYYPELNVHDERSQLEAVNKSPYPQVEHTKTQSPGGRQKGSKNLRYKFDEMDTLRYWYEPLGEIFGEEAIAIAQIAEKWICDEWGVPIKDRYERDWIKKRYDYNLWSNHQGAEPVVETRQSYAEWHAMFCAADHLLRNRPVIRDEWESDPYGNWLARWTLVWPDFWLADLRDPVPLEDIYWHLERPESKDWEREIPQNAFDPLVGLPDSSHPGFLVLNGWYRRANRGVSETMHISSALVTPETASALLRALQTAVNPHDYRIPLEEDKLEIAEEGFELKGWLKTLQSDWGGIDQNDPLRNDLSGSLVVPGKDFVEWGNLISSPERKHYWRKGNEEDKVTILECWNDLQVTEREYKGFYSEGYRLWIRVETLLEYLRNRRRCLIVECMIDRWVDKKGLGEYVPGKAKIYLIHPDGTVETLRQRYRLR
;
A
#
# COMPACT_ATOMS: atom_id res chain seq x y z
N MET A 1 30.10 3.68 54.76
CA MET A 1 29.48 4.20 53.51
C MET A 1 28.14 4.88 53.82
N THR A 2 28.00 6.18 53.58
CA THR A 2 26.76 6.97 53.76
C THR A 2 25.97 7.06 52.43
N VAL A 3 25.75 5.94 51.75
CA VAL A 3 24.98 5.89 50.49
C VAL A 3 23.51 5.62 50.82
N ARG A 4 22.58 6.36 50.18
CA ARG A 4 21.13 6.15 50.33
C ARG A 4 20.73 4.75 49.85
N ALA A 5 19.70 4.17 50.46
CA ALA A 5 19.30 2.78 50.24
C ALA A 5 18.70 2.51 48.84
N ASP A 6 18.12 3.53 48.20
CA ASP A 6 17.63 3.51 46.82
C ASP A 6 18.78 3.51 45.80
N ILE A 7 19.84 4.30 46.04
CA ILE A 7 21.06 4.27 45.22
C ILE A 7 21.72 2.88 45.31
N ILE A 8 21.68 2.23 46.47
CA ILE A 8 22.18 0.86 46.62
C ILE A 8 21.38 -0.13 45.77
N LEU A 9 20.07 0.05 45.59
CA LEU A 9 19.25 -0.79 44.70
C LEU A 9 19.68 -0.63 43.23
N ALA A 10 19.90 0.60 42.77
CA ALA A 10 20.40 0.87 41.42
C ALA A 10 21.79 0.26 41.18
N ILE A 11 22.68 0.35 42.18
CA ILE A 11 24.01 -0.30 42.13
C ILE A 11 23.85 -1.83 42.03
N LEU A 12 22.97 -2.44 42.84
CA LEU A 12 22.72 -3.88 42.81
C LEU A 12 22.12 -4.34 41.48
N ARG A 13 21.28 -3.53 40.85
CA ARG A 13 20.81 -3.77 39.49
C ARG A 13 21.96 -3.76 38.49
N ALA A 14 22.88 -2.80 38.55
CA ALA A 14 24.04 -2.78 37.67
C ALA A 14 24.94 -4.03 37.86
N TYR A 15 25.16 -4.48 39.10
CA TYR A 15 25.84 -5.75 39.39
C TYR A 15 25.13 -6.96 38.76
N ARG A 16 23.79 -6.98 38.80
CA ARG A 16 22.98 -8.03 38.18
C ARG A 16 23.04 -7.98 36.65
N GLU A 17 22.92 -6.80 36.06
CA GLU A 17 22.99 -6.61 34.60
C GLU A 17 24.35 -7.04 34.05
N THR A 18 25.41 -6.85 34.82
CA THR A 18 26.76 -7.33 34.52
C THR A 18 27.04 -8.75 35.01
N ASN A 19 26.08 -9.42 35.64
CA ASN A 19 26.19 -10.74 36.28
C ASN A 19 27.41 -10.90 37.22
N ILE A 20 27.86 -9.79 37.82
CA ILE A 20 28.93 -9.74 38.83
C ILE A 20 28.28 -9.93 40.21
N LYS A 21 28.87 -10.79 41.05
CA LYS A 21 28.39 -10.96 42.43
C LYS A 21 28.56 -9.66 43.22
N PRO A 22 27.48 -9.04 43.73
CA PRO A 22 27.61 -7.83 44.53
C PRO A 22 28.29 -8.13 45.87
N PRO A 23 29.05 -7.18 46.46
CA PRO A 23 29.64 -7.34 47.78
C PRO A 23 28.59 -7.70 48.82
N ILE A 24 28.83 -8.75 49.60
CA ILE A 24 27.83 -9.29 50.53
C ILE A 24 27.45 -8.28 51.62
N GLU A 25 28.36 -7.40 52.01
CA GLU A 25 28.10 -6.32 52.97
C GLU A 25 27.10 -5.29 52.42
N LEU A 26 27.15 -5.03 51.10
CA LEU A 26 26.24 -4.13 50.41
C LEU A 26 24.84 -4.73 50.33
N VAL A 27 24.76 -6.01 49.94
CA VAL A 27 23.51 -6.80 49.92
C VAL A 27 22.90 -6.88 51.32
N ALA A 28 23.65 -7.36 52.31
CA ALA A 28 23.19 -7.54 53.68
C ALA A 28 22.70 -6.22 54.30
N ARG A 29 23.35 -5.10 54.00
CA ARG A 29 22.89 -3.77 54.43
C ARG A 29 21.58 -3.38 53.76
N ALA A 30 21.49 -3.50 52.43
CA ALA A 30 20.28 -3.17 51.69
C ALA A 30 19.10 -4.03 52.16
N THR A 31 19.30 -5.34 52.31
CA THR A 31 18.33 -6.27 52.89
C THR A 31 17.83 -5.78 54.25
N LYS A 32 18.74 -5.47 55.19
CA LYS A 32 18.36 -4.98 56.53
C LYS A 32 17.60 -3.65 56.51
N VAL A 33 18.01 -2.70 55.67
CA VAL A 33 17.36 -1.39 55.57
C VAL A 33 15.96 -1.51 54.97
N TRP A 34 15.81 -2.26 53.89
CA TRP A 34 14.52 -2.44 53.22
C TRP A 34 13.55 -3.34 54.02
N CYS A 35 14.04 -4.34 54.76
CA CYS A 35 13.21 -5.03 55.76
C CYS A 35 12.68 -4.06 56.84
N ARG A 36 13.52 -3.14 57.35
CA ARG A 36 13.07 -2.12 58.31
C ARG A 36 12.06 -1.16 57.69
N PHE A 37 12.26 -0.76 56.44
CA PHE A 37 11.31 0.06 55.70
C PHE A 37 9.96 -0.63 55.56
N GLY A 38 9.93 -1.92 55.14
CA GLY A 38 8.69 -2.68 55.01
C GLY A 38 7.89 -2.78 56.30
N ARG A 39 8.57 -2.86 57.46
CA ARG A 39 7.93 -2.85 58.79
C ARG A 39 7.25 -1.53 59.17
N THR A 40 7.51 -0.44 58.43
CA THR A 40 6.78 0.83 58.61
C THR A 40 5.41 0.85 57.93
N GLY A 41 5.04 -0.21 57.18
CA GLY A 41 3.79 -0.29 56.43
C GLY A 41 3.77 0.53 55.13
N ARG A 42 4.87 1.22 54.79
CA ARG A 42 5.03 1.98 53.54
C ARG A 42 5.41 1.05 52.38
N ARG A 43 4.97 1.37 51.16
CA ARG A 43 5.34 0.66 49.93
C ARG A 43 6.37 1.44 49.11
N PRO A 44 7.31 0.75 48.45
CA PRO A 44 8.22 1.38 47.49
C PRO A 44 7.46 1.88 46.25
N ALA A 45 8.05 2.84 45.54
CA ALA A 45 7.53 3.29 44.24
C ALA A 45 7.64 2.16 43.20
N GLN A 46 6.79 2.18 42.17
CA GLN A 46 6.75 1.08 41.19
C GLN A 46 8.06 0.96 40.39
N GLU A 47 8.72 2.08 40.13
CA GLU A 47 9.95 2.19 39.34
C GLU A 47 11.13 1.44 39.97
N ILE A 48 11.11 1.25 41.30
CA ILE A 48 12.19 0.58 42.04
C ILE A 48 11.89 -0.90 42.35
N LEU A 49 10.73 -1.42 41.93
CA LEU A 49 10.38 -2.84 42.14
C LEU A 49 11.37 -3.79 41.44
N PRO A 50 11.77 -3.57 40.16
CA PRO A 50 12.75 -4.44 39.50
C PRO A 50 14.08 -4.49 40.25
N ASP A 51 14.53 -3.34 40.76
CA ASP A 51 15.78 -3.22 41.50
C ASP A 51 15.69 -3.92 42.87
N GLY A 52 14.53 -3.86 43.53
CA GLY A 52 14.24 -4.60 44.75
C GLY A 52 14.19 -6.12 44.55
N VAL A 53 13.68 -6.60 43.41
CA VAL A 53 13.75 -8.01 43.04
C VAL A 53 15.21 -8.44 42.82
N ALA A 54 16.04 -7.60 42.20
CA ALA A 54 17.48 -7.87 42.05
C ALA A 54 18.19 -7.98 43.42
N LEU A 55 17.83 -7.14 44.40
CA LEU A 55 18.28 -7.28 45.79
C LEU A 55 17.89 -8.63 46.40
N CYS A 56 16.64 -9.08 46.18
CA CYS A 56 16.18 -10.37 46.68
C CYS A 56 16.95 -11.54 46.05
N GLU A 57 17.23 -11.49 44.74
CA GLU A 57 18.06 -12.48 44.04
C GLU A 57 19.50 -12.50 44.59
N GLY A 58 20.11 -11.32 44.79
CA GLY A 58 21.46 -11.22 45.38
C GLY A 58 21.53 -11.74 46.81
N ALA A 59 20.49 -11.48 47.62
CA ALA A 59 20.39 -12.00 48.98
C ALA A 59 20.17 -13.52 49.01
N ALA A 60 19.50 -14.10 48.00
CA ALA A 60 19.18 -15.53 47.95
C ALA A 60 20.41 -16.43 47.82
N GLN A 61 21.50 -15.88 47.28
CA GLN A 61 22.79 -16.54 47.17
C GLN A 61 23.46 -16.78 48.54
N ASP A 62 23.13 -15.99 49.57
CA ASP A 62 23.63 -16.16 50.94
C ASP A 62 22.57 -16.82 51.83
N LYS A 63 22.87 -18.02 52.33
CA LYS A 63 21.99 -18.79 53.22
C LYS A 63 21.60 -18.03 54.50
N SER A 64 22.46 -17.14 55.00
CA SER A 64 22.22 -16.36 56.22
C SER A 64 21.14 -15.27 56.05
N LEU A 65 20.92 -14.80 54.81
CA LEU A 65 19.95 -13.75 54.49
C LEU A 65 18.59 -14.32 54.05
N ARG A 66 18.53 -15.59 53.63
CA ARG A 66 17.29 -16.25 53.15
C ARG A 66 16.05 -16.05 54.04
N PRO A 67 16.12 -16.12 55.38
CA PRO A 67 14.94 -15.90 56.23
C PRO A 67 14.31 -14.52 56.08
N LEU A 68 15.09 -13.50 55.67
CA LEU A 68 14.63 -12.12 55.48
C LEU A 68 14.04 -11.88 54.08
N ILE A 69 14.31 -12.76 53.11
CA ILE A 69 13.94 -12.57 51.70
C ILE A 69 12.43 -12.69 51.51
N THR A 70 11.75 -13.58 52.23
CA THR A 70 10.29 -13.74 52.11
C THR A 70 9.55 -12.47 52.53
N GLU A 71 10.01 -11.76 53.58
CA GLU A 71 9.48 -10.44 53.98
C GLU A 71 9.77 -9.37 52.92
N LEU A 72 10.96 -9.40 52.33
CA LEU A 72 11.41 -8.46 51.29
C LEU A 72 10.71 -8.63 49.95
N LEU A 73 10.46 -9.87 49.52
CA LEU A 73 9.76 -10.14 48.27
C LEU A 73 8.31 -9.66 48.33
N VAL A 74 7.65 -9.71 49.50
CA VAL A 74 6.31 -9.12 49.67
C VAL A 74 6.33 -7.61 49.47
N LEU A 75 7.42 -6.94 49.85
CA LEU A 75 7.60 -5.49 49.67
C LEU A 75 7.84 -5.10 48.21
N PHE A 76 8.57 -5.92 47.46
CA PHE A 76 9.01 -5.64 46.09
C PHE A 76 8.29 -6.44 45.00
N LEU A 77 7.23 -7.19 45.33
CA LEU A 77 6.50 -7.99 44.36
C LEU A 77 5.80 -7.08 43.34
N PRO A 78 6.08 -7.21 42.04
CA PRO A 78 5.32 -6.51 41.01
C PRO A 78 3.84 -6.93 41.05
N PRO A 79 2.91 -6.00 40.73
CA PRO A 79 1.52 -6.37 40.52
C PRO A 79 1.40 -7.36 39.36
N LEU A 80 0.30 -8.13 39.34
CA LEU A 80 -0.03 -8.93 38.16
C LEU A 80 -0.24 -7.99 36.97
N VAL A 81 0.37 -8.34 35.84
CA VAL A 81 0.14 -7.62 34.57
C VAL A 81 -1.29 -7.93 34.13
N ASN A 82 -1.99 -6.96 33.54
CA ASN A 82 -3.28 -7.23 32.89
C ASN A 82 -3.09 -8.20 31.71
N TYR A 83 -4.15 -8.83 31.21
CA TYR A 83 -4.03 -9.67 30.02
C TYR A 83 -3.57 -8.85 28.82
N ILE A 84 -2.50 -9.33 28.17
CA ILE A 84 -1.96 -8.74 26.94
C ILE A 84 -1.88 -9.87 25.91
N SER A 85 -2.34 -9.59 24.68
CA SER A 85 -2.38 -10.62 23.62
C SER A 85 -0.99 -10.94 23.07
N TYR A 86 -0.06 -9.96 23.05
CA TYR A 86 1.31 -10.07 22.54
C TYR A 86 2.29 -9.24 23.38
N LEU A 87 3.49 -9.76 23.63
CA LEU A 87 4.55 -9.10 24.40
C LEU A 87 5.45 -8.23 23.50
N TYR A 88 5.26 -6.91 23.57
CA TYR A 88 6.10 -5.94 22.83
C TYR A 88 6.80 -4.94 23.75
N GLY A 89 8.01 -4.52 23.37
CA GLY A 89 8.74 -3.45 24.04
C GLY A 89 8.99 -3.71 25.54
N ASP A 90 8.68 -2.72 26.37
CA ASP A 90 8.89 -2.78 27.83
C ASP A 90 8.03 -3.84 28.54
N GLN A 91 6.94 -4.33 27.92
CA GLN A 91 6.08 -5.36 28.50
C GLN A 91 6.83 -6.68 28.74
N GLY A 92 7.78 -7.03 27.87
CA GLY A 92 8.61 -8.22 28.05
C GLY A 92 9.50 -8.12 29.29
N ARG A 93 9.98 -6.91 29.64
CA ARG A 93 10.77 -6.67 30.85
C ARG A 93 9.92 -6.79 32.10
N ASP A 94 8.70 -6.26 32.09
CA ASP A 94 7.78 -6.35 33.22
C ASP A 94 7.41 -7.80 33.52
N VAL A 95 7.12 -8.60 32.48
CA VAL A 95 6.84 -10.03 32.61
C VAL A 95 8.07 -10.80 33.12
N ASP A 96 9.28 -10.49 32.64
CA ASP A 96 10.52 -11.08 33.17
C ASP A 96 10.66 -10.86 34.68
N VAL A 97 10.46 -9.62 35.16
CA VAL A 97 10.56 -9.26 36.57
C VAL A 97 9.48 -9.97 37.40
N LEU A 98 8.26 -10.03 36.89
CA LEU A 98 7.14 -10.73 37.53
C LEU A 98 7.43 -12.24 37.68
N ILE A 99 7.89 -12.89 36.61
CA ILE A 99 8.18 -14.34 36.62
C ILE A 99 9.28 -14.64 37.64
N ARG A 100 10.40 -13.92 37.59
CA ARG A 100 11.52 -14.16 38.52
C ARG A 100 11.14 -13.98 39.97
N SER A 101 10.42 -12.90 40.30
CA SER A 101 10.06 -12.58 41.68
C SER A 101 9.11 -13.61 42.30
N ARG A 102 8.07 -14.01 41.57
CA ARG A 102 7.07 -14.99 42.05
C ARG A 102 7.61 -16.41 42.11
N ILE A 103 8.43 -16.84 41.15
CA ILE A 103 9.10 -18.15 41.22
C ILE A 103 10.05 -18.19 42.41
N LEU A 104 10.87 -17.16 42.60
CA LEU A 104 11.77 -17.08 43.76
C LEU A 104 10.99 -17.15 45.07
N GLN A 105 9.87 -16.43 45.18
CA GLN A 105 8.99 -16.48 46.35
C GLN A 105 8.42 -17.90 46.57
N ALA A 106 7.87 -18.53 45.53
CA ALA A 106 7.29 -19.87 45.61
C ALA A 106 8.32 -20.91 46.06
N LYS A 107 9.53 -20.90 45.46
CA LYS A 107 10.63 -21.82 45.80
C LYS A 107 11.12 -21.61 47.24
N LEU A 108 11.23 -20.36 47.71
CA LEU A 108 11.60 -20.07 49.10
C LEU A 108 10.53 -20.49 50.12
N MET A 109 9.25 -20.49 49.72
CA MET A 109 8.13 -20.95 50.55
C MET A 109 7.86 -22.46 50.43
N GLY A 110 8.63 -23.20 49.61
CA GLY A 110 8.41 -24.62 49.36
C GLY A 110 7.10 -24.94 48.63
N LYS A 111 6.57 -23.98 47.85
CA LYS A 111 5.35 -24.14 47.04
C LYS A 111 5.70 -24.52 45.61
N GLU A 112 4.81 -25.30 44.98
CA GLU A 112 4.90 -25.62 43.55
C GLU A 112 4.63 -24.38 42.69
N VAL A 113 5.34 -24.27 41.56
CA VAL A 113 5.20 -23.15 40.62
C VAL A 113 4.21 -23.54 39.54
N GLU A 114 2.96 -23.12 39.72
CA GLU A 114 1.91 -23.32 38.72
C GLU A 114 1.68 -22.03 37.91
N VAL A 115 1.18 -22.17 36.67
CA VAL A 115 0.85 -21.03 35.80
C VAL A 115 -0.21 -20.13 36.43
N ASP A 116 -1.11 -20.71 37.24
CA ASP A 116 -2.18 -19.99 37.93
C ASP A 116 -1.66 -18.96 38.96
N LEU A 117 -0.38 -19.06 39.37
CA LEU A 117 0.31 -18.05 40.17
C LEU A 117 0.44 -16.70 39.44
N PHE A 118 0.40 -16.71 38.09
CA PHE A 118 0.62 -15.54 37.24
C PHE A 118 -0.66 -15.01 36.60
N LEU A 119 -1.78 -15.74 36.74
CA LEU A 119 -3.05 -15.37 36.13
C LEU A 119 -3.54 -14.00 36.66
N PRO A 120 -3.87 -13.04 35.79
CA PRO A 120 -4.55 -11.80 36.17
C PRO A 120 -5.90 -12.09 36.84
N GLU A 121 -6.37 -11.23 37.74
CA GLU A 121 -7.65 -11.45 38.46
C GLU A 121 -8.85 -11.61 37.51
N GLU A 122 -8.86 -10.86 36.41
CA GLU A 122 -9.86 -10.97 35.33
C GLU A 122 -9.91 -12.36 34.68
N LEU A 123 -8.82 -13.14 34.72
CA LEU A 123 -8.74 -14.47 34.16
C LEU A 123 -8.88 -15.58 35.21
N LYS A 124 -8.96 -15.27 36.51
CA LYS A 124 -9.15 -16.29 37.57
C LYS A 124 -10.60 -16.70 37.75
N GLN A 125 -11.55 -15.79 37.59
CA GLN A 125 -12.97 -16.05 37.86
C GLN A 125 -13.67 -16.66 36.65
N GLU A 126 -14.23 -17.86 36.81
CA GLU A 126 -15.17 -18.42 35.83
C GLU A 126 -16.50 -17.67 35.95
N ARG A 127 -16.90 -17.03 34.85
CA ARG A 127 -18.08 -16.19 34.77
C ARG A 127 -19.10 -16.87 33.87
N GLU A 128 -19.90 -17.75 34.48
CA GLU A 128 -21.00 -18.45 33.80
C GLU A 128 -22.18 -17.52 33.46
N ASP A 129 -22.19 -16.31 34.04
CA ASP A 129 -23.15 -15.24 33.83
C ASP A 129 -22.95 -14.46 32.51
N LEU A 130 -21.87 -14.72 31.76
CA LEU A 130 -21.56 -14.02 30.51
C LEU A 130 -22.12 -14.72 29.27
N PRO A 131 -22.42 -13.97 28.19
CA PRO A 131 -22.78 -14.54 26.89
C PRO A 131 -21.70 -15.51 26.36
N TYR A 132 -22.11 -16.54 25.59
CA TYR A 132 -21.20 -17.56 25.05
C TYR A 132 -19.96 -16.97 24.36
N SER A 133 -20.14 -15.92 23.54
CA SER A 133 -19.04 -15.27 22.82
C SER A 133 -18.02 -14.60 23.74
N GLU A 134 -18.45 -14.04 24.88
CA GLU A 134 -17.55 -13.45 25.86
C GLU A 134 -16.87 -14.51 26.72
N ARG A 135 -17.58 -15.58 27.08
CA ARG A 135 -17.02 -16.75 27.74
C ARG A 135 -15.94 -17.41 26.88
N GLU A 136 -16.22 -17.64 25.60
CA GLU A 136 -15.27 -18.22 24.64
C GLU A 136 -14.04 -17.32 24.47
N LYS A 137 -14.22 -15.99 24.42
CA LYS A 137 -13.10 -15.03 24.41
C LYS A 137 -12.25 -15.16 25.67
N LEU A 138 -12.85 -15.20 26.86
CA LEU A 138 -12.12 -15.37 28.13
C LEU A 138 -11.40 -16.71 28.19
N GLU A 139 -12.02 -17.80 27.75
CA GLU A 139 -11.39 -19.12 27.66
C GLU A 139 -10.23 -19.13 26.67
N ARG A 140 -10.37 -18.49 25.51
CA ARG A 140 -9.28 -18.32 24.54
C ARG A 140 -8.11 -17.55 25.14
N ARG A 141 -8.38 -16.44 25.83
CA ARG A 141 -7.37 -15.63 26.55
C ARG A 141 -6.65 -16.46 27.62
N ARG A 142 -7.39 -17.26 28.40
CA ARG A 142 -6.79 -18.19 29.39
C ARG A 142 -5.90 -19.23 28.73
N ARG A 143 -6.31 -19.82 27.60
CA ARG A 143 -5.50 -20.78 26.84
C ARG A 143 -4.22 -20.14 26.31
N GLU A 144 -4.32 -18.97 25.67
CA GLU A 144 -3.18 -18.19 25.17
C GLU A 144 -2.21 -17.84 26.32
N PHE A 145 -2.72 -17.33 27.44
CA PHE A 145 -1.91 -16.99 28.61
C PHE A 145 -1.19 -18.22 29.18
N ARG A 146 -1.93 -19.32 29.43
CA ARG A 146 -1.38 -20.55 30.00
C ARG A 146 -0.30 -21.15 29.12
N ARG A 147 -0.45 -21.01 27.80
CA ARG A 147 0.54 -21.45 26.83
C ARG A 147 1.84 -20.66 26.93
N VAL A 148 1.77 -19.32 26.89
CA VAL A 148 2.97 -18.46 26.92
C VAL A 148 3.70 -18.63 28.26
N PHE A 149 3.00 -18.52 29.38
CA PHE A 149 3.62 -18.68 30.69
C PHE A 149 4.10 -20.11 30.90
N GLY A 150 3.32 -21.13 30.53
CA GLY A 150 3.75 -22.53 30.58
C GLY A 150 4.99 -22.83 29.74
N PHE A 151 5.19 -22.10 28.64
CA PHE A 151 6.42 -22.18 27.84
C PHE A 151 7.63 -21.51 28.52
N LEU A 152 7.42 -20.37 29.20
CA LEU A 152 8.47 -19.64 29.90
C LEU A 152 8.93 -20.34 31.21
N LEU A 153 7.99 -20.92 31.96
CA LEU A 153 8.22 -21.40 33.33
C LEU A 153 9.42 -22.34 33.49
N PRO A 154 9.60 -23.40 32.68
CA PRO A 154 10.68 -24.38 32.91
C PRO A 154 12.08 -23.75 32.96
N ALA A 155 12.35 -22.79 32.08
CA ALA A 155 13.63 -22.09 32.03
C ALA A 155 13.85 -21.17 33.23
N TYR A 156 12.81 -20.45 33.65
CA TYR A 156 12.89 -19.58 34.83
C TYR A 156 12.93 -20.36 36.15
N GLU A 157 12.28 -21.53 36.22
CA GLU A 157 12.43 -22.44 37.35
C GLU A 157 13.86 -23.00 37.44
N LEU A 158 14.43 -23.43 36.31
CA LEU A 158 15.82 -23.89 36.26
C LEU A 158 16.78 -22.80 36.73
N ARG A 159 16.56 -21.56 36.30
CA ARG A 159 17.30 -20.37 36.75
C ARG A 159 17.17 -20.17 38.27
N ALA A 160 15.95 -20.24 38.81
CA ALA A 160 15.73 -20.04 40.24
C ALA A 160 16.39 -21.15 41.08
N ASP A 161 16.34 -22.40 40.61
CA ASP A 161 16.98 -23.52 41.29
C ASP A 161 18.52 -23.42 41.24
N ALA A 162 19.08 -22.95 40.13
CA ALA A 162 20.51 -22.63 40.01
C ALA A 162 20.92 -21.51 40.98
N LEU A 163 20.11 -20.44 41.07
CA LEU A 163 20.33 -19.31 41.98
C LEU A 163 20.30 -19.73 43.47
N LEU A 164 19.36 -20.61 43.84
CA LEU A 164 19.21 -21.10 45.21
C LEU A 164 20.19 -22.23 45.57
N GLY A 165 20.90 -22.79 44.58
CA GLY A 165 21.77 -23.95 44.75
C GLY A 165 21.00 -25.23 45.10
N THR A 166 19.76 -25.36 44.62
CA THR A 166 18.87 -26.51 44.87
C THR A 166 18.92 -27.57 43.77
N VAL A 167 19.60 -27.30 42.65
CA VAL A 167 19.80 -28.23 41.53
C VAL A 167 21.25 -28.72 41.47
N SER A 168 21.47 -30.00 41.24
CA SER A 168 22.80 -30.58 40.99
C SER A 168 23.23 -30.35 39.55
N LYS A 169 24.53 -30.44 39.26
CA LYS A 169 25.07 -30.27 37.90
C LYS A 169 24.47 -31.25 36.89
N GLU A 170 24.36 -32.53 37.24
CA GLU A 170 23.75 -33.57 36.40
C GLU A 170 22.27 -33.30 36.12
N SER A 171 21.53 -32.85 37.13
CA SER A 171 20.11 -32.48 37.00
C SER A 171 19.93 -31.22 36.16
N PHE A 172 20.86 -30.27 36.27
CA PHE A 172 20.89 -29.06 35.45
C PHE A 172 21.06 -29.39 33.97
N GLU A 173 22.04 -30.21 33.60
CA GLU A 173 22.29 -30.58 32.18
C GLU A 173 21.08 -31.26 31.54
N LYS A 174 20.37 -32.10 32.29
CA LYS A 174 19.13 -32.72 31.80
C LYS A 174 18.05 -31.66 31.56
N ARG A 175 17.81 -30.80 32.54
CA ARG A 175 16.73 -29.79 32.49
C ARG A 175 16.97 -28.72 31.42
N ILE A 176 18.21 -28.29 31.19
CA ILE A 176 18.50 -27.35 30.10
C ILE A 176 18.26 -27.99 28.74
N LYS A 177 18.63 -29.26 28.52
CA LYS A 177 18.31 -30.01 27.29
C LYS A 177 16.80 -30.13 27.09
N ASP A 178 16.04 -30.38 28.15
CA ASP A 178 14.58 -30.45 28.08
C ASP A 178 13.98 -29.09 27.67
N CYS A 179 14.50 -27.98 28.20
CA CYS A 179 14.08 -26.63 27.80
C CYS A 179 14.43 -26.33 26.33
N LEU A 180 15.63 -26.70 25.88
CA LEU A 180 16.03 -26.51 24.47
C LEU A 180 15.17 -27.37 23.53
N ALA A 181 14.92 -28.63 23.88
CA ALA A 181 14.04 -29.51 23.11
C ALA A 181 12.59 -28.99 23.07
N GLN A 182 12.12 -28.29 24.10
CA GLN A 182 10.82 -27.62 24.10
C GLN A 182 10.76 -26.51 23.04
N ILE A 183 11.82 -25.71 22.89
CA ILE A 183 11.93 -24.69 21.84
C ILE A 183 11.91 -25.34 20.45
N GLU A 184 12.67 -26.43 20.25
CA GLU A 184 12.73 -27.13 18.97
C GLU A 184 11.39 -27.76 18.55
N ARG A 185 10.64 -28.29 19.52
CA ARG A 185 9.36 -28.97 19.26
C ARG A 185 8.17 -28.02 19.19
N ASP A 186 8.31 -26.78 19.67
CA ASP A 186 7.21 -25.84 19.72
C ASP A 186 6.80 -25.36 18.32
N TYR A 187 5.60 -25.76 17.89
CA TYR A 187 5.03 -25.27 16.64
C TYR A 187 4.31 -23.94 16.81
N GLU A 188 3.75 -23.68 17.98
CA GLU A 188 2.68 -22.69 18.09
C GLU A 188 3.12 -21.36 18.72
N ILE A 189 4.19 -21.29 19.53
CA ILE A 189 4.82 -19.99 19.84
C ILE A 189 5.47 -19.42 18.59
N ARG A 190 6.06 -20.26 17.73
CA ARG A 190 6.72 -19.87 16.47
C ARG A 190 5.87 -18.93 15.59
N TRP A 191 4.55 -19.18 15.51
CA TRP A 191 3.63 -18.42 14.66
C TRP A 191 3.08 -17.16 15.31
N ARG A 192 3.47 -16.84 16.54
CA ARG A 192 3.07 -15.61 17.20
C ARG A 192 3.95 -14.43 16.75
N HIS A 193 3.37 -13.26 16.64
CA HIS A 193 4.11 -12.03 16.31
C HIS A 193 5.18 -11.66 17.37
N ASP A 194 5.01 -12.09 18.62
CA ASP A 194 5.95 -11.88 19.73
C ASP A 194 6.88 -13.08 19.99
N ALA A 195 6.96 -14.05 19.06
CA ALA A 195 7.73 -15.28 19.23
C ALA A 195 9.19 -15.04 19.63
N MET A 196 9.88 -14.08 18.98
CA MET A 196 11.27 -13.76 19.30
C MET A 196 11.41 -13.18 20.70
N THR A 197 10.47 -12.35 21.15
CA THR A 197 10.47 -11.82 22.53
C THR A 197 10.43 -12.98 23.53
N ILE A 198 9.55 -13.96 23.29
CA ILE A 198 9.39 -15.14 24.16
C ILE A 198 10.65 -16.02 24.14
N TYR A 199 11.17 -16.36 22.95
CA TYR A 199 12.40 -17.16 22.84
C TYR A 199 13.61 -16.46 23.46
N ARG A 200 13.74 -15.14 23.32
CA ARG A 200 14.78 -14.35 23.96
C ARG A 200 14.65 -14.38 25.48
N MET A 201 13.46 -14.29 26.05
CA MET A 201 13.25 -14.41 27.50
C MET A 201 13.72 -15.78 28.02
N VAL A 202 13.36 -16.87 27.33
CA VAL A 202 13.83 -18.22 27.64
C VAL A 202 15.36 -18.30 27.55
N ALA A 203 15.94 -17.84 26.45
CA ALA A 203 17.39 -17.87 26.24
C ALA A 203 18.15 -17.11 27.33
N LEU A 204 17.66 -15.95 27.76
CA LEU A 204 18.28 -15.17 28.82
C LEU A 204 18.15 -15.84 30.20
N ALA A 205 17.00 -16.47 30.49
CA ALA A 205 16.83 -17.22 31.72
C ALA A 205 17.76 -18.45 31.78
N LEU A 206 17.93 -19.16 30.66
CA LEU A 206 18.87 -20.27 30.53
C LEU A 206 20.32 -19.79 30.64
N ALA A 207 20.69 -18.68 29.98
CA ALA A 207 22.03 -18.11 30.06
C ALA A 207 22.40 -17.74 31.51
N ASP A 208 21.47 -17.13 32.27
CA ASP A 208 21.66 -16.87 33.70
C ASP A 208 21.93 -18.16 34.48
N ALA A 209 21.11 -19.20 34.26
CA ALA A 209 21.26 -20.48 34.94
C ALA A 209 22.62 -21.13 34.62
N VAL A 210 23.03 -21.12 33.34
CA VAL A 210 24.32 -21.61 32.86
C VAL A 210 25.47 -20.92 33.57
N LEU A 211 25.44 -19.58 33.67
CA LEU A 211 26.51 -18.81 34.31
C LEU A 211 26.62 -19.11 35.82
N MET A 212 25.52 -19.50 36.47
CA MET A 212 25.48 -19.79 37.91
C MET A 212 26.01 -21.19 38.27
N ILE A 213 25.85 -22.20 37.41
CA ILE A 213 26.10 -23.61 37.79
C ILE A 213 27.01 -24.42 36.84
N SER A 214 27.09 -24.06 35.55
CA SER A 214 27.78 -24.89 34.55
C SER A 214 29.31 -24.71 34.59
N ASP A 215 30.02 -25.83 34.39
CA ASP A 215 31.48 -25.84 34.18
C ASP A 215 31.86 -25.57 32.71
N GLU A 216 30.94 -25.80 31.77
CA GLU A 216 31.11 -25.55 30.33
C GLU A 216 30.09 -24.51 29.81
N PRO A 217 30.13 -23.26 30.26
CA PRO A 217 29.11 -22.27 29.88
C PRO A 217 29.09 -21.95 28.38
N ALA A 218 30.24 -21.93 27.70
CA ALA A 218 30.35 -21.60 26.27
C ALA A 218 29.52 -22.55 25.38
N LYS A 219 29.54 -23.85 25.69
CA LYS A 219 28.76 -24.88 24.99
C LYS A 219 27.27 -24.57 25.00
N TRP A 220 26.72 -24.26 26.18
CA TRP A 220 25.30 -24.01 26.34
C TRP A 220 24.86 -22.67 25.73
N PHE A 221 25.74 -21.66 25.71
CA PHE A 221 25.49 -20.41 24.99
C PHE A 221 25.30 -20.68 23.49
N ARG A 222 26.23 -21.41 22.86
CA ARG A 222 26.12 -21.78 21.45
C ARG A 222 24.90 -22.63 21.15
N GLU A 223 24.62 -23.63 21.97
CA GLU A 223 23.46 -24.51 21.79
C GLU A 223 22.15 -23.71 21.88
N THR A 224 22.05 -22.79 22.84
CA THR A 224 20.88 -21.91 22.99
C THR A 224 20.70 -21.00 21.77
N VAL A 225 21.77 -20.37 21.28
CA VAL A 225 21.72 -19.54 20.06
C VAL A 225 21.26 -20.37 18.87
N ASN A 226 21.88 -21.53 18.63
CA ASN A 226 21.57 -22.39 17.49
C ASN A 226 20.11 -22.87 17.50
N VAL A 227 19.60 -23.28 18.66
CA VAL A 227 18.22 -23.75 18.80
C VAL A 227 17.21 -22.63 18.54
N VAL A 228 17.44 -21.44 19.11
CA VAL A 228 16.53 -20.30 18.92
C VAL A 228 16.57 -19.79 17.48
N LEU A 229 17.76 -19.61 16.91
CA LEU A 229 17.92 -19.15 15.52
C LEU A 229 17.43 -20.20 14.51
N GLY A 230 17.55 -21.49 14.83
CA GLY A 230 17.00 -22.61 14.04
C GLY A 230 15.48 -22.60 13.91
N ARG A 231 14.75 -21.78 14.68
CA ARG A 231 13.30 -21.58 14.53
C ARG A 231 12.92 -20.67 13.36
N GLY A 232 13.89 -19.96 12.77
CA GLY A 232 13.64 -19.05 11.66
C GLY A 232 12.76 -17.86 12.03
N VAL A 233 12.80 -17.42 13.29
CA VAL A 233 12.13 -16.21 13.77
C VAL A 233 13.13 -15.05 13.73
N GLY A 234 12.74 -13.89 13.18
CA GLY A 234 13.62 -12.72 13.06
C GLY A 234 14.12 -12.18 14.41
N GLY A 235 15.22 -11.40 14.41
CA GLY A 235 15.79 -10.81 15.64
C GLY A 235 17.08 -11.47 16.15
N ALA A 236 17.87 -12.06 15.25
CA ALA A 236 19.12 -12.76 15.58
C ALA A 236 20.18 -11.83 16.21
N ILE A 237 20.36 -10.63 15.67
CA ILE A 237 21.32 -9.63 16.16
C ILE A 237 21.01 -9.20 17.60
N PRO A 238 19.78 -8.77 17.96
CA PRO A 238 19.43 -8.45 19.35
C PRO A 238 19.68 -9.60 20.35
N LEU A 239 19.43 -10.85 19.96
CA LEU A 239 19.70 -12.02 20.81
C LEU A 239 21.20 -12.19 21.07
N ARG A 240 22.02 -12.21 20.01
CA ARG A 240 23.48 -12.34 20.12
C ARG A 240 24.10 -11.21 20.94
N LEU A 241 23.66 -9.97 20.73
CA LEU A 241 24.12 -8.82 21.53
C LEU A 241 23.85 -9.03 23.02
N THR A 242 22.62 -9.43 23.37
CA THR A 242 22.25 -9.61 24.78
C THR A 242 23.00 -10.80 25.41
N LEU A 243 23.30 -11.85 24.66
CA LEU A 243 24.10 -12.98 25.14
C LEU A 243 25.59 -12.63 25.26
N ALA A 244 26.15 -11.85 24.33
CA ALA A 244 27.51 -11.33 24.43
C ALA A 244 27.67 -10.42 25.67
N GLU A 245 26.69 -9.55 25.95
CA GLU A 245 26.61 -8.74 27.18
C GLU A 245 26.63 -9.59 28.47
N LYS A 246 26.08 -10.81 28.43
CA LYS A 246 26.15 -11.76 29.56
C LYS A 246 27.48 -12.50 29.63
N ALA A 247 28.06 -12.86 28.48
CA ALA A 247 29.31 -13.60 28.40
C ALA A 247 30.50 -12.79 28.96
N ILE A 248 30.53 -11.47 28.76
CA ILE A 248 31.63 -10.60 29.25
C ILE A 248 31.80 -10.61 30.78
N SER A 249 30.79 -11.05 31.54
CA SER A 249 30.86 -11.16 33.00
C SER A 249 31.88 -12.21 33.49
N ARG A 250 32.34 -13.09 32.59
CA ARG A 250 33.22 -14.23 32.90
C ARG A 250 34.39 -14.25 31.93
N GLN A 251 35.61 -14.21 32.46
CA GLN A 251 36.83 -14.16 31.65
C GLN A 251 36.99 -15.38 30.74
N ASP A 252 36.52 -16.56 31.16
CA ASP A 252 36.55 -17.79 30.36
C ASP A 252 35.57 -17.78 29.17
N LEU A 253 34.65 -16.80 29.10
CA LEU A 253 33.69 -16.61 28.03
C LEU A 253 34.01 -15.43 27.10
N HIS A 254 35.12 -14.72 27.34
CA HIS A 254 35.51 -13.56 26.54
C HIS A 254 35.70 -13.91 25.05
N ALA A 255 36.27 -15.08 24.73
CA ALA A 255 36.39 -15.54 23.36
C ALA A 255 35.01 -15.77 22.70
N GLU A 256 34.08 -16.41 23.42
CA GLU A 256 32.72 -16.66 22.95
C GLU A 256 31.94 -15.34 22.74
N ALA A 257 32.15 -14.35 23.60
CA ALA A 257 31.58 -13.02 23.42
C ALA A 257 32.07 -12.37 22.11
N LEU A 258 33.38 -12.45 21.82
CA LEU A 258 33.95 -11.93 20.58
C LEU A 258 33.46 -12.69 19.33
N ASP A 259 33.29 -14.01 19.42
CA ASP A 259 32.71 -14.82 18.34
C ASP A 259 31.26 -14.40 18.02
N LEU A 260 30.43 -14.17 19.05
CA LEU A 260 29.07 -13.65 18.87
C LEU A 260 29.05 -12.26 18.21
N LEU A 261 29.97 -11.36 18.59
CA LEU A 261 30.11 -10.05 17.95
C LEU A 261 30.57 -10.17 16.49
N TYR A 262 31.47 -11.12 16.20
CA TYR A 262 31.93 -11.39 14.84
C TYR A 262 30.79 -11.93 13.95
N GLU A 263 29.94 -12.82 14.46
CA GLU A 263 28.74 -13.28 13.74
C GLU A 263 27.76 -12.13 13.46
N ILE A 264 27.57 -11.21 14.42
CA ILE A 264 26.75 -10.00 14.20
C ILE A 264 27.34 -9.18 13.04
N ARG A 265 28.66 -8.96 13.05
CA ARG A 265 29.34 -8.25 11.96
C ARG A 265 29.11 -8.93 10.61
N GLN A 266 29.25 -10.25 10.53
CA GLN A 266 29.00 -10.99 9.29
C GLN A 266 27.55 -10.84 8.82
N GLU A 267 26.58 -10.81 9.73
CA GLU A 267 25.17 -10.57 9.39
C GLU A 267 24.94 -9.15 8.88
N LEU A 268 25.52 -8.14 9.53
CA LEU A 268 25.45 -6.74 9.07
C LEU A 268 26.13 -6.56 7.71
N GLU A 269 27.22 -7.27 7.44
CA GLU A 269 27.89 -7.24 6.14
C GLU A 269 27.05 -7.94 5.05
N ARG A 270 26.35 -9.04 5.36
CA ARG A 270 25.53 -9.81 4.40
C ARG A 270 24.19 -9.16 4.10
N ALA A 271 23.52 -8.62 5.11
CA ALA A 271 22.20 -8.01 5.02
C ALA A 271 22.22 -6.64 5.73
N PRO A 272 22.89 -5.65 5.12
CA PRO A 272 23.03 -4.34 5.71
C PRO A 272 21.66 -3.65 5.80
N GLY A 273 21.13 -3.50 7.02
CA GLY A 273 19.90 -2.75 7.30
C GLY A 273 20.08 -1.24 7.12
N THR A 274 19.21 -0.45 7.75
CA THR A 274 19.36 1.02 7.73
C THR A 274 20.68 1.41 8.39
N ALA A 275 21.29 2.50 7.94
CA ALA A 275 22.56 2.92 8.52
C ALA A 275 22.42 3.29 10.02
N SER A 276 21.26 3.80 10.45
CA SER A 276 20.94 4.03 11.87
C SER A 276 20.97 2.74 12.70
N GLU A 277 20.33 1.67 12.23
CA GLU A 277 20.37 0.36 12.89
C GLU A 277 21.78 -0.21 12.92
N GLN A 278 22.54 -0.08 11.83
CA GLN A 278 23.93 -0.53 11.79
C GLN A 278 24.79 0.21 12.82
N ILE A 279 24.62 1.53 12.95
CA ILE A 279 25.32 2.33 13.95
C ILE A 279 24.95 1.86 15.35
N ASP A 280 23.67 1.71 15.68
CA ASP A 280 23.25 1.23 17.02
C ASP A 280 23.86 -0.13 17.35
N PHE A 281 23.78 -1.08 16.43
CA PHE A 281 24.33 -2.42 16.63
C PHE A 281 25.86 -2.41 16.75
N LEU A 282 26.58 -1.66 15.90
CA LEU A 282 28.05 -1.57 15.95
C LEU A 282 28.54 -0.82 17.19
N VAL A 283 27.84 0.23 17.64
CA VAL A 283 28.14 0.94 18.90
C VAL A 283 27.94 0.01 20.09
N ARG A 284 26.86 -0.79 20.10
CA ARG A 284 26.67 -1.82 21.13
C ARG A 284 27.76 -2.88 21.08
N CYS A 285 28.18 -3.35 19.90
CA CYS A 285 29.32 -4.24 19.75
C CYS A 285 30.60 -3.62 20.34
N ALA A 286 30.88 -2.35 20.05
CA ALA A 286 32.04 -1.64 20.59
C ALA A 286 32.00 -1.56 22.12
N ARG A 287 30.84 -1.22 22.71
CA ARG A 287 30.65 -1.16 24.17
C ARG A 287 30.87 -2.51 24.85
N ILE A 288 30.42 -3.60 24.23
CA ILE A 288 30.62 -4.95 24.75
C ILE A 288 32.11 -5.32 24.63
N ALA A 289 32.71 -5.11 23.47
CA ALA A 289 34.11 -5.41 23.20
C ALA A 289 35.08 -4.63 24.10
N ASP A 290 34.76 -3.40 24.51
CA ASP A 290 35.62 -2.56 25.36
C ASP A 290 35.92 -3.21 26.72
N THR A 291 34.99 -4.02 27.23
CA THR A 291 35.16 -4.76 28.48
C THR A 291 36.09 -5.96 28.37
N VAL A 292 36.36 -6.44 27.15
CA VAL A 292 37.18 -7.61 26.85
C VAL A 292 38.54 -7.21 26.27
N ASP A 293 38.52 -6.44 25.19
CA ASP A 293 39.70 -5.93 24.48
C ASP A 293 39.39 -4.56 23.85
N PRO A 294 39.95 -3.46 24.40
CA PRO A 294 39.76 -2.11 23.86
C PRO A 294 40.22 -1.94 22.41
N ALA A 295 41.17 -2.74 21.91
CA ALA A 295 41.59 -2.67 20.51
C ALA A 295 40.49 -3.19 19.56
N VAL A 296 39.78 -4.25 19.98
CA VAL A 296 38.62 -4.77 19.25
C VAL A 296 37.44 -3.78 19.31
N ALA A 297 37.23 -3.14 20.47
CA ALA A 297 36.26 -2.05 20.60
C ALA A 297 36.53 -0.91 19.63
N GLY A 298 37.80 -0.50 19.51
CA GLY A 298 38.23 0.49 18.53
C GLY A 298 37.88 0.11 17.09
N CYS A 299 37.99 -1.18 16.74
CA CYS A 299 37.60 -1.67 15.40
C CYS A 299 36.09 -1.51 15.16
N TYR A 300 35.23 -1.95 16.10
CA TYR A 300 33.77 -1.80 15.95
C TYR A 300 33.33 -0.34 15.98
N PHE A 301 33.97 0.50 16.79
CA PHE A 301 33.70 1.93 16.82
C PHE A 301 34.07 2.60 15.49
N GLN A 302 35.20 2.25 14.88
CA GLN A 302 35.56 2.74 13.55
C GLN A 302 34.56 2.30 12.48
N LEU A 303 34.05 1.06 12.56
CA LEU A 303 32.98 0.60 11.68
C LEU A 303 31.69 1.40 11.88
N ALA A 304 31.33 1.73 13.12
CA ALA A 304 30.18 2.58 13.42
C ALA A 304 30.36 4.00 12.87
N VAL A 305 31.56 4.59 13.01
CA VAL A 305 31.90 5.90 12.44
C VAL A 305 31.80 5.85 10.91
N LYS A 306 32.29 4.76 10.29
CA LYS A 306 32.16 4.56 8.84
C LYS A 306 30.68 4.48 8.42
N ALA A 307 29.86 3.69 9.11
CA ALA A 307 28.43 3.61 8.84
C ALA A 307 27.72 4.97 9.04
N ALA A 308 28.14 5.76 10.03
CA ALA A 308 27.64 7.12 10.24
C ALA A 308 28.04 8.08 9.13
N SER A 309 29.25 7.96 8.56
CA SER A 309 29.65 8.74 7.38
C SER A 309 28.91 8.32 6.10
N GLU A 310 28.27 7.16 6.08
CA GLU A 310 27.45 6.68 4.96
C GLU A 310 25.96 7.11 5.09
N VAL A 311 25.54 7.65 6.25
CA VAL A 311 24.25 8.35 6.45
C VAL A 311 24.43 9.77 5.94
N ASP A 312 24.18 9.96 4.66
CA ASP A 312 24.60 11.16 3.97
C ASP A 312 23.38 11.91 3.42
N GLU A 313 23.00 13.01 4.06
CA GLU A 313 22.03 13.96 3.47
C GLU A 313 22.54 14.46 2.09
N GLU A 314 23.85 14.39 1.82
CA GLU A 314 24.39 14.70 0.49
C GLU A 314 23.88 13.74 -0.58
N ALA A 315 23.33 12.57 -0.26
CA ALA A 315 22.72 11.67 -1.22
C ALA A 315 21.59 12.36 -2.01
N TYR A 316 20.83 13.27 -1.38
CA TYR A 316 19.82 14.08 -2.07
C TYR A 316 20.47 14.97 -3.14
N ALA A 317 21.52 15.70 -2.77
CA ALA A 317 22.25 16.59 -3.66
C ALA A 317 23.00 15.82 -4.76
N GLN A 318 23.54 14.64 -4.45
CA GLN A 318 24.16 13.72 -5.40
C GLN A 318 23.12 13.28 -6.45
N ILE A 319 21.95 12.79 -6.03
CA ILE A 319 20.89 12.35 -6.94
C ILE A 319 20.39 13.51 -7.81
N ALA A 320 20.13 14.68 -7.23
CA ALA A 320 19.70 15.86 -7.97
C ALA A 320 20.77 16.31 -8.99
N CYS A 321 22.06 16.24 -8.61
CA CYS A 321 23.18 16.55 -9.50
C CYS A 321 23.26 15.58 -10.68
N LEU A 322 23.16 14.28 -10.41
CA LEU A 322 23.13 13.24 -11.44
C LEU A 322 21.93 13.42 -12.39
N ALA A 323 20.76 13.78 -11.87
CA ALA A 323 19.57 14.06 -12.66
C ALA A 323 19.76 15.28 -13.58
N SER A 324 20.33 16.38 -13.08
CA SER A 324 20.63 17.56 -13.90
C SER A 324 21.68 17.28 -14.99
N LEU A 325 22.72 16.52 -14.67
CA LEU A 325 23.73 16.08 -15.65
C LEU A 325 23.11 15.19 -16.72
N ALA A 326 22.24 14.25 -16.33
CA ALA A 326 21.49 13.41 -17.26
C ALA A 326 20.59 14.23 -18.19
N GLU A 327 19.88 15.23 -17.67
CA GLU A 327 19.01 16.12 -18.45
C GLU A 327 19.82 16.93 -19.48
N LYS A 328 20.99 17.43 -19.09
CA LYS A 328 21.90 18.14 -19.99
C LYS A 328 22.54 17.23 -21.04
N ALA A 329 22.98 16.04 -20.65
CA ALA A 329 23.46 15.02 -21.60
C ALA A 329 22.38 14.69 -22.63
N ALA A 330 21.12 14.59 -22.19
CA ALA A 330 19.96 14.30 -23.03
C ALA A 330 19.47 15.45 -23.93
N SER A 331 20.17 16.59 -23.98
CA SER A 331 19.75 17.77 -24.73
C SER A 331 19.84 17.62 -26.26
N TYR A 332 20.60 16.64 -26.78
CA TYR A 332 20.57 16.33 -28.21
C TYR A 332 19.42 15.37 -28.56
N PRO A 333 18.76 15.57 -29.71
CA PRO A 333 17.71 14.65 -30.16
C PRO A 333 18.26 13.21 -30.28
N GLN A 334 17.48 12.22 -29.84
CA GLN A 334 17.80 10.78 -29.91
C GLN A 334 18.87 10.25 -28.94
N PHE A 335 19.26 11.01 -27.90
CA PHE A 335 20.10 10.46 -26.83
C PHE A 335 19.45 9.26 -26.13
N SER A 336 20.22 8.18 -25.96
CA SER A 336 19.85 6.98 -25.21
C SER A 336 21.13 6.34 -24.64
N ALA A 337 21.17 6.19 -23.32
CA ALA A 337 22.30 5.61 -22.57
C ALA A 337 21.80 4.62 -21.49
N PRO A 338 21.35 3.41 -21.89
CA PRO A 338 20.74 2.45 -20.98
C PRO A 338 21.69 1.94 -19.89
N GLU A 339 22.99 1.76 -20.20
CA GLU A 339 23.99 1.36 -19.20
C GLU A 339 24.21 2.44 -18.12
N LEU A 340 24.22 3.72 -18.51
CA LEU A 340 24.30 4.83 -17.55
C LEU A 340 23.03 4.90 -16.68
N ALA A 341 21.85 4.70 -17.27
CA ALA A 341 20.59 4.64 -16.53
C ALA A 341 20.60 3.49 -15.52
N TYR A 342 21.11 2.32 -15.91
CA TYR A 342 21.26 1.17 -15.03
C TYR A 342 22.20 1.45 -13.85
N HIS A 343 23.36 2.08 -14.11
CA HIS A 343 24.28 2.46 -13.04
C HIS A 343 23.70 3.52 -12.11
N PHE A 344 22.97 4.49 -12.64
CA PHE A 344 22.28 5.48 -11.82
C PHE A 344 21.20 4.84 -10.95
N ALA A 345 20.40 3.92 -11.49
CA ALA A 345 19.41 3.17 -10.71
C ALA A 345 20.09 2.36 -9.59
N ARG A 346 21.17 1.63 -9.89
CA ARG A 346 21.89 0.85 -8.88
C ARG A 346 22.47 1.72 -7.75
N PHE A 347 22.92 2.93 -8.07
CA PHE A 347 23.33 3.92 -7.07
C PHE A 347 22.14 4.43 -6.23
N ALA A 348 21.05 4.81 -6.87
CA ALA A 348 19.84 5.31 -6.20
C ALA A 348 19.23 4.26 -5.24
N GLU A 349 19.22 2.99 -5.61
CA GLU A 349 18.76 1.88 -4.78
C GLU A 349 19.63 1.69 -3.53
N ASP A 350 20.96 1.83 -3.65
CA ASP A 350 21.86 1.81 -2.47
C ASP A 350 21.63 3.01 -1.54
N CYS A 351 21.44 4.21 -2.09
CA CYS A 351 21.06 5.40 -1.31
C CYS A 351 19.75 5.18 -0.56
N HIS A 352 18.72 4.66 -1.24
CA HIS A 352 17.41 4.40 -0.64
C HIS A 352 17.52 3.44 0.55
N ARG A 353 18.26 2.33 0.42
CA ARG A 353 18.48 1.38 1.52
C ARG A 353 19.13 2.06 2.73
N ARG A 354 20.19 2.84 2.52
CA ARG A 354 20.93 3.52 3.61
C ARG A 354 20.02 4.50 4.37
N MET A 355 19.10 5.12 3.64
CA MET A 355 18.18 6.15 4.10
C MET A 355 16.74 5.65 4.29
N TYR A 356 16.54 4.34 4.41
CA TYR A 356 15.19 3.79 4.55
C TYR A 356 14.52 4.35 5.81
N GLY A 357 13.27 4.81 5.66
CA GLY A 357 12.50 5.46 6.74
C GLY A 357 12.74 6.97 6.87
N TRP A 358 13.56 7.59 6.02
CA TRP A 358 13.67 9.05 5.93
C TRP A 358 12.55 9.62 5.06
N ASP A 359 11.94 10.71 5.54
CA ASP A 359 10.90 11.41 4.80
C ASP A 359 11.49 12.06 3.52
N HIS A 360 10.69 12.14 2.46
CA HIS A 360 10.96 12.91 1.23
C HIS A 360 12.08 12.44 0.30
N PHE A 361 12.52 11.16 0.33
CA PHE A 361 13.51 10.64 -0.62
C PHE A 361 13.24 11.06 -2.09
N PRO A 362 14.27 11.45 -2.88
CA PRO A 362 14.08 12.24 -4.11
C PRO A 362 13.72 11.40 -5.35
N TRP A 363 12.62 10.65 -5.27
CA TRP A 363 12.15 9.77 -6.37
C TRP A 363 11.91 10.51 -7.68
N ASN A 364 11.35 11.72 -7.62
CA ASN A 364 11.10 12.54 -8.80
C ASN A 364 12.40 12.86 -9.57
N ASP A 365 13.50 13.14 -8.86
CA ASP A 365 14.79 13.42 -9.50
C ASP A 365 15.38 12.17 -10.15
N ILE A 366 15.25 11.03 -9.47
CA ILE A 366 15.72 9.74 -9.99
C ILE A 366 14.98 9.40 -11.30
N PHE A 367 13.64 9.35 -11.29
CA PHE A 367 12.88 8.99 -12.49
C PHE A 367 12.99 10.05 -13.59
N ARG A 368 13.18 11.33 -13.24
CA ARG A 368 13.54 12.37 -14.21
C ARG A 368 14.86 12.04 -14.89
N GLY A 369 15.93 11.80 -14.14
CA GLY A 369 17.25 11.50 -14.70
C GLY A 369 17.27 10.19 -15.48
N LEU A 370 16.65 9.12 -14.97
CA LEU A 370 16.53 7.84 -15.67
C LEU A 370 15.80 8.01 -17.01
N SER A 371 14.66 8.72 -17.04
CA SER A 371 13.89 8.93 -18.27
C SER A 371 14.62 9.83 -19.28
N CYS A 372 15.48 10.75 -18.82
CA CYS A 372 16.34 11.55 -19.68
C CYS A 372 17.46 10.71 -20.30
N LEU A 373 18.10 9.83 -19.51
CA LEU A 373 19.14 8.92 -19.99
C LEU A 373 18.60 7.91 -20.99
N ASP A 374 17.52 7.21 -20.64
CA ASP A 374 16.86 6.25 -21.50
C ASP A 374 15.44 5.96 -21.00
N ALA A 375 14.42 6.43 -21.73
CA ALA A 375 13.03 6.29 -21.32
C ALA A 375 12.60 4.82 -21.18
N ALA A 376 13.12 3.92 -22.02
CA ALA A 376 12.85 2.49 -21.92
C ALA A 376 13.42 1.89 -20.62
N SER A 377 14.62 2.32 -20.22
CA SER A 377 15.27 1.92 -18.97
C SER A 377 14.50 2.39 -17.74
N ALA A 378 13.81 3.53 -17.80
CA ALA A 378 12.96 3.98 -16.70
C ALA A 378 11.80 2.99 -16.42
N PHE A 379 11.13 2.47 -17.45
CA PHE A 379 10.12 1.41 -17.29
C PHE A 379 10.72 0.09 -16.79
N ALA A 380 11.86 -0.31 -17.34
CA ALA A 380 12.56 -1.53 -16.94
C ALA A 380 13.00 -1.50 -15.46
N VAL A 381 13.62 -0.39 -15.03
CA VAL A 381 14.05 -0.16 -13.65
C VAL A 381 12.85 -0.11 -12.71
N LEU A 382 11.78 0.62 -13.04
CA LEU A 382 10.57 0.68 -12.21
C LEU A 382 9.98 -0.72 -11.98
N SER A 383 9.94 -1.56 -13.03
CA SER A 383 9.46 -2.93 -12.94
C SER A 383 10.34 -3.82 -12.05
N ARG A 384 11.67 -3.72 -12.16
CA ARG A 384 12.60 -4.47 -11.31
C ARG A 384 12.60 -4.00 -9.85
N TRP A 385 12.43 -2.70 -9.63
CA TRP A 385 12.29 -2.13 -8.28
C TRP A 385 11.00 -2.54 -7.60
N ASP A 386 9.91 -2.64 -8.35
CA ASP A 386 8.69 -3.23 -7.80
C ASP A 386 8.95 -4.67 -7.37
N ASP A 387 9.52 -5.51 -8.23
CA ASP A 387 9.86 -6.91 -7.89
C ASP A 387 10.68 -7.06 -6.61
N ARG A 388 11.63 -6.15 -6.36
CA ARG A 388 12.46 -6.16 -5.15
C ARG A 388 11.82 -5.46 -3.94
N GLY A 389 10.69 -4.77 -4.11
CA GLY A 389 10.04 -4.00 -3.06
C GLY A 389 10.78 -2.70 -2.69
N VAL A 390 11.53 -2.12 -3.64
CA VAL A 390 12.23 -0.83 -3.48
C VAL A 390 11.23 0.32 -3.59
N ILE A 391 10.38 0.28 -4.61
CA ILE A 391 9.25 1.20 -4.79
C ILE A 391 8.17 0.50 -5.62
N HIS A 392 6.90 0.84 -5.39
CA HIS A 392 5.81 0.26 -6.15
C HIS A 392 5.60 0.99 -7.48
N ILE A 393 5.25 0.24 -8.54
CA ILE A 393 4.87 0.83 -9.84
C ILE A 393 3.75 1.85 -9.65
N GLU A 394 2.73 1.53 -8.84
CA GLU A 394 1.57 2.38 -8.62
C GLU A 394 1.95 3.75 -8.04
N ASP A 395 3.06 3.83 -7.30
CA ASP A 395 3.53 5.04 -6.63
C ASP A 395 4.31 5.98 -7.55
N GLU A 396 4.93 5.51 -8.64
CA GLU A 396 5.87 6.33 -9.44
C GLU A 396 5.62 6.29 -10.96
N ILE A 397 4.68 5.48 -11.43
CA ILE A 397 4.38 5.36 -12.86
C ILE A 397 4.04 6.72 -13.51
N LEU A 398 3.34 7.63 -12.83
CA LEU A 398 3.00 8.95 -13.40
C LEU A 398 4.25 9.80 -13.72
N ALA A 399 5.32 9.68 -12.94
CA ALA A 399 6.57 10.40 -13.20
C ALA A 399 7.25 9.89 -14.48
N VAL A 400 7.30 8.57 -14.65
CA VAL A 400 7.83 7.91 -15.86
C VAL A 400 6.99 8.25 -17.08
N LEU A 401 5.66 8.19 -16.97
CA LEU A 401 4.74 8.52 -18.07
C LEU A 401 4.85 9.98 -18.51
N LEU A 402 4.88 10.92 -17.55
CA LEU A 402 5.02 12.35 -17.83
C LEU A 402 6.30 12.61 -18.63
N LYS A 403 7.43 12.06 -18.18
CA LYS A 403 8.71 12.25 -18.86
C LYS A 403 8.78 11.53 -20.20
N GLY A 404 8.19 10.33 -20.30
CA GLY A 404 8.05 9.62 -21.57
C GLY A 404 7.31 10.44 -22.63
N VAL A 405 6.24 11.15 -22.24
CA VAL A 405 5.50 12.08 -23.12
C VAL A 405 6.35 13.29 -23.47
N GLN A 406 6.96 13.97 -22.49
CA GLN A 406 7.82 15.14 -22.73
C GLN A 406 9.00 14.85 -23.67
N ARG A 407 9.54 13.62 -23.62
CA ARG A 407 10.62 13.16 -24.51
C ARG A 407 10.14 12.64 -25.87
N GLY A 408 8.82 12.58 -26.09
CA GLY A 408 8.22 12.03 -27.31
C GLY A 408 8.40 10.52 -27.46
N PHE A 409 8.73 9.80 -26.38
CA PHE A 409 8.88 8.35 -26.39
C PHE A 409 7.51 7.65 -26.45
N ILE A 410 6.52 8.17 -25.71
CA ILE A 410 5.13 7.68 -25.75
C ILE A 410 4.17 8.82 -26.08
N SER A 411 3.02 8.49 -26.66
CA SER A 411 1.98 9.47 -26.98
C SER A 411 1.15 9.86 -25.74
N PRO A 412 0.49 11.04 -25.74
CA PRO A 412 -0.45 11.42 -24.69
C PRO A 412 -1.56 10.39 -24.43
N GLU A 413 -2.07 9.75 -25.50
CA GLU A 413 -3.09 8.69 -25.38
C GLU A 413 -2.56 7.46 -24.64
N THR A 414 -1.34 7.06 -24.96
CA THR A 414 -0.65 5.91 -24.34
C THR A 414 -0.38 6.19 -22.87
N ALA A 415 0.05 7.41 -22.54
CA ALA A 415 0.30 7.82 -21.17
C ALA A 415 -0.98 7.83 -20.32
N TRP A 416 -2.09 8.38 -20.83
CA TRP A 416 -3.37 8.29 -20.12
C TRP A 416 -3.86 6.85 -19.99
N ALA A 417 -3.68 6.01 -21.02
CA ALA A 417 -4.10 4.62 -20.93
C ALA A 417 -3.35 3.87 -19.81
N LEU A 418 -2.05 4.13 -19.66
CA LEU A 418 -1.20 3.57 -18.59
C LEU A 418 -1.40 4.25 -17.23
N SER A 419 -2.01 5.43 -17.14
CA SER A 419 -2.24 6.10 -15.85
C SER A 419 -3.19 5.33 -14.93
N VAL A 420 -3.93 4.35 -15.47
CA VAL A 420 -4.71 3.38 -14.70
C VAL A 420 -3.84 2.50 -13.77
N LEU A 421 -2.52 2.45 -14.00
CA LEU A 421 -1.57 1.77 -13.11
C LEU A 421 -1.29 2.56 -11.83
N ALA A 422 -1.57 3.86 -11.78
CA ALA A 422 -1.21 4.70 -10.65
C ALA A 422 -2.13 4.52 -9.42
N VAL A 423 -1.63 4.88 -8.25
CA VAL A 423 -2.43 4.99 -7.03
C VAL A 423 -3.51 6.08 -7.17
N PRO A 424 -4.73 5.86 -6.64
CA PRO A 424 -5.82 6.82 -6.78
C PRO A 424 -5.54 8.22 -6.20
N PHE A 425 -4.70 8.34 -5.17
CA PHE A 425 -4.42 9.58 -4.41
C PHE A 425 -3.13 10.31 -4.84
N ASP A 426 -2.59 10.03 -6.02
CA ASP A 426 -1.36 10.68 -6.47
C ASP A 426 -1.58 12.18 -6.73
N ARG A 427 -0.93 13.03 -5.93
CA ARG A 427 -0.99 14.51 -6.00
C ARG A 427 -0.37 15.08 -7.27
N ARG A 428 0.28 14.26 -8.11
CA ARG A 428 0.83 14.67 -9.40
C ARG A 428 -0.19 14.53 -10.52
N TYR A 429 -1.36 13.92 -10.29
CA TYR A 429 -2.36 13.64 -11.31
C TYR A 429 -2.80 14.90 -12.08
N GLU A 430 -3.01 16.03 -11.40
CA GLU A 430 -3.41 17.29 -12.03
C GLU A 430 -2.32 17.84 -12.97
N ASN A 431 -1.07 17.84 -12.51
CA ASN A 431 0.07 18.27 -13.32
C ASN A 431 0.30 17.33 -14.51
N PHE A 432 0.15 16.03 -14.28
CA PHE A 432 0.25 15.01 -15.33
C PHE A 432 -0.82 15.20 -16.41
N THR A 433 -2.10 15.30 -16.01
CA THR A 433 -3.23 15.41 -16.94
C THR A 433 -3.18 16.70 -17.77
N THR A 434 -2.86 17.83 -17.17
CA THR A 434 -2.70 19.09 -17.90
C THR A 434 -1.52 19.05 -18.86
N ALA A 435 -0.38 18.47 -18.46
CA ALA A 435 0.79 18.34 -19.32
C ALA A 435 0.54 17.43 -20.54
N ILE A 436 -0.13 16.28 -20.38
CA ILE A 436 -0.45 15.42 -21.53
C ILE A 436 -1.46 16.09 -22.47
N LEU A 437 -2.40 16.87 -21.95
CA LEU A 437 -3.37 17.62 -22.74
C LEU A 437 -2.70 18.78 -23.51
N ASP A 438 -1.79 19.51 -22.87
CA ASP A 438 -0.96 20.53 -23.53
C ASP A 438 -0.15 19.94 -24.69
N GLN A 439 0.44 18.76 -24.46
CA GLN A 439 1.21 18.08 -25.50
C GLN A 439 0.33 17.50 -26.62
N GLY A 440 -0.89 17.05 -26.30
CA GLY A 440 -1.89 16.67 -27.29
C GLY A 440 -2.35 17.85 -28.15
N LEU A 441 -2.49 19.06 -27.60
CA LEU A 441 -2.76 20.25 -28.40
C LEU A 441 -1.57 20.63 -29.29
N ALA A 442 -0.36 20.53 -28.74
CA ALA A 442 0.87 20.86 -29.46
C ALA A 442 1.13 19.94 -30.66
N SER A 443 0.58 18.71 -30.67
CA SER A 443 0.71 17.78 -31.80
C SER A 443 -0.15 18.17 -33.02
N GLY A 444 -1.07 19.13 -32.88
CA GLY A 444 -1.92 19.62 -33.98
C GLY A 444 -3.17 18.76 -34.24
N GLU A 445 -3.55 17.87 -33.32
CA GLU A 445 -4.72 16.98 -33.45
C GLU A 445 -5.80 17.29 -32.39
N PRO A 446 -6.62 18.35 -32.57
CA PRO A 446 -7.58 18.79 -31.56
C PRO A 446 -8.68 17.76 -31.29
N GLU A 447 -9.12 16.99 -32.29
CA GLU A 447 -10.16 15.96 -32.12
C GLU A 447 -9.70 14.84 -31.17
N ARG A 448 -8.45 14.37 -31.30
CA ARG A 448 -7.89 13.38 -30.38
C ARG A 448 -7.77 13.92 -28.96
N THR A 449 -7.37 15.18 -28.83
CA THR A 449 -7.29 15.86 -27.54
C THR A 449 -8.66 16.01 -26.88
N ILE A 450 -9.72 16.33 -27.65
CA ILE A 450 -11.10 16.40 -27.14
C ILE A 450 -11.60 15.02 -26.68
N LYS A 451 -11.25 13.95 -27.42
CA LYS A 451 -11.55 12.57 -27.01
C LYS A 451 -10.83 12.22 -25.70
N LEU A 452 -9.54 12.55 -25.60
CA LEU A 452 -8.73 12.36 -24.40
C LEU A 452 -9.31 13.12 -23.19
N LEU A 453 -9.68 14.39 -23.36
CA LEU A 453 -10.35 15.21 -22.33
C LEU A 453 -11.64 14.55 -21.83
N SER A 454 -12.45 13.99 -22.74
CA SER A 454 -13.69 13.30 -22.37
C SER A 454 -13.43 12.02 -21.58
N MET A 455 -12.35 11.30 -21.89
CA MET A 455 -11.94 10.12 -21.13
C MET A 455 -11.38 10.47 -19.75
N ILE A 456 -10.56 11.53 -19.65
CA ILE A 456 -10.07 12.06 -18.36
C ILE A 456 -11.25 12.51 -17.49
N ALA A 457 -12.25 13.18 -18.07
CA ALA A 457 -13.45 13.60 -17.35
C ALA A 457 -14.22 12.41 -16.77
N LYS A 458 -14.32 11.30 -17.53
CA LYS A 458 -14.95 10.07 -17.07
C LYS A 458 -14.13 9.37 -15.98
N ASP A 459 -12.80 9.34 -16.11
CA ASP A 459 -11.90 8.78 -15.08
C ASP A 459 -11.99 9.54 -13.76
N ILE A 460 -12.08 10.88 -13.79
CA ILE A 460 -12.28 11.68 -12.57
C ILE A 460 -13.60 11.31 -11.88
N GLN A 461 -14.67 11.10 -12.64
CA GLN A 461 -15.97 10.72 -12.09
C GLN A 461 -16.00 9.29 -11.54
N LEU A 462 -15.29 8.36 -12.18
CA LEU A 462 -15.29 6.95 -11.79
C LEU A 462 -14.26 6.63 -10.71
N TYR A 463 -13.02 7.04 -10.90
CA TYR A 463 -11.86 6.49 -10.18
C TYR A 463 -11.21 7.48 -9.22
N ALA A 464 -11.41 8.79 -9.40
CA ALA A 464 -10.86 9.75 -8.43
C ALA A 464 -11.58 9.59 -7.07
N PRO A 465 -10.82 9.60 -5.95
CA PRO A 465 -11.40 9.63 -4.61
C PRO A 465 -12.40 10.77 -4.47
N MET A 466 -13.50 10.53 -3.74
CA MET A 466 -14.62 11.48 -3.67
C MET A 466 -14.20 12.87 -3.18
N GLU A 467 -13.24 12.93 -2.24
CA GLU A 467 -12.69 14.16 -1.67
C GLU A 467 -11.82 14.97 -2.67
N GLU A 468 -11.24 14.31 -3.68
CA GLU A 468 -10.35 14.94 -4.67
C GLU A 468 -11.04 15.30 -5.99
N ARG A 469 -12.25 14.77 -6.22
CA ARG A 469 -13.03 14.97 -7.46
C ARG A 469 -13.17 16.44 -7.82
N LYS A 470 -13.50 17.30 -6.85
CA LYS A 470 -13.65 18.74 -7.08
C LYS A 470 -12.35 19.36 -7.57
N ALA A 471 -11.26 19.17 -6.82
CA ALA A 471 -9.96 19.76 -7.16
C ALA A 471 -9.47 19.34 -8.55
N ARG A 472 -9.50 18.02 -8.84
CA ARG A 472 -9.09 17.48 -10.14
C ARG A 472 -9.99 17.98 -11.28
N ALA A 473 -11.31 17.96 -11.09
CA ALA A 473 -12.27 18.46 -12.08
C ALA A 473 -12.07 19.96 -12.36
N SER A 474 -11.85 20.76 -11.32
CA SER A 474 -11.61 22.20 -11.46
C SER A 474 -10.35 22.51 -12.24
N VAL A 475 -9.25 21.78 -12.01
CA VAL A 475 -7.98 21.99 -12.75
C VAL A 475 -8.15 21.65 -14.23
N VAL A 476 -8.75 20.50 -14.56
CA VAL A 476 -8.96 20.09 -15.96
C VAL A 476 -9.98 21.00 -16.65
N LEU A 477 -11.03 21.45 -15.96
CA LEU A 477 -12.00 22.40 -16.49
C LEU A 477 -11.37 23.77 -16.76
N ALA A 478 -10.54 24.27 -15.83
CA ALA A 478 -9.82 25.53 -16.01
C ALA A 478 -8.87 25.46 -17.21
N TRP A 479 -8.20 24.32 -17.39
CA TRP A 479 -7.40 24.05 -18.58
C TRP A 479 -8.26 24.10 -19.86
N ALA A 480 -9.39 23.38 -19.89
CA ALA A 480 -10.27 23.37 -21.07
C ALA A 480 -10.80 24.78 -21.42
N VAL A 481 -11.15 25.59 -20.43
CA VAL A 481 -11.58 26.99 -20.61
C VAL A 481 -10.44 27.84 -21.17
N LYS A 482 -9.22 27.73 -20.61
CA LYS A 482 -8.04 28.48 -21.08
C LYS A 482 -7.74 28.22 -22.57
N HIS A 483 -8.02 27.02 -23.06
CA HIS A 483 -7.76 26.60 -24.43
C HIS A 483 -9.00 26.61 -25.35
N GLY A 484 -10.16 27.15 -24.89
CA GLY A 484 -11.37 27.29 -25.70
C GLY A 484 -12.11 25.98 -26.02
N LEU A 485 -11.93 24.94 -25.21
CA LEU A 485 -12.52 23.60 -25.35
C LEU A 485 -13.65 23.32 -24.35
N ASP A 486 -14.21 24.38 -23.78
CA ASP A 486 -15.21 24.36 -22.71
C ASP A 486 -16.62 23.89 -23.18
N HIS A 487 -16.80 23.78 -24.49
CA HIS A 487 -17.98 23.24 -25.16
C HIS A 487 -17.89 21.71 -25.38
N SER A 488 -16.73 21.10 -25.16
CA SER A 488 -16.57 19.65 -25.29
C SER A 488 -17.40 18.89 -24.25
N GLN A 489 -17.87 17.68 -24.60
CA GLN A 489 -18.69 16.87 -23.70
C GLN A 489 -18.00 16.59 -22.36
N GLY A 490 -16.69 16.33 -22.38
CA GLY A 490 -15.88 16.16 -21.17
C GLY A 490 -15.89 17.40 -20.28
N ALA A 491 -15.65 18.60 -20.84
CA ALA A 491 -15.66 19.84 -20.07
C ALA A 491 -17.06 20.19 -19.52
N VAL A 492 -18.12 19.94 -20.29
CA VAL A 492 -19.51 20.12 -19.84
C VAL A 492 -19.81 19.24 -18.63
N SER A 493 -19.46 17.95 -18.71
CA SER A 493 -19.66 17.00 -17.62
C SER A 493 -18.86 17.38 -16.35
N LEU A 494 -17.60 17.81 -16.49
CA LEU A 494 -16.82 18.32 -15.35
C LEU A 494 -17.42 19.59 -14.75
N ARG A 495 -17.96 20.49 -15.58
CA ARG A 495 -18.64 21.70 -15.11
C ARG A 495 -19.89 21.37 -14.29
N GLU A 496 -20.67 20.38 -14.70
CA GLU A 496 -21.83 19.91 -13.94
C GLU A 496 -21.41 19.32 -12.59
N LEU A 497 -20.37 18.48 -12.57
CA LEU A 497 -19.80 17.94 -11.34
C LEU A 497 -19.32 19.04 -10.39
N VAL A 498 -18.52 20.00 -10.88
CA VAL A 498 -17.98 21.09 -10.06
C VAL A 498 -19.11 21.95 -9.49
N ARG A 499 -20.10 22.33 -10.30
CA ARG A 499 -21.28 23.10 -9.84
C ARG A 499 -22.06 22.35 -8.75
N PHE A 500 -22.24 21.04 -8.92
CA PHE A 500 -22.91 20.21 -7.92
C PHE A 500 -22.14 20.19 -6.59
N LEU A 501 -20.82 20.00 -6.64
CA LEU A 501 -19.96 19.94 -5.45
C LEU A 501 -19.84 21.30 -4.74
N GLU A 502 -19.75 22.41 -5.48
CA GLU A 502 -19.76 23.77 -4.91
C GLU A 502 -21.06 24.06 -4.14
N ARG A 503 -22.21 23.70 -4.72
CA ARG A 503 -23.52 23.86 -4.06
C ARG A 503 -23.63 23.06 -2.76
N ASN A 504 -22.96 21.91 -2.66
CA ASN A 504 -22.97 21.08 -1.46
C ASN A 504 -21.96 21.56 -0.39
N GLU A 505 -20.81 22.09 -0.78
CA GLU A 505 -19.85 22.68 0.17
C GLU A 505 -20.41 23.94 0.86
N GLU A 506 -21.15 24.80 0.15
CA GLU A 506 -21.77 26.01 0.72
C GLU A 506 -22.73 25.69 1.89
N LYS A 507 -23.28 24.46 1.96
CA LYS A 507 -24.11 24.00 3.08
C LYS A 507 -23.31 23.58 4.32
N THR A 508 -22.00 23.41 4.22
CA THR A 508 -21.13 22.81 5.27
C THR A 508 -20.08 23.78 5.87
N GLY A 509 -20.06 25.05 5.45
CA GLY A 509 -18.96 25.97 5.78
C GLY A 509 -19.05 26.71 7.12
N GLY A 510 -18.27 26.28 8.11
CA GLY A 510 -17.92 27.04 9.31
C GLY A 510 -16.46 27.52 9.31
N GLN A 511 -16.28 28.84 9.16
CA GLN A 511 -15.13 29.69 9.52
C GLN A 511 -13.72 29.30 9.04
N GLY A 512 -13.34 29.80 7.86
CA GLY A 512 -11.93 29.99 7.48
C GLY A 512 -11.28 31.09 8.33
N ILE A 513 -10.13 30.75 8.91
CA ILE A 513 -9.28 31.64 9.72
C ILE A 513 -8.77 32.78 8.82
N LYS A 514 -9.28 33.99 9.05
CA LYS A 514 -8.66 35.23 8.54
C LYS A 514 -7.43 35.54 9.38
N TRP A 515 -6.25 35.41 8.77
CA TRP A 515 -5.02 35.96 9.32
C TRP A 515 -5.16 37.48 9.47
N ARG A 516 -4.90 37.98 10.69
CA ARG A 516 -4.76 39.41 10.97
C ARG A 516 -3.40 39.86 10.47
N GLU A 517 -3.37 40.68 9.43
CA GLU A 517 -2.29 41.63 9.21
C GLU A 517 -2.80 43.00 9.62
N GLU A 518 -2.15 43.60 10.62
CA GLU A 518 -1.96 45.05 10.82
C GLU A 518 -1.39 45.26 12.24
N GLU A 519 -0.08 45.04 12.41
CA GLU A 519 0.70 45.68 13.47
C GLU A 519 1.52 46.82 12.85
N LEU A 520 1.33 48.03 13.38
CA LEU A 520 1.99 49.27 12.96
C LEU A 520 3.52 49.15 13.00
N GLN A 521 4.18 49.11 11.84
CA GLN A 521 5.63 49.23 11.72
C GLN A 521 6.11 50.60 12.25
N LYS A 522 7.09 50.60 13.16
CA LYS A 522 7.78 51.82 13.61
C LYS A 522 8.73 52.30 12.50
N THR A 523 8.71 53.58 12.16
CA THR A 523 9.62 54.16 11.15
C THR A 523 10.94 54.59 11.79
N PRO A 524 12.11 54.23 11.21
CA PRO A 524 13.42 54.69 11.68
C PRO A 524 13.60 56.21 11.64
N ASP A 525 14.40 56.77 12.54
CA ASP A 525 14.81 58.18 12.46
C ASP A 525 15.91 58.37 11.41
N TRP A 526 15.47 58.62 10.17
CA TRP A 526 16.35 58.82 9.03
C TRP A 526 17.33 60.00 9.21
N VAL A 527 17.01 61.04 9.98
CA VAL A 527 17.90 62.19 10.16
C VAL A 527 19.15 61.78 10.94
N SER A 528 18.96 60.99 12.00
CA SER A 528 20.04 60.41 12.78
C SER A 528 20.85 59.39 11.97
N VAL A 529 20.17 58.49 11.27
CA VAL A 529 20.82 57.41 10.49
C VAL A 529 21.69 57.95 9.35
N PHE A 530 21.25 58.99 8.64
CA PHE A 530 22.02 59.61 7.57
C PHE A 530 23.14 60.53 8.11
N GLY A 531 22.86 61.35 9.12
CA GLY A 531 23.86 62.19 9.79
C GLY A 531 24.84 62.88 8.82
N GLY A 532 26.14 62.76 9.12
CA GLY A 532 27.23 63.20 8.23
C GLY A 532 27.85 62.09 7.36
N ARG A 533 27.22 60.92 7.27
CA ARG A 533 27.75 59.75 6.55
C ARG A 533 27.63 59.97 5.04
N MET A 534 28.70 59.66 4.31
CA MET A 534 28.68 59.69 2.84
C MET A 534 28.36 58.31 2.23
N PHE A 535 28.43 57.24 3.02
CA PHE A 535 28.19 55.85 2.62
C PHE A 535 29.14 55.39 1.52
N LEU A 536 30.39 55.84 1.58
CA LEU A 536 31.46 55.51 0.62
C LEU A 536 32.45 54.49 1.17
N THR A 537 32.20 54.00 2.38
CA THR A 537 32.96 52.92 3.03
C THR A 537 32.02 51.85 3.55
N PRO A 538 32.45 50.57 3.63
CA PRO A 538 31.62 49.49 4.16
C PRO A 538 31.14 49.77 5.59
N ASP A 539 32.03 50.25 6.46
CA ASP A 539 31.76 50.54 7.88
C ASP A 539 30.60 51.54 8.06
N GLU A 540 30.51 52.57 7.21
CA GLU A 540 29.40 53.54 7.25
C GLU A 540 28.05 52.91 6.87
N ILE A 541 28.06 52.00 5.88
CA ILE A 541 26.85 51.30 5.43
C ILE A 541 26.42 50.28 6.50
N GLU A 542 27.37 49.53 7.03
CA GLU A 542 27.14 48.53 8.07
C GLU A 542 26.60 49.14 9.36
N SER A 543 27.19 50.22 9.84
CA SER A 543 26.73 50.93 11.04
C SER A 543 25.29 51.44 10.87
N ALA A 544 24.91 51.89 9.67
CA ALA A 544 23.54 52.32 9.41
C ALA A 544 22.56 51.15 9.27
N ILE A 545 23.00 49.99 8.78
CA ILE A 545 22.19 48.76 8.77
C ILE A 545 21.91 48.31 10.20
N ASP A 546 22.92 48.32 11.07
CA ASP A 546 22.78 47.93 12.48
C ASP A 546 21.78 48.84 13.21
N GLU A 547 21.85 50.17 13.00
CA GLU A 547 20.90 51.14 13.57
C GLU A 547 19.46 50.94 13.08
N VAL A 548 19.26 50.58 11.81
CA VAL A 548 17.92 50.46 11.22
C VAL A 548 17.29 49.09 11.53
N LYS A 549 18.10 48.03 11.74
CA LYS A 549 17.63 46.70 12.13
C LYS A 549 16.91 46.68 13.48
N GLU A 550 17.23 47.62 14.39
CA GLU A 550 16.53 47.74 15.68
C GLU A 550 15.03 48.10 15.54
N TYR A 551 14.60 48.57 14.37
CA TYR A 551 13.23 48.99 14.08
C TYR A 551 12.42 47.94 13.29
N ASP A 552 13.04 46.84 12.85
CA ASP A 552 12.44 45.83 11.95
C ASP A 552 12.17 44.54 12.74
N THR A 553 10.94 44.36 13.25
CA THR A 553 10.62 43.25 14.17
C THR A 553 10.51 41.88 13.47
N TYR A 554 10.10 41.85 12.19
CA TYR A 554 9.87 40.61 11.41
C TYR A 554 10.06 40.81 9.89
N GLY A 555 11.10 41.54 9.45
CA GLY A 555 11.35 41.80 8.03
C GLY A 555 12.67 42.51 7.73
N ASN A 556 12.93 42.79 6.45
CA ASN A 556 14.06 43.62 5.99
C ASN A 556 13.57 44.89 5.25
N SER A 557 12.40 45.41 5.60
CA SER A 557 11.76 46.53 4.89
C SER A 557 12.51 47.85 5.15
N ALA A 558 12.97 48.07 6.37
CA ALA A 558 13.68 49.27 6.77
C ALA A 558 15.09 49.30 6.16
N VAL A 559 15.78 48.15 6.08
CA VAL A 559 17.07 48.03 5.37
C VAL A 559 16.92 48.30 3.87
N LYS A 560 15.85 47.81 3.23
CA LYS A 560 15.57 48.10 1.82
C LYS A 560 15.32 49.60 1.59
N GLU A 561 14.58 50.25 2.48
CA GLU A 561 14.35 51.70 2.39
C GLU A 561 15.64 52.49 2.63
N LEU A 562 16.49 52.10 3.59
CA LEU A 562 17.82 52.68 3.80
C LEU A 562 18.63 52.68 2.50
N LEU A 563 18.77 51.52 1.84
CA LEU A 563 19.57 51.38 0.62
C LEU A 563 19.03 52.20 -0.55
N LYS A 564 17.70 52.36 -0.64
CA LYS A 564 17.03 53.21 -1.64
C LYS A 564 17.28 54.70 -1.35
N GLN A 565 17.25 55.08 -0.08
CA GLN A 565 17.51 56.44 0.37
C GLN A 565 18.98 56.85 0.22
N ILE A 566 19.93 55.92 0.40
CA ILE A 566 21.36 56.11 0.08
C ILE A 566 21.54 56.30 -1.43
N GLN A 567 20.87 55.49 -2.26
CA GLN A 567 20.93 55.60 -3.72
C GLN A 567 20.49 56.99 -4.22
N ILE A 568 19.48 57.60 -3.59
CA ILE A 568 18.98 58.95 -3.94
C ILE A 568 19.99 60.04 -3.57
N ARG A 569 20.70 59.88 -2.44
CA ARG A 569 21.66 60.87 -1.92
C ARG A 569 23.04 60.78 -2.58
N CYS A 570 23.38 59.64 -3.18
CA CYS A 570 24.67 59.44 -3.84
C CYS A 570 24.78 60.30 -5.10
N GLY A 571 25.83 61.12 -5.21
CA GLY A 571 26.08 61.97 -6.37
C GLY A 571 26.88 61.25 -7.47
N PRO A 572 26.82 61.69 -8.75
CA PRO A 572 27.51 61.02 -9.85
C PRO A 572 29.02 60.84 -9.68
N ARG A 573 29.68 61.73 -8.92
CA ARG A 573 31.12 61.62 -8.62
C ARG A 573 31.46 60.45 -7.70
N ASP A 574 30.51 59.98 -6.92
CA ASP A 574 30.70 59.02 -5.84
C ASP A 574 30.13 57.63 -6.18
N TYR A 575 29.49 57.46 -7.35
CA TYR A 575 28.81 56.21 -7.72
C TYR A 575 29.73 54.99 -7.67
N VAL A 576 30.95 55.07 -8.21
CA VAL A 576 31.90 53.95 -8.22
C VAL A 576 32.36 53.62 -6.79
N SER A 577 32.77 54.62 -6.02
CA SER A 577 33.20 54.45 -4.63
C SER A 577 32.09 53.87 -3.75
N HIS A 578 30.84 54.24 -4.01
CA HIS A 578 29.69 53.66 -3.31
C HIS A 578 29.45 52.19 -3.70
N LEU A 579 29.60 51.82 -4.97
CA LEU A 579 29.50 50.42 -5.39
C LEU A 579 30.62 49.57 -4.78
N ASP A 580 31.85 50.10 -4.72
CA ASP A 580 32.99 49.46 -4.05
C ASP A 580 32.76 49.28 -2.54
N ALA A 581 32.12 50.25 -1.89
CA ALA A 581 31.73 50.14 -0.50
C ALA A 581 30.65 49.07 -0.29
N LEU A 582 29.62 49.08 -1.14
CA LEU A 582 28.44 48.24 -0.99
C LEU A 582 28.73 46.74 -1.20
N ILE A 583 29.60 46.38 -2.16
CA ILE A 583 29.99 44.98 -2.41
C ILE A 583 30.88 44.40 -1.30
N ARG A 584 31.50 45.26 -0.48
CA ARG A 584 32.42 44.88 0.61
C ARG A 584 31.75 44.81 1.99
N VAL A 585 30.47 45.15 2.08
CA VAL A 585 29.66 45.03 3.30
C VAL A 585 29.64 43.58 3.78
N ASP A 586 29.76 43.40 5.09
CA ASP A 586 29.74 42.08 5.74
C ASP A 586 28.49 41.26 5.34
N PRO A 587 28.69 40.02 4.83
CA PRO A 587 27.65 39.00 4.62
C PRO A 587 26.59 38.89 5.72
N GLN A 588 26.98 38.93 7.00
CA GLN A 588 26.08 38.76 8.14
C GLN A 588 25.15 39.97 8.33
N LYS A 589 25.55 41.14 7.83
CA LYS A 589 24.78 42.37 7.99
C LYS A 589 23.79 42.58 6.85
N LEU A 590 24.21 42.32 5.61
CA LEU A 590 23.38 42.55 4.44
C LEU A 590 23.15 41.25 3.65
N PRO A 591 21.95 40.64 3.70
CA PRO A 591 21.64 39.43 2.94
C PRO A 591 21.85 39.61 1.42
N ILE A 592 22.41 38.60 0.77
CA ILE A 592 22.78 38.61 -0.65
C ILE A 592 21.64 39.02 -1.60
N GLY A 593 20.40 38.58 -1.35
CA GLY A 593 19.25 38.96 -2.18
C GLY A 593 18.96 40.47 -2.17
N ILE A 594 19.10 41.10 -1.00
CA ILE A 594 18.91 42.56 -0.85
C ILE A 594 20.07 43.32 -1.50
N LEU A 595 21.29 42.79 -1.40
CA LEU A 595 22.45 43.36 -2.08
C LEU A 595 22.27 43.33 -3.60
N LEU A 596 21.85 42.20 -4.18
CA LEU A 596 21.61 42.08 -5.62
C LEU A 596 20.53 43.05 -6.10
N ASP A 597 19.41 43.17 -5.37
CA ASP A 597 18.36 44.15 -5.69
C ASP A 597 18.86 45.60 -5.59
N ALA A 598 19.72 45.89 -4.60
CA ALA A 598 20.33 47.20 -4.43
C ALA A 598 21.30 47.55 -5.57
N LEU A 599 22.08 46.58 -6.05
CA LEU A 599 22.97 46.72 -7.20
C LEU A 599 22.18 46.89 -8.50
N ASP A 600 21.18 46.05 -8.75
CA ASP A 600 20.32 46.10 -9.95
C ASP A 600 19.65 47.46 -10.10
N SER A 601 19.04 47.95 -9.02
CA SER A 601 18.40 49.26 -8.98
C SER A 601 19.39 50.40 -9.31
N ARG A 602 20.65 50.29 -8.85
CA ARG A 602 21.71 51.28 -9.13
C ARG A 602 22.14 51.22 -10.58
N PHE A 603 22.35 50.04 -11.14
CA PHE A 603 22.66 49.89 -12.57
C PHE A 603 21.55 50.45 -13.46
N ALA A 604 20.29 50.21 -13.11
CA ALA A 604 19.14 50.73 -13.85
C ALA A 604 19.07 52.28 -13.82
N LYS A 605 19.27 52.90 -12.65
CA LYS A 605 19.17 54.36 -12.48
C LYS A 605 20.42 55.13 -12.92
N TRP A 606 21.60 54.54 -12.81
CA TRP A 606 22.89 55.17 -13.12
C TRP A 606 23.42 54.82 -14.53
N LYS A 607 22.55 54.28 -15.39
CA LYS A 607 22.87 53.82 -16.76
C LYS A 607 23.61 54.83 -17.65
N SER A 608 23.47 56.13 -17.37
CA SER A 608 24.11 57.22 -18.13
C SER A 608 25.58 57.45 -17.77
N HIS A 609 26.11 56.83 -16.72
CA HIS A 609 27.50 57.00 -16.28
C HIS A 609 28.40 55.86 -16.79
N PRO A 610 29.36 56.11 -17.72
CA PRO A 610 30.12 55.06 -18.41
C PRO A 610 30.90 54.11 -17.49
N ASN A 611 31.51 54.64 -16.41
CA ASN A 611 32.33 53.84 -15.50
C ASN A 611 31.53 52.79 -14.71
N ILE A 612 30.19 52.88 -14.68
CA ILE A 612 29.35 51.90 -13.98
C ILE A 612 29.28 50.58 -14.74
N TRP A 613 29.27 50.65 -16.08
CA TRP A 613 29.28 49.45 -16.92
C TRP A 613 30.63 48.73 -16.86
N GLN A 614 31.73 49.49 -16.93
CA GLN A 614 33.07 48.94 -16.72
C GLN A 614 33.24 48.35 -15.31
N TRP A 615 32.67 49.00 -14.29
CA TRP A 615 32.69 48.48 -12.92
C TRP A 615 31.92 47.16 -12.81
N ARG A 616 30.71 47.10 -13.40
CA ARG A 616 29.85 45.91 -13.41
C ARG A 616 30.55 44.70 -14.04
N GLU A 617 31.23 44.88 -15.16
CA GLU A 617 31.95 43.78 -15.83
C GLU A 617 33.13 43.27 -14.99
N VAL A 618 33.96 44.18 -14.46
CA VAL A 618 35.21 43.84 -13.74
C VAL A 618 34.95 43.22 -12.36
N ASN A 619 33.91 43.67 -11.65
CA ASN A 619 33.68 43.29 -10.25
C ASN A 619 32.76 42.09 -10.05
N SER A 620 32.33 41.41 -11.12
CA SER A 620 31.59 40.15 -11.06
C SER A 620 32.39 39.05 -10.31
N SER A 621 33.68 38.94 -10.60
CA SER A 621 34.61 38.04 -9.90
C SER A 621 34.77 38.38 -8.42
N VAL A 622 34.96 39.67 -8.11
CA VAL A 622 35.08 40.19 -6.74
C VAL A 622 33.81 39.95 -5.93
N PHE A 623 32.63 40.01 -6.56
CA PHE A 623 31.37 39.67 -5.93
C PHE A 623 31.36 38.20 -5.50
N LEU A 624 31.68 37.28 -6.42
CA LEU A 624 31.69 35.86 -6.14
C LEU A 624 32.73 35.51 -5.07
N GLU A 625 33.97 36.02 -5.15
CA GLU A 625 34.98 35.80 -4.11
C GLU A 625 34.49 36.10 -2.68
N ARG A 626 33.60 37.08 -2.54
CA ARG A 626 33.08 37.51 -1.23
C ARG A 626 31.77 36.85 -0.84
N ARG A 627 30.90 36.56 -1.80
CA ARG A 627 29.49 36.21 -1.57
C ARG A 627 29.10 34.83 -2.10
N PHE A 628 30.00 34.09 -2.73
CA PHE A 628 29.73 32.78 -3.36
C PHE A 628 29.13 31.77 -2.37
N GLY A 629 29.72 31.65 -1.18
CA GLY A 629 29.21 30.73 -0.15
C GLY A 629 27.79 31.05 0.31
N GLU A 630 27.38 32.33 0.28
CA GLU A 630 26.02 32.72 0.67
C GLU A 630 24.94 32.29 -0.31
N MET A 631 25.33 31.98 -1.55
CA MET A 631 24.39 31.51 -2.57
C MET A 631 23.87 30.12 -2.22
N PHE A 632 24.59 29.35 -1.39
CA PHE A 632 24.29 27.94 -1.06
C PHE A 632 23.96 27.71 0.42
N PHE A 633 23.66 28.75 1.21
CA PHE A 633 23.20 28.57 2.61
C PHE A 633 21.76 28.05 2.72
N ASN A 634 20.97 28.14 1.64
CA ASN A 634 19.61 27.62 1.59
C ASN A 634 19.34 27.05 0.20
N ASP A 635 19.31 25.72 0.14
CA ASP A 635 19.21 24.91 -1.07
C ASP A 635 18.00 25.29 -1.93
N ARG A 636 16.90 25.77 -1.31
CA ARG A 636 15.69 26.22 -2.02
C ARG A 636 15.87 27.51 -2.82
N PHE A 637 16.94 28.26 -2.57
CA PHE A 637 17.18 29.56 -3.20
C PHE A 637 18.46 29.62 -4.03
N ALA A 638 19.31 28.59 -4.02
CA ALA A 638 20.60 28.60 -4.71
C ALA A 638 20.46 28.94 -6.20
N SER A 639 19.58 28.24 -6.92
CA SER A 639 19.33 28.49 -8.35
C SER A 639 18.75 29.88 -8.63
N TYR A 640 17.84 30.35 -7.76
CA TYR A 640 17.31 31.70 -7.86
C TYR A 640 18.41 32.76 -7.68
N MET A 641 19.28 32.57 -6.69
CA MET A 641 20.39 33.48 -6.39
C MET A 641 21.42 33.53 -7.52
N PHE A 642 21.76 32.38 -8.11
CA PHE A 642 22.62 32.28 -9.29
C PHE A 642 22.01 32.96 -10.51
N LYS A 643 20.73 32.70 -10.79
CA LYS A 643 20.00 33.40 -11.85
C LYS A 643 20.01 34.91 -11.63
N ARG A 644 19.72 35.37 -10.41
CA ARG A 644 19.69 36.80 -10.09
C ARG A 644 21.08 37.44 -10.24
N PHE A 645 22.14 36.79 -9.78
CA PHE A 645 23.51 37.25 -9.99
C PHE A 645 23.81 37.46 -11.48
N ARG A 646 23.46 36.48 -12.34
CA ARG A 646 23.67 36.58 -13.80
C ARG A 646 22.92 37.77 -14.41
N GLU A 647 21.66 37.97 -14.04
CA GLU A 647 20.85 39.10 -14.51
C GLU A 647 21.47 40.45 -14.11
N VAL A 648 21.91 40.56 -12.85
CA VAL A 648 22.46 41.80 -12.28
C VAL A 648 23.84 42.13 -12.83
N PHE A 649 24.70 41.14 -13.06
CA PHE A 649 26.05 41.37 -13.58
C PHE A 649 26.16 41.24 -15.10
N GLY A 650 25.17 40.65 -15.77
CA GLY A 650 25.17 40.44 -17.22
C GLY A 650 26.11 39.32 -17.65
N VAL A 651 26.26 38.29 -16.81
CA VAL A 651 27.13 37.14 -17.06
C VAL A 651 26.36 36.10 -17.87
N HIS A 652 26.92 35.67 -19.00
CA HIS A 652 26.35 34.62 -19.83
C HIS A 652 26.64 33.22 -19.27
N ASP A 653 25.86 32.22 -19.67
CA ASP A 653 25.99 30.84 -19.20
C ASP A 653 27.35 30.23 -19.54
N GLU A 654 28.01 30.68 -20.60
CA GLU A 654 29.33 30.18 -21.02
C GLU A 654 30.47 30.70 -20.11
N ASP A 655 30.30 31.89 -19.51
CA ASP A 655 31.36 32.56 -18.73
C ASP A 655 31.33 32.18 -17.23
N ILE A 656 30.21 31.64 -16.74
CA ILE A 656 30.02 31.38 -15.31
C ILE A 656 30.92 30.25 -14.80
N LEU A 657 31.22 29.27 -15.65
CA LEU A 657 32.14 28.18 -15.33
C LEU A 657 33.55 28.69 -15.03
N ASP A 658 34.07 29.55 -15.91
CA ASP A 658 35.39 30.17 -15.73
C ASP A 658 35.45 31.06 -14.49
N LEU A 659 34.37 31.79 -14.20
CA LEU A 659 34.25 32.61 -12.99
C LEU A 659 34.22 31.75 -11.72
N ALA A 660 33.42 30.67 -11.70
CA ALA A 660 33.32 29.78 -10.55
C ALA A 660 34.63 29.03 -10.29
N ILE A 661 35.31 28.51 -11.33
CA ILE A 661 36.59 27.80 -11.20
C ILE A 661 37.67 28.67 -10.54
N ARG A 662 37.68 29.98 -10.78
CA ARG A 662 38.63 30.91 -10.15
C ARG A 662 38.37 31.10 -8.65
N VAL A 663 37.12 31.02 -8.23
CA VAL A 663 36.69 31.29 -6.85
C VAL A 663 36.68 30.02 -6.00
N LEU A 664 36.36 28.87 -6.59
CA LEU A 664 36.25 27.57 -5.91
C LEU A 664 37.45 27.23 -4.98
N PRO A 665 38.73 27.46 -5.36
CA PRO A 665 39.87 27.18 -4.48
C PRO A 665 39.89 28.01 -3.18
N GLN A 666 39.22 29.16 -3.16
CA GLN A 666 39.10 30.02 -1.97
C GLN A 666 37.99 29.55 -1.02
N TRP A 667 37.14 28.62 -1.47
CA TRP A 667 36.00 28.09 -0.73
C TRP A 667 36.37 26.78 -0.01
N ILE A 668 37.07 26.91 1.12
CA ILE A 668 37.60 25.79 1.92
C ILE A 668 36.64 25.44 3.08
N GLY A 669 36.48 24.14 3.39
CA GLY A 669 35.73 23.67 4.57
C GLY A 669 34.21 23.62 4.38
N VAL A 670 33.77 23.45 3.14
CA VAL A 670 32.36 23.50 2.71
C VAL A 670 31.73 22.11 2.81
N PRO A 671 30.44 22.00 3.18
CA PRO A 671 29.70 20.74 3.08
C PRO A 671 29.73 20.19 1.65
N ALA A 672 29.88 18.87 1.46
CA ALA A 672 29.95 18.33 0.11
C ALA A 672 28.63 18.47 -0.65
N GLN A 673 27.49 18.57 0.04
CA GLN A 673 26.19 18.97 -0.53
C GLN A 673 26.32 20.23 -1.42
N ALA A 674 26.87 21.31 -0.87
CA ALA A 674 26.98 22.58 -1.58
C ALA A 674 27.93 22.47 -2.79
N THR A 675 28.84 21.49 -2.80
CA THR A 675 29.69 21.21 -3.97
C THR A 675 28.86 20.62 -5.12
N TYR A 676 27.93 19.70 -4.84
CA TYR A 676 27.02 19.17 -5.86
C TYR A 676 26.04 20.22 -6.38
N GLU A 677 25.58 21.13 -5.51
CA GLU A 677 24.75 22.27 -5.91
C GLU A 677 25.49 23.25 -6.83
N VAL A 678 26.77 23.55 -6.54
CA VAL A 678 27.61 24.30 -7.47
C VAL A 678 27.68 23.59 -8.81
N VAL A 679 27.94 22.28 -8.82
CA VAL A 679 27.98 21.51 -10.08
C VAL A 679 26.67 21.65 -10.85
N GLN A 680 25.51 21.56 -10.17
CA GLN A 680 24.19 21.75 -10.80
C GLN A 680 24.05 23.11 -11.48
N GLU A 681 24.47 24.20 -10.82
CA GLU A 681 24.41 25.55 -11.39
C GLU A 681 25.40 25.76 -12.57
N LEU A 682 26.43 24.92 -12.65
CA LEU A 682 27.42 24.92 -13.74
C LEU A 682 27.04 24.00 -14.91
N VAL A 683 26.06 23.11 -14.75
CA VAL A 683 25.57 22.21 -15.82
C VAL A 683 25.19 22.97 -17.12
N PRO A 684 24.52 24.14 -17.08
CA PRO A 684 24.18 24.88 -18.30
C PRO A 684 25.39 25.21 -19.19
N SER A 685 26.57 25.45 -18.59
CA SER A 685 27.82 25.79 -19.28
C SER A 685 28.48 24.62 -20.02
N LEU A 686 28.11 23.38 -19.69
CA LEU A 686 28.69 22.20 -20.32
C LEU A 686 28.09 21.97 -21.71
N THR A 687 28.84 21.33 -22.61
CA THR A 687 28.25 20.68 -23.77
C THR A 687 27.54 19.38 -23.35
N PRO A 688 26.58 18.86 -24.12
CA PRO A 688 25.94 17.58 -23.79
C PRO A 688 26.91 16.40 -23.65
N ALA A 689 27.95 16.35 -24.50
CA ALA A 689 28.99 15.32 -24.43
C ALA A 689 29.87 15.43 -23.18
N GLU A 690 30.18 16.66 -22.75
CA GLU A 690 30.90 16.89 -21.48
C GLU A 690 30.04 16.51 -20.28
N ALA A 691 28.74 16.84 -20.30
CA ALA A 691 27.82 16.44 -19.24
C ALA A 691 27.72 14.91 -19.09
N GLU A 692 27.67 14.18 -20.22
CA GLU A 692 27.69 12.71 -20.23
C GLU A 692 29.01 12.15 -19.65
N ALA A 693 30.16 12.69 -20.05
CA ALA A 693 31.46 12.27 -19.55
C ALA A 693 31.62 12.53 -18.05
N VAL A 694 31.16 13.70 -17.57
CA VAL A 694 31.14 14.04 -16.14
C VAL A 694 30.21 13.10 -15.39
N LEU A 695 29.00 12.85 -15.91
CA LEU A 695 28.05 11.93 -15.31
C LEU A 695 28.64 10.51 -15.14
N GLN A 696 29.25 9.97 -16.20
CA GLN A 696 29.90 8.66 -16.15
C GLN A 696 31.02 8.62 -15.11
N TRP A 697 31.83 9.68 -15.04
CA TRP A 697 32.92 9.78 -14.06
C TRP A 697 32.40 9.84 -12.62
N VAL A 698 31.38 10.68 -12.35
CA VAL A 698 30.77 10.81 -11.03
C VAL A 698 30.11 9.49 -10.61
N LEU A 699 29.28 8.89 -11.47
CA LEU A 699 28.61 7.61 -11.18
C LEU A 699 29.61 6.49 -10.88
N LYS A 700 30.69 6.38 -11.65
CA LYS A 700 31.74 5.38 -11.41
C LYS A 700 32.39 5.56 -10.03
N ARG A 701 32.63 6.81 -9.61
CA ARG A 701 33.21 7.12 -8.31
C ARG A 701 32.23 6.84 -7.17
N LEU A 702 30.98 7.29 -7.30
CA LEU A 702 29.92 7.10 -6.31
C LEU A 702 29.48 5.64 -6.19
N SER A 703 29.63 4.83 -7.24
CA SER A 703 29.22 3.41 -7.22
C SER A 703 30.36 2.46 -6.82
N ALA A 704 31.57 2.96 -6.54
CA ALA A 704 32.75 2.13 -6.32
C ALA A 704 32.67 1.25 -5.06
N HIS A 705 31.89 1.66 -4.04
CA HIS A 705 31.67 0.90 -2.82
C HIS A 705 30.50 -0.10 -2.90
N ILE A 706 29.68 -0.03 -3.97
CA ILE A 706 28.49 -0.88 -4.11
C ILE A 706 28.92 -2.29 -4.51
N ARG A 707 28.63 -3.27 -3.64
CA ARG A 707 28.98 -4.69 -3.85
C ARG A 707 28.38 -5.26 -5.13
N ALA A 708 29.12 -6.15 -5.80
CA ALA A 708 28.68 -6.75 -7.07
C ALA A 708 27.40 -7.60 -6.93
N ASP A 709 27.10 -8.15 -5.77
CA ASP A 709 25.89 -8.94 -5.50
C ASP A 709 24.69 -8.09 -5.02
N TRP A 710 24.81 -6.76 -5.02
CA TRP A 710 23.76 -5.82 -4.64
C TRP A 710 22.92 -5.32 -5.83
N ALA A 711 21.63 -5.08 -5.57
CA ALA A 711 20.63 -4.66 -6.56
C ALA A 711 20.60 -5.61 -7.77
N ASP A 712 20.60 -5.07 -8.99
CA ASP A 712 20.68 -5.85 -10.24
C ASP A 712 22.07 -6.47 -10.52
N GLY A 713 23.09 -6.13 -9.71
CA GLY A 713 24.48 -6.52 -9.93
C GLY A 713 25.18 -5.75 -11.06
N PRO A 714 26.27 -6.27 -11.65
CA PRO A 714 26.93 -5.64 -12.79
C PRO A 714 26.06 -5.63 -14.05
N TRP A 715 26.24 -4.62 -14.91
CA TRP A 715 25.54 -4.52 -16.19
C TRP A 715 25.77 -5.77 -17.07
N ARG A 716 24.71 -6.20 -17.75
CA ARG A 716 24.69 -7.27 -18.74
C ARG A 716 23.75 -6.86 -19.87
N GLU A 717 24.06 -7.24 -21.10
CA GLU A 717 23.27 -6.86 -22.29
C GLU A 717 21.80 -7.31 -22.22
N GLU A 718 21.50 -8.40 -21.51
CA GLU A 718 20.11 -8.86 -21.28
C GLU A 718 19.25 -7.90 -20.44
N PHE A 719 19.87 -6.93 -19.76
CA PHE A 719 19.19 -5.85 -19.06
C PHE A 719 18.91 -4.63 -19.92
N CYS A 720 19.43 -4.59 -21.16
CA CYS A 720 19.12 -3.53 -22.10
C CYS A 720 17.67 -3.66 -22.56
N PRO A 721 16.81 -2.66 -22.29
CA PRO A 721 15.46 -2.68 -22.80
C PRO A 721 15.45 -2.42 -24.32
N PRO A 722 14.33 -2.76 -25.00
CA PRO A 722 14.12 -2.38 -26.39
C PRO A 722 14.19 -0.86 -26.60
N ARG A 723 14.63 -0.41 -27.78
CA ARG A 723 14.67 1.03 -28.11
C ARG A 723 13.32 1.58 -28.56
N GLU A 724 12.49 0.73 -29.15
CA GLU A 724 11.17 1.14 -29.64
C GLU A 724 10.17 1.17 -28.50
N ALA A 725 9.34 2.21 -28.45
CA ALA A 725 8.35 2.41 -27.40
C ALA A 725 7.31 1.28 -27.36
N THR A 726 6.77 0.87 -28.50
CA THR A 726 5.76 -0.21 -28.59
C THR A 726 6.27 -1.52 -28.01
N GLU A 727 7.47 -1.97 -28.42
CA GLU A 727 8.11 -3.18 -27.90
C GLU A 727 8.47 -3.04 -26.41
N THR A 728 8.95 -1.88 -25.97
CA THR A 728 9.22 -1.61 -24.54
C THR A 728 7.96 -1.75 -23.69
N LEU A 729 6.86 -1.14 -24.14
CA LEU A 729 5.59 -1.19 -23.43
C LEU A 729 4.99 -2.60 -23.45
N ALA A 730 5.09 -3.33 -24.57
CA ALA A 730 4.67 -4.72 -24.65
C ALA A 730 5.46 -5.61 -23.67
N ARG A 731 6.77 -5.42 -23.55
CA ARG A 731 7.61 -6.13 -22.57
C ARG A 731 7.28 -5.77 -21.12
N PHE A 732 7.05 -4.48 -20.85
CA PHE A 732 6.61 -4.01 -19.54
C PHE A 732 5.26 -4.64 -19.15
N LEU A 733 4.27 -4.58 -20.04
CA LEU A 733 2.93 -5.16 -19.82
C LEU A 733 2.96 -6.70 -19.75
N TRP A 734 3.82 -7.36 -20.53
CA TRP A 734 4.08 -8.80 -20.40
C TRP A 734 4.62 -9.15 -19.02
N GLY A 735 5.55 -8.32 -18.50
CA GLY A 735 6.03 -8.41 -17.13
C GLY A 735 4.90 -8.25 -16.10
N LEU A 736 4.00 -7.29 -16.30
CA LEU A 736 2.85 -7.05 -15.42
C LEU A 736 1.82 -8.17 -15.47
N PHE A 737 1.55 -8.78 -16.62
CA PHE A 737 0.66 -9.94 -16.72
C PHE A 737 1.21 -11.17 -15.97
N GLY A 738 2.53 -11.27 -15.79
CA GLY A 738 3.17 -12.26 -14.93
C GLY A 738 3.52 -11.76 -13.52
N HIS A 739 3.01 -10.60 -13.10
CA HIS A 739 3.24 -10.06 -11.75
C HIS A 739 2.44 -10.88 -10.71
N PRO A 740 2.94 -11.18 -9.50
CA PRO A 740 2.18 -11.99 -8.54
C PRO A 740 0.86 -11.36 -8.05
N ASP A 741 0.79 -10.03 -7.98
CA ASP A 741 -0.42 -9.30 -7.62
C ASP A 741 -1.40 -9.18 -8.81
N LYS A 742 -2.59 -9.80 -8.69
CA LYS A 742 -3.63 -9.77 -9.74
C LYS A 742 -4.23 -8.40 -9.98
N ARG A 743 -4.18 -7.49 -8.99
CA ARG A 743 -4.69 -6.12 -9.15
C ARG A 743 -3.91 -5.38 -10.23
N LEU A 744 -2.59 -5.56 -10.25
CA LEU A 744 -1.71 -5.01 -11.29
C LEU A 744 -1.96 -5.65 -12.66
N ARG A 745 -2.26 -6.95 -12.71
CA ARG A 745 -2.63 -7.62 -13.97
C ARG A 745 -3.92 -7.05 -14.56
N TRP A 746 -4.95 -6.84 -13.72
CA TRP A 746 -6.20 -6.19 -14.13
C TRP A 746 -5.96 -4.77 -14.64
N ARG A 747 -5.20 -3.95 -13.91
CA ARG A 747 -4.85 -2.60 -14.37
C ARG A 747 -4.08 -2.61 -15.70
N ALA A 748 -3.16 -3.56 -15.89
CA ALA A 748 -2.44 -3.73 -17.16
C ALA A 748 -3.39 -4.12 -18.31
N ALA A 749 -4.36 -5.01 -18.07
CA ALA A 749 -5.34 -5.40 -19.08
C ALA A 749 -6.24 -4.22 -19.46
N HIS A 750 -6.67 -3.43 -18.47
CA HIS A 750 -7.38 -2.16 -18.70
C HIS A 750 -6.53 -1.14 -19.45
N ALA A 751 -5.23 -1.05 -19.17
CA ALA A 751 -4.33 -0.15 -19.90
C ALA A 751 -4.28 -0.52 -21.40
N VAL A 752 -4.14 -1.80 -21.74
CA VAL A 752 -4.17 -2.24 -23.15
C VAL A 752 -5.52 -1.97 -23.79
N ARG A 753 -6.61 -2.30 -23.12
CA ARG A 753 -7.97 -2.02 -23.62
C ARG A 753 -8.19 -0.51 -23.86
N ARG A 754 -7.68 0.35 -22.98
CA ARG A 754 -7.70 1.82 -23.13
C ARG A 754 -6.87 2.30 -24.33
N MET A 755 -5.68 1.74 -24.55
CA MET A 755 -4.84 2.02 -25.72
C MET A 755 -5.56 1.68 -27.02
N VAL A 756 -6.17 0.50 -27.10
CA VAL A 756 -6.94 0.06 -28.27
C VAL A 756 -8.11 1.00 -28.56
N ARG A 757 -8.90 1.41 -27.54
CA ARG A 757 -10.00 2.39 -27.69
C ARG A 757 -9.54 3.76 -28.20
N LEU A 758 -8.26 4.09 -28.02
CA LEU A 758 -7.63 5.32 -28.51
C LEU A 758 -6.92 5.14 -29.86
N GLY A 759 -6.99 3.96 -30.46
CA GLY A 759 -6.40 3.67 -31.77
C GLY A 759 -4.91 3.32 -31.71
N ARG A 760 -4.39 2.91 -30.54
CA ARG A 760 -3.02 2.40 -30.35
C ARG A 760 -3.03 0.87 -30.27
N SER A 761 -3.41 0.21 -31.36
CA SER A 761 -3.59 -1.25 -31.42
C SER A 761 -2.29 -2.03 -31.62
N GLU A 762 -1.22 -1.37 -32.08
CA GLU A 762 0.11 -1.93 -32.34
C GLU A 762 0.73 -2.64 -31.11
N VAL A 763 0.33 -2.24 -29.90
CA VAL A 763 0.77 -2.89 -28.66
C VAL A 763 0.23 -4.32 -28.54
N VAL A 764 -0.92 -4.63 -29.13
CA VAL A 764 -1.52 -5.97 -29.13
C VAL A 764 -0.67 -6.91 -29.98
N ASP A 765 -0.24 -6.47 -31.17
CA ASP A 765 0.64 -7.24 -32.05
C ASP A 765 1.94 -7.64 -31.33
N ALA A 766 2.58 -6.67 -30.68
CA ALA A 766 3.81 -6.88 -29.93
C ALA A 766 3.59 -7.82 -28.72
N LEU A 767 2.51 -7.65 -27.96
CA LEU A 767 2.16 -8.53 -26.84
C LEU A 767 1.92 -9.98 -27.26
N VAL A 768 1.18 -10.20 -28.36
CA VAL A 768 0.91 -11.55 -28.88
C VAL A 768 2.21 -12.24 -29.29
N SER A 769 3.21 -11.49 -29.78
CA SER A 769 4.53 -12.03 -30.13
C SER A 769 5.30 -12.61 -28.92
N HIS A 770 4.99 -12.15 -27.70
CA HIS A 770 5.67 -12.57 -26.47
C HIS A 770 5.01 -13.75 -25.75
N VAL A 771 3.86 -14.24 -26.22
CA VAL A 771 3.06 -15.29 -25.57
C VAL A 771 3.85 -16.60 -25.30
N SER A 772 4.90 -16.85 -26.09
CA SER A 772 5.80 -18.01 -25.95
C SER A 772 7.05 -17.73 -25.09
N ASP A 773 7.29 -16.49 -24.69
CA ASP A 773 8.47 -16.10 -23.93
C ASP A 773 8.33 -16.47 -22.46
N LYS A 774 9.17 -17.38 -21.98
CA LYS A 774 9.15 -17.83 -20.58
C LYS A 774 9.94 -16.90 -19.65
N ASN A 775 10.53 -15.83 -20.18
CA ASN A 775 11.37 -14.88 -19.47
C ASN A 775 10.92 -13.44 -19.76
N CYS A 776 11.46 -12.47 -19.00
CA CYS A 776 11.35 -11.05 -19.32
C CYS A 776 12.53 -10.29 -18.65
N PRO A 777 13.78 -10.55 -19.11
CA PRO A 777 15.00 -10.29 -18.33
C PRO A 777 15.28 -8.81 -18.03
N ALA A 778 14.92 -7.90 -18.93
CA ALA A 778 15.11 -6.47 -18.69
C ALA A 778 14.13 -5.90 -17.66
N PHE A 779 12.92 -6.46 -17.56
CA PHE A 779 11.83 -5.91 -16.73
C PHE A 779 11.54 -6.73 -15.47
N ARG A 780 12.22 -7.86 -15.25
CA ARG A 780 12.03 -8.72 -14.09
C ARG A 780 13.33 -8.89 -13.34
N ASP A 781 13.23 -8.94 -12.01
CA ASP A 781 14.39 -9.31 -11.19
C ASP A 781 14.79 -10.77 -11.47
N GLN A 782 16.06 -11.03 -11.75
CA GLN A 782 16.53 -12.36 -12.13
C GLN A 782 16.61 -13.37 -10.98
N GLN A 783 16.53 -12.90 -9.72
CA GLN A 783 16.44 -13.77 -8.55
C GLN A 783 15.00 -14.26 -8.33
N ASN A 784 14.02 -13.57 -8.92
CA ASN A 784 12.61 -13.91 -8.82
C ASN A 784 12.15 -14.74 -10.02
N TYR A 785 11.33 -15.77 -9.74
CA TYR A 785 10.73 -16.58 -10.80
C TYR A 785 9.62 -15.76 -11.52
N PHE A 786 9.69 -15.68 -12.85
CA PHE A 786 8.67 -15.01 -13.66
C PHE A 786 7.47 -15.92 -13.93
N PHE A 787 6.25 -15.45 -13.62
CA PHE A 787 5.03 -16.25 -13.72
C PHE A 787 4.48 -16.24 -15.15
N TRP A 788 5.27 -16.80 -16.07
CA TRP A 788 5.01 -16.73 -17.52
C TRP A 788 3.68 -17.39 -17.95
N LEU A 789 3.23 -18.44 -17.26
CA LEU A 789 1.90 -19.04 -17.51
C LEU A 789 0.75 -18.10 -17.13
N SER A 790 0.92 -17.31 -16.07
CA SER A 790 -0.03 -16.25 -15.74
C SER A 790 0.02 -15.19 -16.82
N ALA A 791 1.22 -14.75 -17.21
CA ALA A 791 1.37 -13.78 -18.29
C ALA A 791 0.65 -14.22 -19.58
N ARG A 792 0.83 -15.49 -19.98
CA ARG A 792 0.16 -16.11 -21.13
C ARG A 792 -1.35 -16.12 -20.98
N LEU A 793 -1.86 -16.60 -19.85
CA LEU A 793 -3.30 -16.62 -19.57
C LEU A 793 -3.93 -15.23 -19.71
N TRP A 794 -3.28 -14.22 -19.14
CA TRP A 794 -3.78 -12.85 -19.14
C TRP A 794 -3.77 -12.19 -20.52
N VAL A 795 -2.85 -12.58 -21.41
CA VAL A 795 -2.96 -12.21 -22.83
C VAL A 795 -4.23 -12.81 -23.45
N PHE A 796 -4.56 -14.07 -23.19
CA PHE A 796 -5.78 -14.67 -23.76
C PHE A 796 -7.08 -14.12 -23.14
N ILE A 797 -7.10 -13.78 -21.85
CA ILE A 797 -8.21 -13.04 -21.21
C ILE A 797 -8.43 -11.69 -21.92
N LEU A 798 -7.34 -10.96 -22.18
CA LEU A 798 -7.39 -9.70 -22.90
C LEU A 798 -7.89 -9.89 -24.35
N LEU A 799 -7.36 -10.87 -25.08
CA LEU A 799 -7.77 -11.14 -26.47
C LEU A 799 -9.23 -11.55 -26.56
N ASP A 800 -9.74 -12.33 -25.61
CA ASP A 800 -11.16 -12.68 -25.54
C ASP A 800 -12.05 -11.44 -25.37
N ARG A 801 -11.67 -10.53 -24.46
CA ARG A 801 -12.37 -9.26 -24.30
C ARG A 801 -12.32 -8.40 -25.56
N LEU A 802 -11.15 -8.28 -26.18
CA LEU A 802 -10.97 -7.45 -27.37
C LEU A 802 -11.67 -8.05 -28.60
N ALA A 803 -11.75 -9.38 -28.72
CA ALA A 803 -12.46 -10.04 -29.83
C ALA A 803 -13.97 -9.73 -29.82
N LYS A 804 -14.56 -9.53 -28.63
CA LYS A 804 -15.98 -9.17 -28.47
C LYS A 804 -16.23 -7.67 -28.60
N GLU A 805 -15.21 -6.83 -28.37
CA GLU A 805 -15.37 -5.37 -28.32
C GLU A 805 -14.87 -4.65 -29.58
N VAL A 806 -13.70 -5.07 -30.08
CA VAL A 806 -12.97 -4.46 -31.20
C VAL A 806 -12.39 -5.59 -32.07
N PRO A 807 -13.25 -6.44 -32.69
CA PRO A 807 -12.85 -7.68 -33.37
C PRO A 807 -11.81 -7.47 -34.47
N GLU A 808 -11.78 -6.29 -35.11
CA GLU A 808 -10.84 -5.93 -36.17
C GLU A 808 -9.38 -5.91 -35.71
N VAL A 809 -9.12 -5.58 -34.44
CA VAL A 809 -7.76 -5.55 -33.86
C VAL A 809 -7.26 -6.96 -33.57
N VAL A 810 -8.16 -7.88 -33.23
CA VAL A 810 -7.80 -9.25 -32.86
C VAL A 810 -7.76 -10.18 -34.08
N LYS A 811 -8.52 -9.86 -35.15
CA LYS A 811 -8.58 -10.63 -36.39
C LYS A 811 -7.21 -11.09 -36.93
N PRO A 812 -6.15 -10.25 -36.98
CA PRO A 812 -4.83 -10.67 -37.48
C PRO A 812 -4.19 -11.82 -36.67
N HIS A 813 -4.64 -12.04 -35.43
CA HIS A 813 -4.12 -13.06 -34.52
C HIS A 813 -4.96 -14.33 -34.48
N TYR A 814 -6.00 -14.46 -35.32
CA TYR A 814 -6.89 -15.62 -35.35
C TYR A 814 -6.13 -16.94 -35.39
N GLU A 815 -5.12 -17.09 -36.26
CA GLU A 815 -4.35 -18.33 -36.39
C GLU A 815 -3.68 -18.74 -35.07
N ARG A 816 -3.09 -17.78 -34.35
CA ARG A 816 -2.44 -18.03 -33.05
C ARG A 816 -3.47 -18.40 -31.98
N ILE A 817 -4.62 -17.75 -31.99
CA ILE A 817 -5.73 -18.00 -31.05
C ILE A 817 -6.33 -19.39 -31.30
N ALA A 818 -6.65 -19.72 -32.55
CA ALA A 818 -7.17 -21.02 -32.95
C ALA A 818 -6.16 -22.13 -32.68
N GLN A 819 -4.86 -21.89 -32.93
CA GLN A 819 -3.79 -22.81 -32.55
C GLN A 819 -3.81 -23.09 -31.05
N GLU A 820 -3.90 -22.06 -30.19
CA GLU A 820 -3.93 -22.29 -28.75
C GLU A 820 -5.19 -23.04 -28.29
N ALA A 821 -6.35 -22.75 -28.87
CA ALA A 821 -7.59 -23.45 -28.52
C ALA A 821 -7.56 -24.94 -28.93
N LEU A 822 -7.15 -25.23 -30.18
CA LEU A 822 -7.25 -26.55 -30.78
C LEU A 822 -6.02 -27.43 -30.56
N LYS A 823 -4.81 -26.85 -30.64
CA LYS A 823 -3.51 -27.53 -30.56
C LYS A 823 -2.56 -26.73 -29.64
N PRO A 824 -2.91 -26.60 -28.35
CA PRO A 824 -2.17 -25.75 -27.42
C PRO A 824 -0.72 -26.18 -27.27
N GLU A 825 0.19 -25.22 -27.13
CA GLU A 825 1.58 -25.48 -26.74
C GLU A 825 1.66 -26.06 -25.32
N VAL A 826 0.81 -25.57 -24.42
CA VAL A 826 0.62 -26.08 -23.06
C VAL A 826 -0.84 -26.48 -22.90
N PRO A 827 -1.16 -27.77 -22.67
CA PRO A 827 -2.55 -28.25 -22.60
C PRO A 827 -3.25 -27.77 -21.32
N HIS A 828 -3.57 -26.49 -21.25
CA HIS A 828 -4.08 -25.80 -20.06
C HIS A 828 -5.54 -25.40 -20.27
N ALA A 829 -6.48 -26.10 -19.62
CA ALA A 829 -7.92 -25.98 -19.88
C ALA A 829 -8.46 -24.52 -19.87
N LEU A 830 -8.02 -23.70 -18.92
CA LEU A 830 -8.47 -22.31 -18.82
C LEU A 830 -7.92 -21.38 -19.93
N ILE A 831 -6.67 -21.55 -20.35
CA ILE A 831 -6.10 -20.76 -21.47
C ILE A 831 -6.83 -21.13 -22.76
N ARG A 832 -7.07 -22.43 -22.97
CA ARG A 832 -7.86 -22.93 -24.10
C ARG A 832 -9.27 -22.38 -24.10
N HIS A 833 -9.91 -22.22 -22.93
CA HIS A 833 -11.24 -21.65 -22.81
C HIS A 833 -11.29 -20.21 -23.34
N PHE A 834 -10.39 -19.33 -22.88
CA PHE A 834 -10.35 -17.95 -23.36
C PHE A 834 -9.97 -17.86 -24.84
N ALA A 835 -9.04 -18.69 -25.31
CA ALA A 835 -8.69 -18.78 -26.73
C ALA A 835 -9.89 -19.25 -27.59
N GLN A 836 -10.63 -20.26 -27.13
CA GLN A 836 -11.85 -20.75 -27.76
C GLN A 836 -12.92 -19.65 -27.83
N SER A 837 -13.18 -18.96 -26.71
CA SER A 837 -14.19 -17.89 -26.66
C SER A 837 -13.83 -16.74 -27.61
N ALA A 838 -12.56 -16.34 -27.64
CA ALA A 838 -12.06 -15.32 -28.57
C ALA A 838 -12.23 -15.73 -30.05
N ALA A 839 -11.89 -16.99 -30.40
CA ALA A 839 -12.04 -17.50 -31.75
C ALA A 839 -13.50 -17.58 -32.19
N LEU A 840 -14.39 -18.03 -31.31
CA LEU A 840 -15.84 -18.09 -31.58
C LEU A 840 -16.44 -16.69 -31.74
N ALA A 841 -16.04 -15.72 -30.91
CA ALA A 841 -16.45 -14.33 -31.08
C ALA A 841 -16.02 -13.79 -32.46
N LEU A 842 -14.78 -14.06 -32.89
CA LEU A 842 -14.32 -13.68 -34.22
C LEU A 842 -15.12 -14.34 -35.35
N HIS A 843 -15.57 -15.60 -35.20
CA HIS A 843 -16.43 -16.27 -36.19
C HIS A 843 -17.81 -15.60 -36.32
N GLU A 844 -18.32 -14.95 -35.27
CA GLU A 844 -19.59 -14.23 -35.33
C GLU A 844 -19.48 -12.95 -36.18
N TYR A 845 -18.37 -12.23 -36.08
CA TYR A 845 -18.11 -11.01 -36.87
C TYR A 845 -17.55 -11.29 -38.27
N TYR A 846 -16.76 -12.36 -38.40
CA TYR A 846 -16.06 -12.75 -39.63
C TYR A 846 -16.29 -14.23 -39.95
N PRO A 847 -17.46 -14.59 -40.51
CA PRO A 847 -17.79 -15.97 -40.86
C PRO A 847 -16.77 -16.62 -41.82
N GLU A 848 -16.02 -15.82 -42.59
CA GLU A 848 -14.97 -16.30 -43.48
C GLU A 848 -13.76 -16.92 -42.76
N LEU A 849 -13.57 -16.63 -41.46
CA LEU A 849 -12.50 -17.23 -40.65
C LEU A 849 -12.79 -18.70 -40.29
N ASN A 850 -14.05 -19.14 -40.40
CA ASN A 850 -14.43 -20.54 -40.18
C ASN A 850 -14.02 -21.42 -41.37
N VAL A 851 -12.72 -21.56 -41.59
CA VAL A 851 -12.16 -22.42 -42.63
C VAL A 851 -12.26 -23.88 -42.17
N HIS A 852 -12.58 -24.81 -43.07
CA HIS A 852 -12.67 -26.25 -42.78
C HIS A 852 -13.66 -26.70 -41.69
N ASP A 853 -14.69 -25.90 -41.39
CA ASP A 853 -15.65 -26.17 -40.31
C ASP A 853 -14.97 -26.30 -38.92
N GLU A 854 -13.94 -25.46 -38.69
CA GLU A 854 -13.26 -25.34 -37.40
C GLU A 854 -14.21 -24.95 -36.26
N ARG A 855 -15.34 -24.29 -36.54
CA ARG A 855 -16.34 -23.93 -35.53
C ARG A 855 -16.80 -25.13 -34.72
N SER A 856 -17.12 -26.25 -35.36
CA SER A 856 -17.53 -27.48 -34.68
C SER A 856 -16.42 -28.02 -33.76
N GLN A 857 -15.15 -27.86 -34.14
CA GLN A 857 -13.99 -28.28 -33.35
C GLN A 857 -13.76 -27.33 -32.16
N LEU A 858 -13.91 -26.02 -32.37
CA LEU A 858 -13.84 -25.00 -31.32
C LEU A 858 -14.96 -25.23 -30.31
N GLU A 859 -16.20 -25.45 -30.75
CA GLU A 859 -17.34 -25.75 -29.86
C GLU A 859 -17.17 -27.06 -29.06
N ALA A 860 -16.27 -27.95 -29.50
CA ALA A 860 -15.89 -29.18 -28.80
C ALA A 860 -14.71 -29.02 -27.82
N VAL A 861 -14.01 -27.87 -27.81
CA VAL A 861 -12.96 -27.57 -26.82
C VAL A 861 -13.58 -27.57 -25.42
N ASN A 862 -12.86 -28.16 -24.47
CA ASN A 862 -13.29 -28.32 -23.07
C ASN A 862 -14.59 -29.13 -22.90
N LYS A 863 -14.94 -29.99 -23.87
CA LYS A 863 -16.00 -31.00 -23.76
C LYS A 863 -15.44 -32.41 -23.78
N SER A 864 -16.07 -33.31 -23.02
CA SER A 864 -15.69 -34.72 -22.98
C SER A 864 -15.95 -35.39 -24.34
N PRO A 865 -14.96 -36.09 -24.93
CA PRO A 865 -15.18 -36.91 -26.12
C PRO A 865 -15.87 -38.25 -25.79
N TYR A 866 -16.00 -38.58 -24.51
CA TYR A 866 -16.66 -39.80 -24.03
C TYR A 866 -18.10 -39.50 -23.57
N PRO A 867 -19.03 -40.46 -23.74
CA PRO A 867 -20.34 -40.38 -23.08
C PRO A 867 -20.19 -40.24 -21.57
N GLN A 868 -21.03 -39.40 -20.96
CA GLN A 868 -21.08 -39.25 -19.52
C GLN A 868 -21.51 -40.55 -18.84
N VAL A 869 -20.96 -40.83 -17.66
CA VAL A 869 -21.28 -42.00 -16.85
C VAL A 869 -22.15 -41.56 -15.67
N GLU A 870 -23.30 -42.21 -15.48
CA GLU A 870 -24.16 -41.92 -14.33
C GLU A 870 -23.53 -42.42 -13.03
N HIS A 871 -23.61 -41.59 -12.00
CA HIS A 871 -23.06 -41.88 -10.68
C HIS A 871 -23.76 -43.09 -10.04
N THR A 872 -23.14 -44.28 -10.11
CA THR A 872 -23.55 -45.41 -9.26
C THR A 872 -23.20 -45.09 -7.81
N LYS A 873 -24.21 -45.07 -6.91
CA LYS A 873 -24.14 -44.76 -5.46
C LYS A 873 -23.12 -45.55 -4.61
N THR A 874 -22.21 -46.29 -5.22
CA THR A 874 -21.18 -47.08 -4.53
C THR A 874 -19.84 -46.36 -4.58
N GLN A 875 -19.49 -45.80 -3.41
CA GLN A 875 -18.17 -45.27 -3.01
C GLN A 875 -17.84 -43.86 -3.50
N SER A 876 -18.39 -42.84 -2.83
CA SER A 876 -17.60 -41.62 -2.61
C SER A 876 -16.29 -42.04 -1.95
N PRO A 877 -15.12 -41.65 -2.45
CA PRO A 877 -13.84 -41.86 -1.76
C PRO A 877 -13.73 -40.90 -0.56
N GLY A 878 -14.71 -40.96 0.35
CA GLY A 878 -14.74 -40.23 1.62
C GLY A 878 -13.94 -40.98 2.68
N GLY A 879 -12.64 -41.13 2.45
CA GLY A 879 -11.70 -41.68 3.43
C GLY A 879 -10.67 -40.63 3.83
N ARG A 880 -10.55 -40.34 5.14
CA ARG A 880 -9.46 -39.52 5.70
C ARG A 880 -8.12 -39.89 5.05
N GLN A 881 -7.51 -38.93 4.34
CA GLN A 881 -6.21 -39.06 3.68
C GLN A 881 -5.17 -39.66 4.63
N LYS A 882 -4.67 -40.85 4.29
CA LYS A 882 -3.44 -41.43 4.87
C LYS A 882 -2.41 -41.56 3.75
N GLY A 883 -1.75 -40.45 3.43
CA GLY A 883 -0.42 -40.48 2.81
C GLY A 883 -0.23 -39.58 1.59
N SER A 884 0.18 -38.32 1.82
CA SER A 884 0.99 -37.53 0.86
C SER A 884 2.43 -38.05 0.72
N LYS A 885 2.75 -39.20 1.33
CA LYS A 885 4.13 -39.67 1.56
C LYS A 885 4.93 -40.01 0.28
N ASN A 886 4.31 -39.98 -0.91
CA ASN A 886 4.93 -40.40 -2.17
C ASN A 886 4.94 -39.34 -3.30
N LEU A 887 4.42 -38.12 -3.10
CA LEU A 887 4.51 -37.06 -4.13
C LEU A 887 5.90 -36.40 -4.11
N ARG A 888 6.48 -36.09 -5.28
CA ARG A 888 7.78 -35.36 -5.33
C ARG A 888 7.62 -33.89 -4.94
N TYR A 889 6.50 -33.28 -5.32
CA TYR A 889 6.16 -31.90 -4.96
C TYR A 889 5.28 -31.85 -3.72
N LYS A 890 5.52 -30.88 -2.83
CA LYS A 890 4.75 -30.73 -1.58
C LYS A 890 3.59 -29.77 -1.81
N PHE A 891 2.40 -30.32 -2.05
CA PHE A 891 1.16 -29.56 -2.18
C PHE A 891 0.65 -29.03 -0.84
N ASP A 892 -0.17 -27.99 -0.87
CA ASP A 892 -0.99 -27.58 0.28
C ASP A 892 -2.16 -28.57 0.49
N GLU A 893 -2.03 -29.40 1.53
CA GLU A 893 -3.01 -30.43 1.85
C GLU A 893 -4.34 -29.88 2.37
N MET A 894 -4.35 -28.68 2.95
CA MET A 894 -5.51 -28.13 3.65
C MET A 894 -6.40 -27.34 2.72
N ASP A 895 -5.79 -26.49 1.89
CA ASP A 895 -6.53 -25.50 1.12
C ASP A 895 -6.53 -25.83 -0.39
N THR A 896 -5.43 -26.28 -1.01
CA THR A 896 -5.45 -26.59 -2.45
C THR A 896 -5.89 -28.01 -2.77
N LEU A 897 -5.32 -29.04 -2.14
CA LEU A 897 -5.72 -30.42 -2.44
C LEU A 897 -7.21 -30.64 -2.17
N ARG A 898 -7.71 -30.06 -1.08
CA ARG A 898 -9.09 -30.22 -0.64
C ARG A 898 -10.10 -29.37 -1.41
N TYR A 899 -9.79 -28.13 -1.77
CA TYR A 899 -10.80 -27.24 -2.35
C TYR A 899 -10.57 -26.92 -3.83
N TRP A 900 -9.40 -27.25 -4.39
CA TRP A 900 -9.12 -27.10 -5.83
C TRP A 900 -9.07 -28.46 -6.53
N TYR A 901 -8.32 -29.43 -6.00
CA TYR A 901 -8.09 -30.73 -6.65
C TYR A 901 -9.21 -31.75 -6.39
N GLU A 902 -9.76 -31.81 -5.16
CA GLU A 902 -10.86 -32.73 -4.84
C GLU A 902 -12.12 -32.47 -5.69
N PRO A 903 -12.59 -31.21 -5.89
CA PRO A 903 -13.70 -30.95 -6.81
C PRO A 903 -13.42 -31.39 -8.25
N LEU A 904 -12.17 -31.27 -8.73
CA LEU A 904 -11.80 -31.80 -10.05
C LEU A 904 -11.80 -33.34 -10.06
N GLY A 905 -11.44 -33.96 -8.94
CA GLY A 905 -11.47 -35.41 -8.71
C GLY A 905 -12.88 -35.99 -8.83
N GLU A 906 -13.84 -35.33 -8.20
CA GLU A 906 -15.26 -35.73 -8.19
C GLU A 906 -15.82 -35.86 -9.62
N ILE A 907 -15.47 -34.93 -10.52
CA ILE A 907 -15.90 -34.92 -11.93
C ILE A 907 -15.48 -36.19 -12.68
N PHE A 908 -14.35 -36.79 -12.31
CA PHE A 908 -13.78 -37.96 -12.97
C PHE A 908 -13.81 -39.24 -12.11
N GLY A 909 -14.33 -39.16 -10.87
CA GLY A 909 -14.31 -40.26 -9.90
C GLY A 909 -12.92 -40.65 -9.42
N GLU A 910 -11.99 -39.70 -9.39
CA GLU A 910 -10.59 -39.89 -9.01
C GLU A 910 -10.29 -39.19 -7.68
N GLU A 911 -9.37 -39.74 -6.88
CA GLU A 911 -8.93 -39.09 -5.65
C GLU A 911 -8.04 -37.87 -5.95
N ALA A 912 -8.11 -36.83 -5.12
CA ALA A 912 -7.29 -35.61 -5.26
C ALA A 912 -5.78 -35.89 -5.39
N ILE A 913 -5.28 -36.92 -4.70
CA ILE A 913 -3.86 -37.34 -4.78
C ILE A 913 -3.51 -37.89 -6.17
N ALA A 914 -4.41 -38.62 -6.82
CA ALA A 914 -4.19 -39.12 -8.18
C ALA A 914 -4.09 -37.97 -9.19
N ILE A 915 -4.92 -36.93 -9.02
CA ILE A 915 -4.81 -35.70 -9.81
C ILE A 915 -3.51 -34.96 -9.52
N ALA A 916 -3.13 -34.86 -8.24
CA ALA A 916 -1.87 -34.24 -7.83
C ALA A 916 -0.65 -34.95 -8.46
N GLN A 917 -0.68 -36.27 -8.68
CA GLN A 917 0.37 -37.01 -9.39
C GLN A 917 0.46 -36.66 -10.88
N ILE A 918 -0.67 -36.30 -11.52
CA ILE A 918 -0.66 -35.81 -12.90
C ILE A 918 -0.08 -34.39 -12.92
N ALA A 919 -0.52 -33.55 -11.98
CA ALA A 919 -0.03 -32.18 -11.83
C ALA A 919 1.47 -32.11 -11.49
N GLU A 920 2.00 -33.00 -10.65
CA GLU A 920 3.42 -32.96 -10.26
C GLU A 920 4.36 -33.17 -11.44
N LYS A 921 3.94 -33.89 -12.48
CA LYS A 921 4.74 -34.08 -13.70
C LYS A 921 4.98 -32.75 -14.40
N TRP A 922 3.94 -31.91 -14.49
CA TRP A 922 4.08 -30.56 -15.03
C TRP A 922 4.99 -29.70 -14.16
N ILE A 923 4.78 -29.72 -12.85
CA ILE A 923 5.54 -28.89 -11.91
C ILE A 923 7.03 -29.28 -11.90
N CYS A 924 7.33 -30.57 -11.75
CA CYS A 924 8.69 -31.06 -11.56
C CYS A 924 9.43 -31.33 -12.88
N ASP A 925 8.78 -31.94 -13.87
CA ASP A 925 9.46 -32.41 -15.09
C ASP A 925 9.45 -31.36 -16.20
N GLU A 926 8.31 -30.68 -16.41
CA GLU A 926 8.15 -29.72 -17.52
C GLU A 926 8.59 -28.29 -17.15
N TRP A 927 8.30 -27.84 -15.92
CA TRP A 927 8.61 -26.48 -15.48
C TRP A 927 9.88 -26.38 -14.61
N GLY A 928 10.36 -27.52 -14.09
CA GLY A 928 11.58 -27.56 -13.27
C GLY A 928 11.45 -26.81 -11.93
N VAL A 929 10.25 -26.72 -11.35
CA VAL A 929 10.05 -26.06 -10.05
C VAL A 929 10.76 -26.88 -8.96
N PRO A 930 11.66 -26.29 -8.14
CA PRO A 930 12.45 -27.03 -7.15
C PRO A 930 11.59 -27.72 -6.08
N ILE A 931 11.88 -29.00 -5.82
CA ILE A 931 11.23 -29.89 -4.84
C ILE A 931 11.28 -29.37 -3.39
N LYS A 932 12.16 -28.39 -3.09
CA LYS A 932 12.43 -27.88 -1.73
C LYS A 932 12.32 -26.36 -1.64
N ASP A 933 11.33 -25.74 -2.28
CA ASP A 933 11.03 -24.35 -1.94
C ASP A 933 10.34 -24.33 -0.58
N ARG A 934 11.16 -24.12 0.47
CA ARG A 934 10.68 -23.94 1.83
C ARG A 934 10.01 -22.58 1.91
N TYR A 935 8.96 -22.51 2.72
CA TYR A 935 8.23 -21.31 3.14
C TYR A 935 9.12 -20.06 3.36
N GLU A 936 10.36 -20.24 3.84
CA GLU A 936 11.34 -19.18 4.16
C GLU A 936 12.02 -18.52 2.93
N ARG A 937 11.88 -19.10 1.72
CA ARG A 937 12.51 -18.60 0.48
C ARG A 937 11.55 -17.86 -0.45
N ASP A 938 10.25 -17.92 -0.21
CA ASP A 938 9.28 -17.20 -1.04
C ASP A 938 9.28 -15.71 -0.67
N TRP A 939 9.82 -14.87 -1.55
CA TRP A 939 9.91 -13.42 -1.36
C TRP A 939 8.53 -12.77 -1.26
N ILE A 940 7.50 -13.38 -1.87
CA ILE A 940 6.12 -12.89 -1.87
C ILE A 940 5.55 -12.94 -0.46
N LYS A 941 5.78 -14.04 0.27
CA LYS A 941 5.33 -14.20 1.67
C LYS A 941 6.04 -13.27 2.65
N LYS A 942 7.18 -12.67 2.25
CA LYS A 942 7.89 -11.64 3.04
C LYS A 942 7.42 -10.22 2.71
N ARG A 943 7.02 -10.00 1.46
CA ARG A 943 6.58 -8.68 0.95
C ARG A 943 5.12 -8.38 1.27
N TYR A 944 4.24 -9.39 1.21
CA TYR A 944 2.79 -9.20 1.31
C TYR A 944 2.21 -9.81 2.59
N ASP A 945 1.16 -9.15 3.10
CA ASP A 945 0.37 -9.63 4.23
C ASP A 945 -0.27 -11.00 3.95
N TYR A 946 -0.33 -11.83 5.00
CA TYR A 946 -0.89 -13.19 4.93
C TYR A 946 -2.26 -13.25 4.25
N ASN A 947 -3.14 -12.28 4.53
CA ASN A 947 -4.49 -12.26 4.00
C ASN A 947 -4.56 -12.09 2.48
N LEU A 948 -3.54 -11.50 1.84
CA LEU A 948 -3.53 -11.26 0.40
C LEU A 948 -3.15 -12.50 -0.40
N TRP A 949 -2.27 -13.33 0.16
CA TRP A 949 -1.80 -14.55 -0.49
C TRP A 949 -2.39 -15.85 0.08
N SER A 950 -3.16 -15.76 1.17
CA SER A 950 -3.91 -16.87 1.73
C SER A 950 -5.03 -17.32 0.79
N ASN A 951 -5.08 -18.61 0.54
CA ASN A 951 -6.11 -19.31 -0.25
C ASN A 951 -7.05 -20.14 0.64
N HIS A 952 -7.25 -19.71 1.89
CA HIS A 952 -8.04 -20.43 2.89
C HIS A 952 -9.41 -20.85 2.34
N GLN A 953 -9.79 -22.11 2.58
CA GLN A 953 -11.02 -22.74 2.07
C GLN A 953 -11.13 -22.72 0.53
N GLY A 954 -9.99 -22.72 -0.15
CA GLY A 954 -9.90 -22.69 -1.60
C GLY A 954 -10.26 -21.35 -2.23
N ALA A 955 -10.28 -20.26 -1.45
CA ALA A 955 -10.41 -18.92 -1.98
C ALA A 955 -9.29 -18.65 -3.00
N GLU A 956 -9.62 -17.93 -4.07
CA GLU A 956 -8.62 -17.49 -5.03
C GLU A 956 -7.81 -16.34 -4.39
N PRO A 957 -6.48 -16.50 -4.19
CA PRO A 957 -5.68 -15.45 -3.55
C PRO A 957 -5.53 -14.24 -4.46
N VAL A 958 -5.50 -13.04 -3.87
CA VAL A 958 -5.27 -11.76 -4.58
C VAL A 958 -3.82 -11.71 -5.09
N VAL A 959 -2.88 -12.18 -4.27
CA VAL A 959 -1.45 -12.27 -4.59
C VAL A 959 -1.06 -13.74 -4.70
N GLU A 960 -0.62 -14.16 -5.88
CA GLU A 960 -0.15 -15.52 -6.10
C GLU A 960 1.24 -15.72 -5.51
N THR A 961 1.39 -16.71 -4.64
CA THR A 961 2.70 -17.24 -4.24
C THR A 961 3.26 -18.15 -5.33
N ARG A 962 4.55 -18.47 -5.27
CA ARG A 962 5.14 -19.47 -6.19
C ARG A 962 4.42 -20.83 -6.07
N GLN A 963 4.02 -21.19 -4.85
CA GLN A 963 3.29 -22.42 -4.57
C GLN A 963 1.91 -22.42 -5.21
N SER A 964 1.09 -21.40 -4.93
CA SER A 964 -0.26 -21.29 -5.49
C SER A 964 -0.23 -21.16 -7.02
N TYR A 965 0.74 -20.44 -7.58
CA TYR A 965 0.98 -20.37 -9.03
C TYR A 965 1.19 -21.77 -9.64
N ALA A 966 2.13 -22.55 -9.09
CA ALA A 966 2.44 -23.88 -9.61
C ALA A 966 1.26 -24.84 -9.46
N GLU A 967 0.62 -24.87 -8.29
CA GLU A 967 -0.51 -25.76 -8.01
C GLU A 967 -1.74 -25.42 -8.84
N TRP A 968 -2.02 -24.14 -9.06
CA TRP A 968 -3.17 -23.67 -9.84
C TRP A 968 -3.01 -23.97 -11.34
N HIS A 969 -1.89 -23.59 -11.95
CA HIS A 969 -1.67 -23.87 -13.36
C HIS A 969 -1.55 -25.38 -13.65
N ALA A 970 -0.99 -26.17 -12.72
CA ALA A 970 -0.85 -27.61 -12.91
C ALA A 970 -2.19 -28.33 -12.80
N MET A 971 -3.12 -27.81 -11.99
CA MET A 971 -4.50 -28.30 -11.93
C MET A 971 -5.19 -28.20 -13.30
N PHE A 972 -5.07 -27.07 -14.01
CA PHE A 972 -5.67 -26.94 -15.35
C PHE A 972 -4.98 -27.80 -16.41
N CYS A 973 -3.69 -28.07 -16.25
CA CYS A 973 -2.99 -29.02 -17.13
C CYS A 973 -3.44 -30.47 -16.85
N ALA A 974 -3.67 -30.82 -15.59
CA ALA A 974 -4.24 -32.09 -15.19
C ALA A 974 -5.70 -32.24 -15.65
N ALA A 975 -6.51 -31.17 -15.57
CA ALA A 975 -7.89 -31.16 -16.03
C ALA A 975 -8.00 -31.45 -17.53
N ASP A 976 -7.15 -30.84 -18.36
CA ASP A 976 -7.10 -31.11 -19.80
C ASP A 976 -6.66 -32.56 -20.09
N HIS A 977 -5.67 -33.07 -19.35
CA HIS A 977 -5.24 -34.46 -19.45
C HIS A 977 -6.37 -35.43 -19.08
N LEU A 978 -7.09 -35.19 -17.98
CA LEU A 978 -8.19 -36.04 -17.54
C LEU A 978 -9.33 -36.04 -18.56
N LEU A 979 -9.74 -34.86 -19.05
CA LEU A 979 -10.83 -34.71 -20.00
C LEU A 979 -10.59 -35.50 -21.30
N ARG A 980 -9.33 -35.61 -21.76
CA ARG A 980 -8.97 -36.40 -22.96
C ARG A 980 -8.94 -37.91 -22.73
N ASN A 981 -8.77 -38.36 -21.50
CA ASN A 981 -8.46 -39.76 -21.17
C ASN A 981 -9.52 -40.46 -20.31
N ARG A 982 -10.47 -39.73 -19.73
CA ARG A 982 -11.48 -40.23 -18.79
C ARG A 982 -12.88 -39.71 -19.14
N PRO A 983 -13.94 -40.50 -18.91
CA PRO A 983 -15.31 -40.00 -18.99
C PRO A 983 -15.64 -39.09 -17.80
N VAL A 984 -16.52 -38.12 -18.03
CA VAL A 984 -17.09 -37.27 -16.97
C VAL A 984 -18.23 -38.03 -16.28
N ILE A 985 -18.23 -38.00 -14.95
CA ILE A 985 -19.30 -38.55 -14.10
C ILE A 985 -20.37 -37.47 -13.92
N ARG A 986 -21.63 -37.84 -14.10
CA ARG A 986 -22.78 -36.93 -13.92
C ARG A 986 -23.72 -37.42 -12.82
N ASP A 987 -24.33 -36.46 -12.13
CA ASP A 987 -25.47 -36.66 -11.26
C ASP A 987 -26.79 -36.41 -12.00
N GLU A 988 -27.91 -36.87 -11.44
CA GLU A 988 -29.26 -36.74 -12.05
C GLU A 988 -29.67 -35.28 -12.34
N TRP A 989 -29.10 -34.31 -11.61
CA TRP A 989 -29.47 -32.90 -11.65
C TRP A 989 -28.45 -32.01 -12.38
N GLU A 990 -27.30 -32.56 -12.79
CA GLU A 990 -26.20 -31.80 -13.39
C GLU A 990 -25.86 -32.32 -14.79
N SER A 991 -26.08 -31.46 -15.79
CA SER A 991 -25.90 -31.84 -17.21
C SER A 991 -24.47 -31.64 -17.73
N ASP A 992 -23.69 -30.72 -17.15
CA ASP A 992 -22.30 -30.45 -17.52
C ASP A 992 -21.40 -30.17 -16.30
N PRO A 993 -21.04 -31.20 -15.52
CA PRO A 993 -20.20 -31.05 -14.31
C PRO A 993 -18.84 -30.41 -14.58
N TYR A 994 -18.20 -30.75 -15.70
CA TYR A 994 -16.90 -30.20 -16.07
C TYR A 994 -17.01 -28.72 -16.46
N GLY A 995 -18.03 -28.35 -17.27
CA GLY A 995 -18.29 -26.96 -17.62
C GLY A 995 -18.58 -26.09 -16.40
N ASN A 996 -19.39 -26.58 -15.46
CA ASN A 996 -19.69 -25.88 -14.20
C ASN A 996 -18.44 -25.68 -13.34
N TRP A 997 -17.60 -26.71 -13.20
CA TRP A 997 -16.33 -26.58 -12.50
C TRP A 997 -15.40 -25.56 -13.15
N LEU A 998 -15.29 -25.57 -14.48
CA LEU A 998 -14.45 -24.62 -15.21
C LEU A 998 -14.96 -23.19 -15.06
N ALA A 999 -16.30 -22.98 -15.08
CA ALA A 999 -16.94 -21.68 -14.96
C ALA A 999 -16.60 -20.95 -13.65
N ARG A 1000 -16.26 -21.68 -12.57
CA ARG A 1000 -15.76 -21.10 -11.31
C ARG A 1000 -14.46 -20.29 -11.48
N TRP A 1001 -13.70 -20.59 -12.52
CA TRP A 1001 -12.38 -20.00 -12.79
C TRP A 1001 -12.38 -19.06 -14.00
N THR A 1002 -13.53 -18.80 -14.61
CA THR A 1002 -13.69 -17.88 -15.74
C THR A 1002 -14.14 -16.49 -15.26
N LEU A 1003 -14.56 -15.61 -16.18
CA LEU A 1003 -15.22 -14.35 -15.83
C LEU A 1003 -16.60 -14.62 -15.20
N VAL A 1004 -17.06 -13.73 -14.32
CA VAL A 1004 -18.43 -13.81 -13.76
C VAL A 1004 -19.47 -13.76 -14.88
N TRP A 1005 -19.24 -12.88 -15.87
CA TRP A 1005 -20.06 -12.77 -17.08
C TRP A 1005 -19.18 -12.97 -18.31
N PRO A 1006 -19.55 -13.85 -19.26
CA PRO A 1006 -18.72 -14.12 -20.45
C PRO A 1006 -18.51 -12.91 -21.37
N ASP A 1007 -19.45 -11.97 -21.37
CA ASP A 1007 -19.55 -10.90 -22.38
C ASP A 1007 -18.91 -9.58 -21.93
N PHE A 1008 -18.55 -9.40 -20.66
CA PHE A 1008 -18.01 -8.14 -20.11
C PHE A 1008 -17.30 -8.37 -18.77
N TRP A 1009 -16.43 -7.44 -18.38
CA TRP A 1009 -15.78 -7.48 -17.06
C TRP A 1009 -16.65 -6.77 -16.02
N LEU A 1010 -16.62 -7.18 -14.76
CA LEU A 1010 -17.38 -6.50 -13.69
C LEU A 1010 -17.12 -4.99 -13.61
N ALA A 1011 -15.91 -4.52 -13.93
CA ALA A 1011 -15.61 -3.08 -13.98
C ALA A 1011 -16.44 -2.31 -15.03
N ASP A 1012 -16.99 -2.99 -16.05
CA ASP A 1012 -17.87 -2.37 -17.06
C ASP A 1012 -19.26 -2.02 -16.51
N LEU A 1013 -19.64 -2.63 -15.37
CA LEU A 1013 -20.90 -2.31 -14.70
C LEU A 1013 -20.85 -0.97 -13.97
N ARG A 1014 -19.65 -0.47 -13.62
CA ARG A 1014 -19.47 0.71 -12.77
C ARG A 1014 -19.85 2.02 -13.47
N ASP A 1015 -20.72 2.78 -12.82
CA ASP A 1015 -21.13 4.13 -13.14
C ASP A 1015 -20.55 5.14 -12.14
N PRO A 1016 -20.48 6.43 -12.54
CA PRO A 1016 -20.29 7.53 -11.59
C PRO A 1016 -21.37 7.54 -10.51
N VAL A 1017 -21.03 8.05 -9.33
CA VAL A 1017 -22.03 8.30 -8.29
C VAL A 1017 -23.06 9.32 -8.79
N PRO A 1018 -24.37 9.04 -8.69
CA PRO A 1018 -25.40 9.95 -9.18
C PRO A 1018 -25.27 11.32 -8.51
N LEU A 1019 -25.43 12.41 -9.28
CA LEU A 1019 -25.35 13.79 -8.79
C LEU A 1019 -26.64 14.22 -8.04
N GLU A 1020 -27.04 13.41 -7.07
CA GLU A 1020 -28.16 13.65 -6.17
C GLU A 1020 -27.60 13.78 -4.74
N ASP A 1021 -27.99 14.84 -4.02
CA ASP A 1021 -27.40 15.20 -2.72
C ASP A 1021 -27.28 13.99 -1.78
N ILE A 1022 -28.30 13.14 -1.72
CA ILE A 1022 -28.38 11.99 -0.81
C ILE A 1022 -27.18 11.02 -0.89
N TYR A 1023 -26.48 10.94 -2.04
CA TYR A 1023 -25.34 10.03 -2.22
C TYR A 1023 -23.97 10.63 -1.88
N TRP A 1024 -23.91 11.92 -1.54
CA TRP A 1024 -22.64 12.63 -1.36
C TRP A 1024 -22.37 13.12 0.06
N HIS A 1025 -23.35 12.97 0.95
CA HIS A 1025 -23.20 13.37 2.35
C HIS A 1025 -24.00 12.46 3.28
N LEU A 1026 -23.46 12.26 4.48
CA LEU A 1026 -24.16 11.67 5.61
C LEU A 1026 -23.74 12.47 6.85
N GLU A 1027 -24.68 13.24 7.39
CA GLU A 1027 -24.46 14.04 8.59
C GLU A 1027 -24.20 13.14 9.80
N ARG A 1028 -23.36 13.63 10.71
CA ARG A 1028 -23.15 12.92 11.96
C ARG A 1028 -24.42 13.00 12.81
N PRO A 1029 -24.82 11.90 13.44
CA PRO A 1029 -25.99 11.89 14.30
C PRO A 1029 -25.78 12.85 15.48
N GLU A 1030 -26.62 13.89 15.57
CA GLU A 1030 -26.68 14.78 16.74
C GLU A 1030 -27.54 14.16 17.86
N SER A 1031 -28.57 13.40 17.48
CA SER A 1031 -29.51 12.72 18.38
C SER A 1031 -29.02 11.31 18.76
N LYS A 1032 -29.29 10.91 20.01
CA LYS A 1032 -29.09 9.52 20.46
C LYS A 1032 -30.06 8.53 19.79
N ASP A 1033 -31.19 9.03 19.29
CA ASP A 1033 -32.25 8.26 18.64
C ASP A 1033 -32.23 8.40 17.11
N TRP A 1034 -31.13 8.89 16.52
CA TRP A 1034 -30.99 9.12 15.07
C TRP A 1034 -31.36 7.90 14.22
N GLU A 1035 -31.12 6.69 14.73
CA GLU A 1035 -31.49 5.39 14.14
C GLU A 1035 -33.01 5.30 13.88
N ARG A 1036 -33.84 5.99 14.68
CA ARG A 1036 -35.32 6.00 14.60
C ARG A 1036 -35.88 7.25 13.91
N GLU A 1037 -35.09 8.30 13.73
CA GLU A 1037 -35.50 9.61 13.24
C GLU A 1037 -35.47 9.72 11.70
N ILE A 1038 -36.14 8.80 11.01
CA ILE A 1038 -36.28 8.84 9.54
C ILE A 1038 -37.52 9.68 9.17
N PRO A 1039 -37.37 10.80 8.42
CA PRO A 1039 -38.47 11.68 8.06
C PRO A 1039 -39.25 11.16 6.84
N GLN A 1040 -40.56 11.42 6.79
CA GLN A 1040 -41.47 10.87 5.76
C GLN A 1040 -41.20 11.38 4.33
N ASN A 1041 -40.57 12.54 4.19
CA ASN A 1041 -40.19 13.11 2.90
C ASN A 1041 -38.87 12.54 2.34
N ALA A 1042 -38.15 11.69 3.11
CA ALA A 1042 -36.91 11.06 2.62
C ALA A 1042 -37.16 9.98 1.56
N PHE A 1043 -38.36 9.40 1.50
CA PHE A 1043 -38.67 8.22 0.68
C PHE A 1043 -39.04 8.55 -0.77
N ASP A 1044 -39.77 9.64 -1.02
CA ASP A 1044 -40.28 9.95 -2.36
C ASP A 1044 -39.16 10.14 -3.40
N PRO A 1045 -38.05 10.84 -3.09
CA PRO A 1045 -36.92 10.96 -4.01
C PRO A 1045 -36.28 9.61 -4.37
N LEU A 1046 -36.30 8.63 -3.45
CA LEU A 1046 -35.69 7.32 -3.65
C LEU A 1046 -36.39 6.49 -4.73
N VAL A 1047 -37.70 6.67 -4.88
CA VAL A 1047 -38.51 6.02 -5.92
C VAL A 1047 -38.63 6.86 -7.20
N GLY A 1048 -38.00 8.04 -7.25
CA GLY A 1048 -38.01 8.94 -8.41
C GLY A 1048 -39.15 9.98 -8.41
N LEU A 1049 -39.64 10.41 -7.23
CA LEU A 1049 -40.74 11.37 -7.11
C LEU A 1049 -40.38 12.58 -6.23
N PRO A 1050 -40.74 13.83 -6.59
CA PRO A 1050 -41.21 14.34 -7.88
C PRO A 1050 -40.07 14.79 -8.82
N ASP A 1051 -38.88 15.08 -8.28
CA ASP A 1051 -37.69 15.53 -9.01
C ASP A 1051 -36.78 14.32 -9.27
N SER A 1052 -36.86 13.75 -10.47
CA SER A 1052 -36.07 12.59 -10.91
C SER A 1052 -34.87 13.01 -11.76
N SER A 1053 -33.72 12.35 -11.55
CA SER A 1053 -32.54 12.44 -12.43
C SER A 1053 -32.80 11.86 -13.82
N HIS A 1054 -33.77 10.94 -13.94
CA HIS A 1054 -34.30 10.42 -15.20
C HIS A 1054 -35.79 10.77 -15.33
N PRO A 1055 -36.13 11.93 -15.93
CA PRO A 1055 -37.53 12.32 -16.12
C PRO A 1055 -38.34 11.25 -16.88
N GLY A 1056 -39.50 10.89 -16.35
CA GLY A 1056 -40.36 9.85 -16.93
C GLY A 1056 -40.01 8.41 -16.52
N PHE A 1057 -39.11 8.22 -15.56
CA PHE A 1057 -38.75 6.91 -14.99
C PHE A 1057 -39.02 6.86 -13.48
N LEU A 1058 -39.25 5.65 -12.96
CA LEU A 1058 -39.32 5.34 -11.54
C LEU A 1058 -38.27 4.30 -11.16
N VAL A 1059 -37.74 4.38 -9.93
CA VAL A 1059 -36.89 3.34 -9.37
C VAL A 1059 -37.79 2.25 -8.80
N LEU A 1060 -37.79 1.06 -9.41
CA LEU A 1060 -38.67 -0.05 -9.02
C LEU A 1060 -37.91 -1.23 -8.40
N ASN A 1061 -36.59 -1.15 -8.38
CA ASN A 1061 -35.73 -1.99 -7.55
C ASN A 1061 -34.41 -1.27 -7.29
N GLY A 1062 -33.82 -1.46 -6.10
CA GLY A 1062 -32.53 -0.90 -5.79
C GLY A 1062 -32.04 -1.24 -4.40
N TRP A 1063 -30.72 -1.23 -4.24
CA TRP A 1063 -30.05 -1.30 -2.95
C TRP A 1063 -28.90 -0.31 -2.97
N TYR A 1064 -28.79 0.52 -1.94
CA TYR A 1064 -27.63 1.39 -1.80
C TYR A 1064 -27.36 1.72 -0.36
N ARG A 1065 -26.10 2.01 -0.08
CA ARG A 1065 -25.56 2.33 1.23
C ARG A 1065 -24.73 3.60 1.14
N ARG A 1066 -24.84 4.42 2.18
CA ARG A 1066 -23.92 5.53 2.45
C ARG A 1066 -23.38 5.41 3.86
N ALA A 1067 -22.10 5.69 4.04
CA ALA A 1067 -21.47 5.57 5.34
C ALA A 1067 -20.41 6.65 5.57
N ASN A 1068 -20.25 7.03 6.83
CA ASN A 1068 -19.30 8.03 7.28
C ASN A 1068 -18.89 7.74 8.73
N ARG A 1069 -17.61 7.40 8.95
CA ARG A 1069 -17.01 7.27 10.29
C ARG A 1069 -17.84 6.47 11.31
N GLY A 1070 -18.19 5.22 10.98
CA GLY A 1070 -18.93 4.31 11.87
C GLY A 1070 -20.44 4.55 11.93
N VAL A 1071 -20.97 5.41 11.05
CA VAL A 1071 -22.41 5.61 10.85
C VAL A 1071 -22.75 5.19 9.43
N SER A 1072 -23.83 4.45 9.22
CA SER A 1072 -24.31 4.11 7.87
C SER A 1072 -25.82 4.17 7.75
N GLU A 1073 -26.29 4.53 6.57
CA GLU A 1073 -27.70 4.45 6.16
C GLU A 1073 -27.80 3.56 4.92
N THR A 1074 -28.73 2.61 4.94
CA THR A 1074 -28.96 1.66 3.85
C THR A 1074 -30.40 1.81 3.38
N MET A 1075 -30.60 1.79 2.06
CA MET A 1075 -31.90 1.96 1.43
C MET A 1075 -32.18 0.77 0.53
N HIS A 1076 -33.41 0.26 0.60
CA HIS A 1076 -33.88 -0.88 -0.18
C HIS A 1076 -35.17 -0.51 -0.90
N ILE A 1077 -35.25 -0.84 -2.18
CA ILE A 1077 -36.43 -0.65 -3.01
C ILE A 1077 -36.76 -1.97 -3.68
N SER A 1078 -38.00 -2.44 -3.53
CA SER A 1078 -38.48 -3.68 -4.13
C SER A 1078 -39.90 -3.52 -4.65
N SER A 1079 -40.27 -4.24 -5.71
CA SER A 1079 -41.62 -4.15 -6.28
C SER A 1079 -42.15 -5.50 -6.77
N ALA A 1080 -43.47 -5.67 -6.66
CA ALA A 1080 -44.20 -6.86 -7.12
C ALA A 1080 -45.57 -6.48 -7.67
N LEU A 1081 -46.14 -7.36 -8.49
CA LEU A 1081 -47.49 -7.26 -9.01
C LEU A 1081 -48.49 -7.77 -7.97
N VAL A 1082 -49.61 -7.07 -7.82
CA VAL A 1082 -50.68 -7.43 -6.88
C VAL A 1082 -52.06 -7.34 -7.53
N THR A 1083 -52.96 -8.22 -7.11
CA THR A 1083 -54.38 -8.20 -7.50
C THR A 1083 -55.04 -6.87 -7.10
N PRO A 1084 -55.65 -6.11 -8.05
CA PRO A 1084 -56.18 -4.76 -7.78
C PRO A 1084 -57.20 -4.68 -6.64
N GLU A 1085 -58.09 -5.68 -6.52
CA GLU A 1085 -59.20 -5.69 -5.56
C GLU A 1085 -58.71 -5.76 -4.10
N THR A 1086 -57.56 -6.38 -3.88
CA THR A 1086 -56.96 -6.63 -2.56
C THR A 1086 -55.71 -5.78 -2.29
N ALA A 1087 -55.23 -5.04 -3.30
CA ALA A 1087 -54.00 -4.25 -3.24
C ALA A 1087 -53.98 -3.18 -2.12
N SER A 1088 -55.07 -2.41 -1.95
CA SER A 1088 -55.14 -1.41 -0.87
C SER A 1088 -55.21 -2.03 0.53
N ALA A 1089 -55.63 -3.30 0.66
CA ALA A 1089 -55.55 -4.03 1.92
C ALA A 1089 -54.10 -4.43 2.23
N LEU A 1090 -53.37 -4.94 1.23
CA LEU A 1090 -51.95 -5.27 1.36
C LEU A 1090 -51.11 -4.04 1.71
N LEU A 1091 -51.33 -2.90 1.02
CA LEU A 1091 -50.66 -1.64 1.34
C LEU A 1091 -50.81 -1.26 2.82
N ARG A 1092 -52.03 -1.36 3.36
CA ARG A 1092 -52.29 -1.07 4.78
C ARG A 1092 -51.60 -2.06 5.70
N ALA A 1093 -51.63 -3.36 5.39
CA ALA A 1093 -50.97 -4.39 6.18
C ALA A 1093 -49.46 -4.14 6.28
N LEU A 1094 -48.77 -4.00 5.13
CA LEU A 1094 -47.32 -3.80 5.09
C LEU A 1094 -46.88 -2.47 5.73
N GLN A 1095 -47.62 -1.39 5.50
CA GLN A 1095 -47.28 -0.07 6.05
C GLN A 1095 -47.44 0.00 7.59
N THR A 1096 -48.28 -0.87 8.17
CA THR A 1096 -48.52 -0.91 9.63
C THR A 1096 -47.70 -1.98 10.36
N ALA A 1097 -46.86 -2.73 9.65
CA ALA A 1097 -45.93 -3.67 10.27
C ALA A 1097 -44.96 -2.91 11.21
N VAL A 1098 -44.68 -3.50 12.38
CA VAL A 1098 -43.80 -2.88 13.39
C VAL A 1098 -42.35 -2.90 12.93
N ASN A 1099 -41.92 -4.02 12.34
CA ASN A 1099 -40.60 -4.21 11.79
C ASN A 1099 -40.72 -4.48 10.27
N PRO A 1100 -40.17 -3.62 9.41
CA PRO A 1100 -40.19 -3.83 7.95
C PRO A 1100 -39.53 -5.15 7.51
N HIS A 1101 -38.65 -5.73 8.32
CA HIS A 1101 -38.01 -7.02 8.04
C HIS A 1101 -38.91 -8.23 8.32
N ASP A 1102 -40.12 -8.03 8.85
CA ASP A 1102 -41.09 -9.11 9.08
C ASP A 1102 -41.76 -9.61 7.77
N TYR A 1103 -41.55 -8.91 6.66
CA TYR A 1103 -42.00 -9.30 5.31
C TYR A 1103 -40.92 -8.98 4.27
N ARG A 1104 -41.13 -9.46 3.03
CA ARG A 1104 -40.29 -9.12 1.87
C ARG A 1104 -41.12 -9.15 0.60
N ILE A 1105 -40.92 -8.18 -0.27
CA ILE A 1105 -41.53 -8.17 -1.62
C ILE A 1105 -40.78 -9.17 -2.53
N PRO A 1106 -41.46 -10.14 -3.17
CA PRO A 1106 -40.81 -11.20 -3.93
C PRO A 1106 -40.31 -10.73 -5.30
N LEU A 1107 -39.21 -11.35 -5.76
CA LEU A 1107 -38.80 -11.36 -7.17
C LEU A 1107 -39.52 -12.46 -7.94
N GLU A 1108 -39.41 -12.46 -9.28
CA GLU A 1108 -39.98 -13.48 -10.16
C GLU A 1108 -39.42 -14.86 -9.77
N GLU A 1109 -40.29 -15.87 -9.66
CA GLU A 1109 -39.97 -17.25 -9.26
C GLU A 1109 -39.47 -17.39 -7.79
N ASP A 1110 -39.64 -16.36 -6.97
CA ASP A 1110 -39.31 -16.41 -5.54
C ASP A 1110 -40.30 -17.29 -4.76
N LYS A 1111 -39.82 -18.02 -3.75
CA LYS A 1111 -40.65 -18.87 -2.87
C LYS A 1111 -41.67 -18.08 -2.05
N LEU A 1112 -41.52 -16.75 -1.96
CA LEU A 1112 -42.45 -15.84 -1.31
C LEU A 1112 -43.55 -15.30 -2.24
N GLU A 1113 -43.61 -15.71 -3.51
CA GLU A 1113 -44.79 -15.45 -4.35
C GLU A 1113 -46.03 -16.13 -3.75
N ILE A 1114 -47.18 -15.45 -3.82
CA ILE A 1114 -48.45 -15.95 -3.29
C ILE A 1114 -49.44 -16.02 -4.45
N ALA A 1115 -50.02 -17.20 -4.64
CA ALA A 1115 -51.06 -17.43 -5.63
C ALA A 1115 -52.22 -18.18 -4.97
N GLU A 1116 -53.10 -17.45 -4.29
CA GLU A 1116 -54.31 -17.97 -3.64
C GLU A 1116 -55.58 -17.42 -4.31
N GLU A 1117 -56.72 -18.06 -4.09
CA GLU A 1117 -57.98 -17.62 -4.67
C GLU A 1117 -58.34 -16.19 -4.19
N GLY A 1118 -58.42 -15.24 -5.13
CA GLY A 1118 -58.74 -13.84 -4.84
C GLY A 1118 -57.56 -12.94 -4.44
N PHE A 1119 -56.35 -13.49 -4.31
CA PHE A 1119 -55.13 -12.72 -3.99
C PHE A 1119 -53.89 -13.33 -4.65
N GLU A 1120 -53.21 -12.52 -5.46
CA GLU A 1120 -51.93 -12.87 -6.04
C GLU A 1120 -50.91 -11.78 -5.71
N LEU A 1121 -49.74 -12.18 -5.22
CA LEU A 1121 -48.54 -11.36 -5.08
C LEU A 1121 -47.43 -12.03 -5.88
N LYS A 1122 -47.06 -11.44 -7.02
CA LYS A 1122 -46.19 -12.05 -8.01
C LYS A 1122 -45.01 -11.16 -8.34
N GLY A 1123 -43.80 -11.71 -8.33
CA GLY A 1123 -42.62 -10.99 -8.75
C GLY A 1123 -42.58 -10.79 -10.27
N TRP A 1124 -41.93 -9.73 -10.73
CA TRP A 1124 -41.84 -9.37 -12.16
C TRP A 1124 -40.43 -8.94 -12.59
N LEU A 1125 -39.50 -8.88 -11.64
CA LEU A 1125 -38.07 -8.64 -11.83
C LEU A 1125 -37.33 -9.90 -11.37
N LYS A 1126 -36.15 -10.17 -11.94
CA LYS A 1126 -35.34 -11.35 -11.58
C LYS A 1126 -33.91 -10.96 -11.24
N THR A 1127 -33.27 -11.76 -10.40
CA THR A 1127 -31.83 -11.64 -10.14
C THR A 1127 -31.07 -12.55 -11.10
N LEU A 1128 -30.14 -11.98 -11.86
CA LEU A 1128 -29.08 -12.71 -12.53
C LEU A 1128 -27.88 -12.75 -11.59
N GLN A 1129 -27.37 -13.94 -11.29
CA GLN A 1129 -26.16 -14.12 -10.50
C GLN A 1129 -25.35 -15.27 -11.10
N SER A 1130 -24.02 -15.17 -11.02
CA SER A 1130 -23.17 -16.33 -11.26
C SER A 1130 -23.24 -17.26 -10.06
N ASP A 1131 -23.36 -18.56 -10.31
CA ASP A 1131 -23.41 -19.59 -9.28
C ASP A 1131 -22.05 -19.78 -8.58
N TRP A 1132 -20.94 -19.37 -9.22
CA TRP A 1132 -19.59 -19.80 -8.82
C TRP A 1132 -18.55 -18.68 -8.69
N GLY A 1133 -18.90 -17.42 -9.01
CA GLY A 1133 -17.97 -16.29 -9.01
C GLY A 1133 -17.12 -16.21 -10.28
N GLY A 1134 -16.00 -15.47 -10.24
CA GLY A 1134 -15.09 -15.33 -11.39
C GLY A 1134 -13.83 -14.50 -11.12
N ILE A 1135 -12.83 -14.64 -11.98
CA ILE A 1135 -11.48 -14.05 -11.81
C ILE A 1135 -11.47 -12.51 -11.77
N ASP A 1136 -12.50 -11.87 -12.33
CA ASP A 1136 -12.71 -10.43 -12.35
C ASP A 1136 -13.27 -9.88 -11.03
N GLN A 1137 -13.53 -10.74 -10.04
CA GLN A 1137 -13.76 -10.32 -8.66
C GLN A 1137 -12.55 -9.64 -8.01
N ASN A 1138 -11.34 -9.90 -8.52
CA ASN A 1138 -10.11 -9.26 -8.04
C ASN A 1138 -9.76 -7.98 -8.85
N ASP A 1139 -10.63 -7.51 -9.74
CA ASP A 1139 -10.40 -6.28 -10.53
C ASP A 1139 -10.55 -5.02 -9.67
N PRO A 1140 -9.47 -4.24 -9.43
CA PRO A 1140 -9.55 -3.02 -8.61
C PRO A 1140 -10.46 -1.95 -9.24
N LEU A 1141 -10.71 -1.96 -10.56
CA LEU A 1141 -11.57 -0.96 -11.19
C LEU A 1141 -13.06 -1.19 -10.90
N ARG A 1142 -13.45 -2.40 -10.46
CA ARG A 1142 -14.82 -2.68 -10.01
C ARG A 1142 -15.11 -2.16 -8.59
N ASN A 1143 -14.08 -1.83 -7.80
CA ASN A 1143 -14.17 -1.73 -6.35
C ASN A 1143 -14.79 -3.00 -5.75
N ASP A 1144 -15.90 -2.89 -5.02
CA ASP A 1144 -16.62 -4.04 -4.46
C ASP A 1144 -18.02 -4.23 -5.06
N LEU A 1145 -18.19 -3.88 -6.34
CA LEU A 1145 -19.45 -4.11 -7.05
C LEU A 1145 -19.81 -5.60 -7.11
N SER A 1146 -21.04 -5.94 -6.71
CA SER A 1146 -21.57 -7.30 -6.78
C SER A 1146 -21.56 -7.84 -8.21
N GLY A 1147 -21.35 -9.16 -8.32
CA GLY A 1147 -21.55 -9.90 -9.57
C GLY A 1147 -23.02 -10.16 -9.91
N SER A 1148 -23.96 -9.83 -9.02
CA SER A 1148 -25.40 -10.00 -9.25
C SER A 1148 -26.06 -8.75 -9.81
N LEU A 1149 -27.03 -8.95 -10.71
CA LEU A 1149 -27.79 -7.90 -11.38
C LEU A 1149 -29.29 -8.16 -11.21
N VAL A 1150 -30.05 -7.15 -10.82
CA VAL A 1150 -31.51 -7.21 -10.89
C VAL A 1150 -31.97 -6.63 -12.21
N VAL A 1151 -32.69 -7.45 -12.98
CA VAL A 1151 -33.14 -7.12 -14.35
C VAL A 1151 -34.63 -7.40 -14.51
N PRO A 1152 -35.26 -6.92 -15.59
CA PRO A 1152 -36.64 -7.27 -15.90
C PRO A 1152 -36.86 -8.79 -16.02
N GLY A 1153 -37.97 -9.27 -15.45
CA GLY A 1153 -38.37 -10.67 -15.47
C GLY A 1153 -38.80 -11.13 -16.87
N LYS A 1154 -38.91 -12.46 -17.04
CA LYS A 1154 -39.25 -13.11 -18.31
C LYS A 1154 -40.57 -12.58 -18.88
N ASP A 1155 -41.62 -12.48 -18.05
CA ASP A 1155 -42.94 -12.01 -18.51
C ASP A 1155 -42.90 -10.58 -19.08
N PHE A 1156 -42.16 -9.68 -18.44
CA PHE A 1156 -42.06 -8.29 -18.88
C PHE A 1156 -41.24 -8.16 -20.17
N VAL A 1157 -40.13 -8.89 -20.27
CA VAL A 1157 -39.26 -8.92 -21.46
C VAL A 1157 -40.02 -9.47 -22.67
N GLU A 1158 -40.73 -10.59 -22.52
CA GLU A 1158 -41.52 -11.21 -23.59
C GLU A 1158 -42.70 -10.34 -24.02
N TRP A 1159 -43.45 -9.77 -23.04
CA TRP A 1159 -44.55 -8.86 -23.33
C TRP A 1159 -44.09 -7.62 -24.12
N GLY A 1160 -42.97 -7.03 -23.71
CA GLY A 1160 -42.43 -5.82 -24.32
C GLY A 1160 -41.66 -6.07 -25.62
N ASN A 1161 -41.39 -7.34 -25.95
CA ASN A 1161 -40.43 -7.77 -26.98
C ASN A 1161 -39.09 -7.03 -26.82
N LEU A 1162 -38.55 -7.09 -25.59
CA LEU A 1162 -37.37 -6.32 -25.20
C LEU A 1162 -36.06 -7.05 -25.53
N ILE A 1163 -35.06 -6.29 -25.96
CA ILE A 1163 -33.67 -6.72 -26.10
C ILE A 1163 -32.81 -5.93 -25.13
N SER A 1164 -31.69 -6.50 -24.68
CA SER A 1164 -30.78 -5.83 -23.73
C SER A 1164 -29.41 -5.54 -24.33
N SER A 1165 -28.73 -4.54 -23.77
CA SER A 1165 -27.30 -4.35 -23.98
C SER A 1165 -26.52 -5.57 -23.46
N PRO A 1166 -25.28 -5.81 -23.92
CA PRO A 1166 -24.45 -6.94 -23.46
C PRO A 1166 -24.30 -6.99 -21.94
N GLU A 1167 -24.10 -5.84 -21.30
CA GLU A 1167 -23.93 -5.64 -19.86
C GLU A 1167 -25.24 -5.74 -19.08
N ARG A 1168 -26.37 -5.92 -19.79
CA ARG A 1168 -27.73 -5.95 -19.24
C ARG A 1168 -28.16 -4.66 -18.52
N LYS A 1169 -27.44 -3.56 -18.73
CA LYS A 1169 -27.73 -2.26 -18.09
C LYS A 1169 -28.93 -1.55 -18.68
N HIS A 1170 -29.27 -1.91 -19.91
CA HIS A 1170 -30.35 -1.27 -20.63
C HIS A 1170 -31.21 -2.29 -21.38
N TYR A 1171 -32.51 -2.04 -21.43
CA TYR A 1171 -33.46 -2.78 -22.27
C TYR A 1171 -34.25 -1.82 -23.17
N TRP A 1172 -34.43 -2.23 -24.42
CA TRP A 1172 -35.12 -1.48 -25.48
C TRP A 1172 -36.18 -2.36 -26.13
N ARG A 1173 -37.20 -1.77 -26.76
CA ARG A 1173 -38.08 -2.53 -27.66
C ARG A 1173 -37.29 -2.91 -28.92
N LYS A 1174 -37.39 -4.17 -29.34
CA LYS A 1174 -36.70 -4.67 -30.54
C LYS A 1174 -37.06 -3.80 -31.77
N GLY A 1175 -36.04 -3.26 -32.43
CA GLY A 1175 -36.19 -2.35 -33.58
C GLY A 1175 -36.27 -0.86 -33.23
N ASN A 1176 -36.18 -0.49 -31.95
CA ASN A 1176 -36.08 0.90 -31.49
C ASN A 1176 -35.10 1.03 -30.31
N GLU A 1177 -33.80 0.93 -30.60
CA GLU A 1177 -32.73 0.87 -29.59
C GLU A 1177 -32.42 2.22 -28.93
N GLU A 1178 -32.94 3.33 -29.46
CA GLU A 1178 -32.82 4.66 -28.85
C GLU A 1178 -33.84 4.88 -27.73
N ASP A 1179 -34.95 4.14 -27.71
CA ASP A 1179 -36.00 4.29 -26.71
C ASP A 1179 -35.75 3.41 -25.47
N LYS A 1180 -35.12 4.04 -24.46
CA LYS A 1180 -34.79 3.41 -23.18
C LYS A 1180 -36.01 2.93 -22.40
N VAL A 1181 -36.22 1.62 -22.24
CA VAL A 1181 -37.28 1.10 -21.36
C VAL A 1181 -36.77 0.98 -19.93
N THR A 1182 -35.52 0.54 -19.75
CA THR A 1182 -34.88 0.40 -18.44
C THR A 1182 -33.46 0.97 -18.40
N ILE A 1183 -33.07 1.46 -17.22
CA ILE A 1183 -31.71 1.96 -16.94
C ILE A 1183 -31.28 1.37 -15.60
N LEU A 1184 -30.23 0.55 -15.61
CA LEU A 1184 -29.56 0.06 -14.41
C LEU A 1184 -28.30 0.91 -14.16
N GLU A 1185 -28.28 1.58 -13.02
CA GLU A 1185 -27.11 2.30 -12.52
C GLU A 1185 -26.44 1.48 -11.43
N CYS A 1186 -25.12 1.36 -11.43
CA CYS A 1186 -24.34 0.67 -10.39
C CYS A 1186 -23.10 1.48 -10.01
N TRP A 1187 -22.96 1.92 -8.76
CA TRP A 1187 -21.79 2.68 -8.30
C TRP A 1187 -21.21 2.09 -7.03
N ASN A 1188 -19.91 2.29 -6.82
CA ASN A 1188 -19.24 1.95 -5.57
C ASN A 1188 -18.02 2.85 -5.38
N ASP A 1189 -18.02 3.68 -4.33
CA ASP A 1189 -16.91 4.55 -3.93
C ASP A 1189 -16.13 4.04 -2.72
N LEU A 1190 -16.48 2.87 -2.18
CA LEU A 1190 -15.68 2.21 -1.16
C LEU A 1190 -14.38 1.74 -1.81
N GLN A 1191 -13.28 2.44 -1.53
CA GLN A 1191 -11.98 1.99 -1.97
C GLN A 1191 -11.54 0.80 -1.13
N VAL A 1192 -11.18 -0.28 -1.80
CA VAL A 1192 -10.61 -1.47 -1.18
C VAL A 1192 -9.15 -1.15 -0.82
N THR A 1193 -8.94 -0.55 0.35
CA THR A 1193 -7.59 -0.31 0.91
C THR A 1193 -7.28 -1.31 2.02
N GLU A 1194 -6.00 -1.62 2.23
CA GLU A 1194 -5.53 -2.50 3.32
C GLU A 1194 -5.86 -1.95 4.72
N ARG A 1195 -6.18 -0.65 4.80
CA ARG A 1195 -6.64 0.03 6.02
C ARG A 1195 -8.12 0.36 5.89
N GLU A 1196 -8.87 0.26 7.00
CA GLU A 1196 -10.27 0.72 7.04
C GLU A 1196 -10.36 2.17 6.56
N TYR A 1197 -11.01 2.39 5.42
CA TYR A 1197 -11.29 3.73 4.93
C TYR A 1197 -12.27 4.41 5.89
N LYS A 1198 -11.80 5.47 6.57
CA LYS A 1198 -12.57 6.24 7.57
C LYS A 1198 -13.28 7.46 6.97
N GLY A 1199 -13.24 7.64 5.66
CA GLY A 1199 -13.92 8.74 4.96
C GLY A 1199 -15.40 8.44 4.69
N PHE A 1200 -16.07 9.36 3.99
CA PHE A 1200 -17.40 9.11 3.45
C PHE A 1200 -17.31 8.24 2.19
N TYR A 1201 -18.21 7.27 2.05
CA TYR A 1201 -18.40 6.54 0.80
C TYR A 1201 -19.89 6.26 0.54
N SER A 1202 -20.21 6.02 -0.73
CA SER A 1202 -21.52 5.53 -1.18
C SER A 1202 -21.36 4.39 -2.17
N GLU A 1203 -22.26 3.42 -2.10
CA GLU A 1203 -22.32 2.27 -3.00
C GLU A 1203 -23.77 1.87 -3.26
N GLY A 1204 -24.02 1.21 -4.38
CA GLY A 1204 -25.29 0.58 -4.65
C GLY A 1204 -25.68 0.51 -6.12
N TYR A 1205 -26.93 0.14 -6.35
CA TYR A 1205 -27.54 0.08 -7.67
C TYR A 1205 -29.01 0.48 -7.64
N ARG A 1206 -29.51 0.95 -8.80
CA ARG A 1206 -30.92 1.31 -9.00
C ARG A 1206 -31.38 0.91 -10.40
N LEU A 1207 -32.50 0.21 -10.48
CA LEU A 1207 -33.17 -0.13 -11.72
C LEU A 1207 -34.34 0.82 -11.97
N TRP A 1208 -34.16 1.69 -12.96
CA TRP A 1208 -35.15 2.63 -13.46
C TRP A 1208 -36.00 1.98 -14.55
N ILE A 1209 -37.31 2.24 -14.50
CA ILE A 1209 -38.29 1.74 -15.47
C ILE A 1209 -39.12 2.90 -16.01
N ARG A 1210 -39.27 2.98 -17.33
CA ARG A 1210 -40.07 4.00 -17.99
C ARG A 1210 -41.53 3.91 -17.56
N VAL A 1211 -42.09 5.01 -17.07
CA VAL A 1211 -43.45 5.08 -16.51
C VAL A 1211 -44.50 4.70 -17.53
N GLU A 1212 -44.40 5.22 -18.76
CA GLU A 1212 -45.38 4.94 -19.83
C GLU A 1212 -45.47 3.44 -20.11
N THR A 1213 -44.32 2.78 -20.28
CA THR A 1213 -44.23 1.34 -20.54
C THR A 1213 -44.71 0.51 -19.34
N LEU A 1214 -44.40 0.94 -18.12
CA LEU A 1214 -44.91 0.31 -16.90
C LEU A 1214 -46.44 0.33 -16.86
N LEU A 1215 -47.07 1.49 -17.12
CA LEU A 1215 -48.52 1.62 -17.07
C LEU A 1215 -49.21 0.80 -18.18
N GLU A 1216 -48.62 0.72 -19.37
CA GLU A 1216 -49.08 -0.18 -20.44
C GLU A 1216 -49.06 -1.65 -19.99
N TYR A 1217 -47.97 -2.07 -19.35
CA TYR A 1217 -47.82 -3.43 -18.83
C TYR A 1217 -48.87 -3.75 -17.75
N LEU A 1218 -49.04 -2.86 -16.76
CA LEU A 1218 -50.03 -3.02 -15.68
C LEU A 1218 -51.47 -3.11 -16.20
N ARG A 1219 -51.83 -2.32 -17.23
CA ARG A 1219 -53.14 -2.41 -17.89
C ARG A 1219 -53.33 -3.73 -18.62
N ASN A 1220 -52.31 -4.20 -19.34
CA ASN A 1220 -52.37 -5.47 -20.07
C ASN A 1220 -52.54 -6.65 -19.12
N ARG A 1221 -51.79 -6.67 -18.02
CA ARG A 1221 -51.82 -7.74 -17.01
C ARG A 1221 -52.96 -7.61 -15.99
N ARG A 1222 -53.69 -6.49 -15.98
CA ARG A 1222 -54.75 -6.18 -15.00
C ARG A 1222 -54.26 -6.36 -13.56
N ARG A 1223 -53.12 -5.71 -13.26
CA ARG A 1223 -52.46 -5.76 -11.95
C ARG A 1223 -52.12 -4.35 -11.49
N CYS A 1224 -52.06 -4.15 -10.18
CA CYS A 1224 -51.40 -2.99 -9.60
C CYS A 1224 -49.96 -3.35 -9.24
N LEU A 1225 -49.09 -2.35 -9.09
CA LEU A 1225 -47.73 -2.56 -8.61
C LEU A 1225 -47.62 -2.08 -7.17
N ILE A 1226 -47.19 -2.96 -6.27
CA ILE A 1226 -46.79 -2.59 -4.91
C ILE A 1226 -45.28 -2.34 -4.90
N VAL A 1227 -44.86 -1.22 -4.32
CA VAL A 1227 -43.45 -0.83 -4.19
C VAL A 1227 -43.17 -0.56 -2.72
N GLU A 1228 -42.17 -1.25 -2.19
CA GLU A 1228 -41.59 -1.00 -0.87
C GLU A 1228 -40.35 -0.13 -1.02
N CYS A 1229 -40.25 0.93 -0.23
CA CYS A 1229 -39.05 1.73 -0.06
C CYS A 1229 -38.70 1.77 1.42
N MET A 1230 -37.56 1.20 1.80
CA MET A 1230 -37.12 1.03 3.18
C MET A 1230 -35.80 1.77 3.42
N ILE A 1231 -35.66 2.38 4.60
CA ILE A 1231 -34.44 3.04 5.06
C ILE A 1231 -34.07 2.46 6.44
N ASP A 1232 -32.85 1.93 6.54
CA ASP A 1232 -32.22 1.45 7.78
C ASP A 1232 -31.04 2.36 8.16
N ARG A 1233 -30.88 2.64 9.45
CA ARG A 1233 -29.77 3.43 9.99
C ARG A 1233 -29.02 2.66 11.05
N TRP A 1234 -27.69 2.73 10.99
CA TRP A 1234 -26.79 2.00 11.88
C TRP A 1234 -25.69 2.91 12.42
N VAL A 1235 -25.36 2.74 13.71
CA VAL A 1235 -24.24 3.40 14.38
C VAL A 1235 -23.39 2.35 15.09
N ASP A 1236 -22.09 2.29 14.77
CA ASP A 1236 -21.12 1.41 15.43
C ASP A 1236 -20.86 1.87 16.88
N LYS A 1237 -21.72 1.42 17.79
CA LYS A 1237 -21.49 1.50 19.24
C LYS A 1237 -20.58 0.32 19.62
N LYS A 1238 -19.47 0.57 20.32
CA LYS A 1238 -18.48 -0.45 20.77
C LYS A 1238 -19.14 -1.66 21.47
N GLY A 1239 -19.63 -2.64 20.70
CA GLY A 1239 -19.87 -4.02 21.09
C GLY A 1239 -21.20 -4.42 21.75
N LEU A 1240 -22.21 -3.55 21.89
CA LEU A 1240 -23.45 -3.88 22.66
C LEU A 1240 -24.76 -3.26 22.13
N GLY A 1241 -24.85 -2.91 20.84
CA GLY A 1241 -26.08 -2.31 20.30
C GLY A 1241 -27.22 -3.32 20.09
N GLU A 1242 -28.41 -3.07 20.68
CA GLU A 1242 -29.65 -3.72 20.26
C GLU A 1242 -30.01 -3.30 18.82
N TYR A 1243 -30.44 -4.25 17.99
CA TYR A 1243 -30.91 -3.96 16.63
C TYR A 1243 -32.13 -3.03 16.66
N VAL A 1244 -32.06 -1.92 15.92
CA VAL A 1244 -33.17 -0.97 15.76
C VAL A 1244 -33.75 -1.14 14.35
N PRO A 1245 -35.01 -1.60 14.20
CA PRO A 1245 -35.65 -1.70 12.89
C PRO A 1245 -35.74 -0.35 12.19
N GLY A 1246 -35.47 -0.30 10.89
CA GLY A 1246 -35.70 0.89 10.07
C GLY A 1246 -37.17 1.16 9.78
N LYS A 1247 -37.43 2.04 8.81
CA LYS A 1247 -38.78 2.41 8.38
C LYS A 1247 -38.99 2.13 6.91
N ALA A 1248 -40.18 1.62 6.56
CA ALA A 1248 -40.63 1.46 5.19
C ALA A 1248 -41.79 2.40 4.86
N LYS A 1249 -41.83 2.89 3.61
CA LYS A 1249 -42.97 3.54 2.99
C LYS A 1249 -43.43 2.71 1.80
N ILE A 1250 -44.73 2.41 1.77
CA ILE A 1250 -45.34 1.55 0.75
C ILE A 1250 -46.12 2.42 -0.24
N TYR A 1251 -45.87 2.16 -1.52
CA TYR A 1251 -46.54 2.81 -2.64
C TYR A 1251 -47.34 1.75 -3.41
N LEU A 1252 -48.54 2.13 -3.84
CA LEU A 1252 -49.37 1.34 -4.71
C LEU A 1252 -49.63 2.12 -6.00
N ILE A 1253 -49.14 1.60 -7.11
CA ILE A 1253 -49.27 2.21 -8.44
C ILE A 1253 -50.37 1.46 -9.21
N HIS A 1254 -51.40 2.20 -9.59
CA HIS A 1254 -52.55 1.69 -10.34
C HIS A 1254 -52.32 1.81 -11.86
N PRO A 1255 -52.96 0.95 -12.68
CA PRO A 1255 -52.83 0.98 -14.15
C PRO A 1255 -53.19 2.33 -14.81
N ASP A 1256 -53.97 3.18 -14.14
CA ASP A 1256 -54.40 4.50 -14.63
C ASP A 1256 -53.40 5.63 -14.34
N GLY A 1257 -52.27 5.29 -13.71
CA GLY A 1257 -51.21 6.22 -13.30
C GLY A 1257 -51.40 6.79 -11.89
N THR A 1258 -52.41 6.35 -11.15
CA THR A 1258 -52.62 6.81 -9.77
C THR A 1258 -51.64 6.13 -8.81
N VAL A 1259 -50.95 6.91 -7.98
CA VAL A 1259 -50.10 6.42 -6.88
C VAL A 1259 -50.83 6.66 -5.56
N GLU A 1260 -50.99 5.60 -4.79
CA GLU A 1260 -51.63 5.58 -3.48
C GLU A 1260 -50.59 5.21 -2.42
N THR A 1261 -50.55 5.99 -1.34
CA THR A 1261 -49.84 5.65 -0.10
C THR A 1261 -50.86 5.71 1.04
N LEU A 1262 -50.49 5.27 2.25
CA LEU A 1262 -51.43 5.28 3.39
C LEU A 1262 -52.05 6.66 3.68
N ARG A 1263 -51.35 7.76 3.35
CA ARG A 1263 -51.76 9.13 3.68
C ARG A 1263 -51.98 10.05 2.49
N GLN A 1264 -51.55 9.67 1.29
CA GLN A 1264 -51.53 10.55 0.11
C GLN A 1264 -51.93 9.79 -1.14
N ARG A 1265 -52.56 10.51 -2.07
CA ARG A 1265 -52.89 10.01 -3.41
C ARG A 1265 -52.56 11.09 -4.43
N TYR A 1266 -51.77 10.74 -5.43
CA TYR A 1266 -51.37 11.64 -6.53
C TYR A 1266 -51.30 10.86 -7.83
N ARG A 1267 -51.09 11.54 -8.96
CA ARG A 1267 -51.09 10.93 -10.29
C ARG A 1267 -49.75 11.18 -10.98
N LEU A 1268 -49.16 10.11 -11.52
CA LEU A 1268 -48.00 10.20 -12.40
C LEU A 1268 -48.40 10.99 -13.66
N ARG A 1269 -47.59 11.99 -14.02
CA ARG A 1269 -47.81 12.80 -15.22
C ARG A 1269 -47.14 12.16 -16.42
#